data_AF-A0A0D2GW13-F1
#
_entry.id   AF-A0A0D2GW13-F1
#
_cell.length_a   1.000
_cell.length_b   1.000
_cell.length_c   1.000
_cell.angle_alpha   90.00
_cell.angle_beta   90.00
_cell.angle_gamma   90.00
#
_symmetry.space_group_name_H-M   'P 1'
#
loop_
_entity.id
_entity.type
_entity.pdbx_description
1 polymer ?
#
loop_
_entity_poly.entity_id
_entity_poly.type
_entity_poly.pdbx_seq_one_letter_code
_entity_poly.pdbx_strand_id
1 'polypeptide(L)'
;MASSDQASGYSVTPTQGRFNIRHASRKSDDFSASQRPFMKDGRSLSGGSAQFSQKAFVPAFTPANPPGSFSTDLKNTTHSGRTTPQTEVAGVTFARLPPQYKDADPLTTSEQRQAAVRDKIAKEMKIKLGTENMLEALLSKNNKQTKEQRQKVEMELGSSNRKLAELKQELDQEIMRSQTPTTPPNTRLTSYFRGSPLKSPPLGQNQGPDLTESVDSESPTVVLTETLQQLEADGMPPDYYIERANTLVDLLKRNPGLKYDLAWKVFSERVQMMLLSESSDVVAAGYRLTRHAIADRKSLQTIRTLRTDELVILSLVKKANAVLEREQAVKFVRAFLDVKDGVYELSRAVVRSLVAVAETYDDRLRDICLLTLAELLMKHTELVVAANGMSTLTEALADGSFPAPEGLVASFLHILDHPQQRKYLHTGREFEAMFAPFTDPLLLSGNEEKLKTCAQAIAAMLKTWPGFILLSMNGASPLRSLIDSLVYPITQSRDIVLELFFDILRIKPPSWSTSFLAGRRLTTYGRVNTLQVEQPSQRQLAEYNAEGRFDLTYHFSAFVLAALVKAGLIPALVDLIKIEEDAALKRKGTLLLTEVLKLSHHALPETISSSIQVLGDLVPSCVDFGTEVTAINMGMIYQIESINRALNRASVSTFGRIEQVDELAVGPQTIERTKYTAMMDGDQFRQAMADSQVTSHSQYIKWRWELIQGLVEGPLTNPKRLEEAIRSPKFMKRLVGFFRPFKYRFSTIRNTRPNQRYIRTGCALMRTLTQTSLGVQYLAENKLLRQIAECLAQIDPHSGITSSNPLFERHHMAETLSAGYFAMLGALSHSAEGMRLMEQWHMMDIFYHLVELKDRDDLIRALLGNMDYTLDTHLRVILSKALTSGVKDIRLFATKLLRRYAVGRVQYSSGLQDRSSSHWALRLVLTQLYDPDVEVGEVAVKILEEACNQRSHLEYVVKCRPSLDHLGEIGAPLLLRFLSTSVGYRYLSGLDYITQEMDDWFLGRNDAYVALVEASILRAYMDANTSKVHFNEDATVDLHEVGIAPPHFYRELARTHEGCKLLKQSGHFYEFSSTIRDFNLEEEDPEILTKVKGCMWAVGNIGSMDLGAPFLEEADVVTTIVRIAEGAHVLSMRGTACFVLGLISRTLHGFEMLAENGWDTTVDPRGRSLGLCLPRNLEALCLKSVGSATVLVSTSPEDDAKYKYATTDDNPVRAKILKSIVEMGNSVMYKKAAADLHALKSRQPSHFGDTEMFRKTLVILESHHYRLQARHYILNLFNKGLMRKIIFDEDMGDSTESDTG
;
A
#
# COMPACT_ATOMS: atom_id res chain seq x y z
N MET A 1 63.35 -26.75 5.50
CA MET A 1 64.77 -27.05 5.18
C MET A 1 65.15 -26.30 3.89
N ALA A 2 66.44 -26.15 3.59
CA ALA A 2 67.06 -25.37 2.50
C ALA A 2 66.48 -25.61 1.08
N SER A 3 66.64 -24.77 0.03
CA SER A 3 67.08 -23.35 -0.20
C SER A 3 66.69 -22.99 -1.68
N SER A 4 67.25 -22.13 -2.57
CA SER A 4 68.33 -21.10 -2.73
C SER A 4 68.23 -20.57 -4.20
N ASP A 5 68.66 -19.39 -4.69
CA ASP A 5 69.18 -18.12 -4.12
C ASP A 5 69.19 -16.97 -5.18
N GLN A 6 69.33 -15.71 -4.73
CA GLN A 6 69.94 -14.55 -5.43
C GLN A 6 69.31 -13.92 -6.71
N ALA A 7 69.84 -12.75 -7.13
CA ALA A 7 69.16 -11.75 -7.98
C ALA A 7 70.07 -10.79 -8.81
N SER A 8 69.44 -9.92 -9.63
CA SER A 8 69.97 -8.74 -10.39
C SER A 8 70.78 -9.00 -11.68
N GLY A 9 70.94 -8.07 -12.64
CA GLY A 9 70.32 -6.73 -12.81
C GLY A 9 70.96 -5.86 -13.94
N TYR A 10 70.27 -4.78 -14.36
CA TYR A 10 70.68 -3.69 -15.29
C TYR A 10 70.91 -4.07 -16.79
N SER A 11 70.21 -3.45 -17.77
CA SER A 11 70.44 -2.15 -18.49
C SER A 11 71.34 -2.33 -19.74
N VAL A 12 71.17 -1.69 -20.92
CA VAL A 12 70.98 -0.27 -21.30
C VAL A 12 70.28 -0.14 -22.69
N THR A 13 69.63 0.99 -23.00
CA THR A 13 69.06 1.37 -24.32
C THR A 13 69.92 2.35 -25.14
N PRO A 14 69.87 2.31 -26.49
CA PRO A 14 69.98 3.54 -27.30
C PRO A 14 68.92 3.67 -28.43
N THR A 15 69.05 4.70 -29.28
CA THR A 15 67.93 5.41 -29.95
C THR A 15 67.93 5.49 -31.49
N GLN A 16 66.72 5.68 -32.04
CA GLN A 16 66.36 6.32 -33.33
C GLN A 16 66.66 5.64 -34.69
N GLY A 17 65.71 5.82 -35.63
CA GLY A 17 65.87 5.54 -37.07
C GLY A 17 64.54 5.64 -37.85
N ARG A 18 64.47 6.48 -38.90
CA ARG A 18 63.39 6.49 -39.92
C ARG A 18 63.96 5.99 -41.25
N PHE A 19 63.14 5.29 -42.06
CA PHE A 19 62.91 5.50 -43.53
C PHE A 19 62.48 4.21 -44.28
N ASN A 20 61.19 4.13 -44.61
CA ASN A 20 60.63 4.06 -45.97
C ASN A 20 61.56 3.62 -47.15
N ILE A 21 61.21 2.56 -47.92
CA ILE A 21 60.91 2.58 -49.40
C ILE A 21 60.85 1.17 -50.11
N ARG A 22 59.63 0.80 -50.54
CA ARG A 22 59.15 0.27 -51.86
C ARG A 22 59.72 -0.97 -52.63
N HIS A 23 58.73 -1.75 -53.11
CA HIS A 23 58.58 -2.40 -54.45
C HIS A 23 59.48 -3.63 -54.78
N ALA A 24 59.13 -4.52 -55.74
CA ALA A 24 58.12 -4.44 -56.82
C ALA A 24 57.51 -5.81 -57.27
N SER A 25 56.45 -5.72 -58.11
CA SER A 25 56.22 -6.57 -59.32
C SER A 25 55.58 -7.99 -59.15
N ARG A 26 54.63 -8.47 -59.99
CA ARG A 26 53.76 -7.87 -61.07
C ARG A 26 52.65 -8.86 -61.51
N LYS A 27 51.71 -8.34 -62.34
CA LYS A 27 50.78 -8.97 -63.31
C LYS A 27 49.40 -9.48 -62.82
N SER A 28 48.32 -9.36 -63.60
CA SER A 28 47.88 -8.35 -64.63
C SER A 28 46.42 -8.63 -65.05
N ASP A 29 45.86 -7.73 -65.89
CA ASP A 29 44.73 -7.96 -66.84
C ASP A 29 43.27 -8.02 -66.27
N ASP A 30 42.22 -7.48 -66.90
CA ASP A 30 42.10 -6.31 -67.82
C ASP A 30 40.60 -5.86 -67.98
N PHE A 31 40.34 -4.66 -68.55
CA PHE A 31 39.05 -4.11 -69.07
C PHE A 31 37.84 -3.95 -68.08
N SER A 32 36.76 -3.17 -68.34
CA SER A 32 36.57 -1.86 -69.01
C SER A 32 35.13 -1.32 -68.75
N ALA A 33 34.88 -0.02 -69.00
CA ALA A 33 33.57 0.61 -69.34
C ALA A 33 32.37 0.52 -68.32
N SER A 34 31.38 1.43 -68.27
CA SER A 34 31.27 2.81 -68.81
C SER A 34 30.15 3.64 -68.14
N GLN A 35 30.40 4.96 -68.06
CA GLN A 35 29.43 6.08 -68.11
C GLN A 35 28.46 6.41 -66.92
N ARG A 36 28.18 7.72 -66.84
CA ARG A 36 27.31 8.50 -65.90
C ARG A 36 26.10 9.04 -66.73
N PRO A 37 25.48 10.24 -66.52
CA PRO A 37 25.34 11.22 -65.39
C PRO A 37 23.84 11.48 -65.05
N PHE A 38 23.28 12.52 -64.41
CA PHE A 38 23.50 13.97 -64.13
C PHE A 38 22.46 14.39 -63.02
N MET A 39 22.41 15.50 -62.27
CA MET A 39 23.25 16.67 -61.85
C MET A 39 22.93 16.92 -60.34
N LYS A 40 23.64 17.65 -59.45
CA LYS A 40 24.83 18.54 -59.45
C LYS A 40 24.64 20.04 -59.76
N ASP A 41 24.36 20.85 -58.73
CA ASP A 41 24.81 22.25 -58.49
C ASP A 41 24.63 22.62 -56.98
N GLY A 42 25.37 23.55 -56.36
CA GLY A 42 26.60 24.26 -56.78
C GLY A 42 27.07 25.39 -55.82
N ARG A 43 28.41 25.52 -55.61
CA ARG A 43 29.21 26.54 -54.84
C ARG A 43 29.36 26.25 -53.31
N SER A 44 30.55 26.10 -52.68
CA SER A 44 31.92 26.73 -52.72
C SER A 44 32.02 27.97 -51.79
N LEU A 45 32.86 28.05 -50.73
CA LEU A 45 34.36 28.07 -50.62
C LEU A 45 35.00 29.22 -51.45
N SER A 46 35.97 30.04 -50.99
CA SER A 46 36.73 30.23 -49.72
C SER A 46 37.44 31.63 -49.76
N GLY A 47 37.66 32.42 -48.69
CA GLY A 47 38.80 32.37 -47.74
C GLY A 47 39.92 33.43 -48.03
N GLY A 48 40.43 34.19 -47.04
CA GLY A 48 41.60 35.09 -47.19
C GLY A 48 41.76 36.26 -46.17
N SER A 49 43.00 36.62 -45.79
CA SER A 49 43.41 37.66 -44.80
C SER A 49 43.96 38.95 -45.48
N ALA A 50 44.35 40.09 -44.86
CA ALA A 50 44.55 40.52 -43.45
C ALA A 50 44.57 42.09 -43.26
N GLN A 51 44.35 42.55 -42.01
CA GLN A 51 44.88 43.77 -41.31
C GLN A 51 44.79 45.21 -41.90
N PHE A 52 44.15 46.15 -41.15
CA PHE A 52 44.83 47.28 -40.46
C PHE A 52 43.98 48.02 -39.37
N SER A 53 44.51 48.05 -38.13
CA SER A 53 44.40 49.03 -37.01
C SER A 53 43.10 49.71 -36.45
N GLN A 54 42.97 49.62 -35.11
CA GLN A 54 42.60 50.66 -34.10
C GLN A 54 41.16 51.17 -33.83
N LYS A 55 40.50 50.60 -32.80
CA LYS A 55 40.22 51.16 -31.43
C LYS A 55 39.17 50.26 -30.73
N ALA A 56 39.42 49.53 -29.64
CA ALA A 56 39.91 49.87 -28.29
C ALA A 56 38.79 50.22 -27.28
N PHE A 57 38.29 49.22 -26.51
CA PHE A 57 38.14 49.30 -25.04
C PHE A 57 37.97 47.91 -24.36
N VAL A 58 38.98 47.55 -23.56
CA VAL A 58 39.09 46.75 -22.30
C VAL A 58 38.12 45.55 -21.98
N PRO A 59 38.60 44.42 -21.39
CA PRO A 59 37.89 43.12 -21.42
C PRO A 59 37.62 42.43 -20.06
N ALA A 60 36.98 41.24 -20.10
CA ALA A 60 37.13 40.17 -19.10
C ALA A 60 37.10 38.78 -19.77
N PHE A 61 38.08 37.93 -19.47
CA PHE A 61 38.49 36.71 -20.22
C PHE A 61 38.98 35.64 -19.21
N THR A 62 38.96 34.31 -19.39
CA THR A 62 38.29 33.29 -20.26
C THR A 62 38.83 31.90 -19.82
N PRO A 63 38.35 30.73 -20.28
CA PRO A 63 37.07 30.34 -20.92
C PRO A 63 36.40 29.11 -20.23
N ALA A 64 35.33 28.56 -20.82
CA ALA A 64 34.78 27.26 -20.44
C ALA A 64 35.54 26.06 -21.04
N ASN A 65 35.49 24.91 -20.37
CA ASN A 65 35.74 23.57 -20.92
C ASN A 65 34.88 22.53 -20.15
N PRO A 66 34.60 21.33 -20.73
CA PRO A 66 33.40 20.57 -20.38
C PRO A 66 33.51 19.72 -19.10
N PRO A 67 32.41 19.55 -18.33
CA PRO A 67 32.39 18.72 -17.14
C PRO A 67 32.26 17.22 -17.47
N GLY A 68 33.03 16.39 -16.76
CA GLY A 68 32.88 14.95 -16.75
C GLY A 68 33.43 14.34 -15.46
N SER A 69 32.80 13.25 -14.99
CA SER A 69 33.24 12.42 -13.86
C SER A 69 33.41 13.14 -12.51
N PHE A 70 32.32 13.26 -11.74
CA PHE A 70 32.41 13.41 -10.28
C PHE A 70 32.19 12.07 -9.58
N SER A 71 33.23 11.61 -8.89
CA SER A 71 33.16 10.60 -7.82
C SER A 71 34.06 11.09 -6.70
N THR A 72 33.49 11.43 -5.55
CA THR A 72 34.23 11.84 -4.35
C THR A 72 33.50 11.34 -3.10
N ASP A 73 34.10 10.37 -2.42
CA ASP A 73 33.71 10.02 -1.06
C ASP A 73 33.94 11.20 -0.11
N LEU A 74 33.01 11.41 0.82
CA LEU A 74 33.19 12.34 1.94
C LEU A 74 32.50 11.79 3.18
N LYS A 75 33.30 11.40 4.17
CA LYS A 75 32.86 11.20 5.55
C LYS A 75 33.43 12.31 6.44
N ASN A 76 32.62 12.67 7.42
CA ASN A 76 32.90 13.41 8.66
C ASN A 76 34.30 13.10 9.28
N THR A 77 34.93 13.97 10.09
CA THR A 77 34.37 15.09 10.87
C THR A 77 35.40 16.19 11.20
N THR A 78 34.91 17.23 11.86
CA THR A 78 35.54 18.48 12.34
C THR A 78 36.75 18.38 13.30
N HIS A 79 37.50 19.51 13.33
CA HIS A 79 38.28 20.11 14.44
C HIS A 79 39.82 19.96 14.55
N SER A 80 40.48 21.09 14.28
CA SER A 80 41.56 21.73 15.06
C SER A 80 42.94 21.06 15.25
N GLY A 81 44.00 21.79 14.82
CA GLY A 81 45.14 22.03 15.72
C GLY A 81 46.57 21.81 15.20
N ARG A 82 47.18 22.85 14.60
CA ARG A 82 48.63 23.18 14.62
C ARG A 82 49.70 22.14 14.18
N THR A 83 50.34 22.48 13.05
CA THR A 83 51.81 22.48 12.80
C THR A 83 52.66 21.20 13.01
N THR A 84 52.96 20.59 11.86
CA THR A 84 54.16 19.82 11.42
C THR A 84 55.55 20.34 11.89
N PRO A 85 56.68 19.63 11.63
CA PRO A 85 56.96 18.16 11.65
C PRO A 85 58.38 17.79 12.18
N GLN A 86 58.75 16.49 12.30
CA GLN A 86 59.93 15.90 11.60
C GLN A 86 60.26 14.40 11.85
N THR A 87 60.73 13.76 10.76
CA THR A 87 61.77 12.71 10.64
C THR A 87 61.50 11.24 11.07
N GLU A 88 62.05 10.32 10.26
CA GLU A 88 61.88 8.86 10.24
C GLU A 88 63.10 8.13 10.84
N VAL A 89 62.94 6.88 11.30
CA VAL A 89 63.90 5.76 11.08
C VAL A 89 63.12 4.43 11.02
N ALA A 90 63.57 3.46 10.21
CA ALA A 90 63.04 2.10 10.09
C ALA A 90 63.49 1.16 11.26
N GLY A 91 62.93 -0.02 11.50
CA GLY A 91 61.89 -0.77 10.78
C GLY A 91 61.67 -2.18 11.38
N VAL A 92 61.77 -3.23 10.54
CA VAL A 92 61.50 -4.66 10.80
C VAL A 92 60.02 -5.06 10.77
N THR A 93 59.73 -6.09 9.96
CA THR A 93 58.39 -6.64 9.69
C THR A 93 58.13 -7.94 10.45
N PHE A 94 56.93 -8.10 11.01
CA PHE A 94 56.35 -9.41 11.35
C PHE A 94 54.89 -9.53 10.89
N ALA A 95 54.39 -10.77 10.88
CA ALA A 95 53.26 -11.22 10.06
C ALA A 95 51.92 -10.50 10.29
N ARG A 96 51.17 -10.30 9.19
CA ARG A 96 49.74 -9.93 9.24
C ARG A 96 48.88 -11.16 9.58
N LEU A 97 48.27 -11.14 10.76
CA LEU A 97 46.97 -11.78 11.01
C LEU A 97 45.88 -10.70 10.93
N PRO A 98 44.67 -11.01 10.44
CA PRO A 98 43.59 -10.02 10.37
C PRO A 98 43.08 -9.69 11.79
N PRO A 99 42.97 -8.41 12.18
CA PRO A 99 42.44 -8.03 13.48
C PRO A 99 40.93 -8.29 13.55
N GLN A 100 40.45 -8.63 14.75
CA GLN A 100 39.06 -8.93 15.04
C GLN A 100 38.16 -7.67 14.97
N TYR A 101 36.85 -7.93 14.93
CA TYR A 101 35.75 -6.97 14.99
C TYR A 101 36.04 -5.73 15.86
N LYS A 102 35.75 -4.55 15.31
CA LYS A 102 35.56 -3.31 16.05
C LYS A 102 34.19 -2.71 15.71
N ASP A 103 33.67 -2.01 16.71
CA ASP A 103 32.62 -0.99 16.65
C ASP A 103 31.27 -1.44 16.07
N ALA A 104 30.43 -2.00 16.95
CA ALA A 104 28.99 -2.14 16.74
C ALA A 104 28.24 -1.06 17.54
N ASP A 105 27.44 -0.23 16.87
CA ASP A 105 26.72 0.89 17.48
C ASP A 105 25.64 0.43 18.48
N PRO A 106 25.71 0.81 19.78
CA PRO A 106 24.84 0.27 20.82
C PRO A 106 23.41 0.83 20.81
N LEU A 107 23.09 1.79 19.93
CA LEU A 107 21.84 2.55 19.94
C LEU A 107 20.81 2.14 18.87
N THR A 108 21.00 1.01 18.19
CA THR A 108 20.01 0.47 17.24
C THR A 108 19.06 -0.53 17.92
N THR A 109 17.75 -0.32 17.79
CA THR A 109 16.77 -1.37 18.15
C THR A 109 16.82 -2.51 17.11
N SER A 110 16.47 -3.74 17.51
CA SER A 110 16.46 -4.88 16.56
C SER A 110 15.53 -4.62 15.37
N GLU A 111 14.38 -4.00 15.60
CA GLU A 111 13.43 -3.62 14.55
C GLU A 111 14.01 -2.59 13.56
N GLN A 112 14.81 -1.63 14.03
CA GLN A 112 15.58 -0.72 13.15
C GLN A 112 16.67 -1.45 12.36
N ARG A 113 17.34 -2.45 12.95
CA ARG A 113 18.30 -3.30 12.20
C ARG A 113 17.59 -4.11 11.11
N GLN A 114 16.49 -4.79 11.44
CA GLN A 114 15.68 -5.50 10.44
C GLN A 114 15.17 -4.57 9.33
N ALA A 115 14.70 -3.37 9.67
CA ALA A 115 14.29 -2.36 8.70
C ALA A 115 15.46 -1.94 7.79
N ALA A 116 16.63 -1.64 8.35
CA ALA A 116 17.83 -1.30 7.58
C ALA A 116 18.27 -2.44 6.65
N VAL A 117 18.18 -3.71 7.07
CA VAL A 117 18.51 -4.86 6.20
C VAL A 117 17.47 -5.05 5.09
N ARG A 118 16.17 -4.94 5.38
CA ARG A 118 15.10 -4.93 4.35
C ARG A 118 15.34 -3.82 3.32
N ASP A 119 15.78 -2.65 3.76
CA ASP A 119 16.08 -1.52 2.90
C ASP A 119 17.36 -1.70 2.05
N LYS A 120 18.39 -2.40 2.58
CA LYS A 120 19.54 -2.91 1.78
C LYS A 120 19.06 -3.89 0.70
N ILE A 121 18.20 -4.86 1.06
CA ILE A 121 17.66 -5.86 0.13
C ILE A 121 16.90 -5.18 -1.01
N ALA A 122 16.01 -4.24 -0.71
CA ALA A 122 15.23 -3.52 -1.73
C ALA A 122 16.11 -2.71 -2.71
N LYS A 123 17.23 -2.13 -2.22
CA LYS A 123 18.21 -1.43 -3.05
C LYS A 123 18.99 -2.40 -3.94
N GLU A 124 19.46 -3.52 -3.39
CA GLU A 124 20.20 -4.54 -4.14
C GLU A 124 19.31 -5.25 -5.18
N MET A 125 18.04 -5.49 -4.87
CA MET A 125 17.05 -6.07 -5.79
C MET A 125 16.75 -5.15 -6.98
N LYS A 126 16.81 -3.82 -6.80
CA LYS A 126 16.77 -2.85 -7.92
C LYS A 126 18.02 -2.91 -8.80
N ILE A 127 19.21 -3.12 -8.21
CA ILE A 127 20.47 -3.32 -8.95
C ILE A 127 20.42 -4.61 -9.77
N LYS A 128 19.95 -5.72 -9.19
CA LYS A 128 19.67 -6.98 -9.90
C LYS A 128 18.75 -6.76 -11.10
N LEU A 129 17.60 -6.11 -10.90
CA LEU A 129 16.64 -5.87 -12.00
C LEU A 129 17.22 -4.98 -13.11
N GLY A 130 17.97 -3.93 -12.74
CA GLY A 130 18.66 -3.06 -13.70
C GLY A 130 19.74 -3.77 -14.52
N THR A 131 20.54 -4.63 -13.88
CA THR A 131 21.59 -5.41 -14.54
C THR A 131 21.02 -6.55 -15.40
N GLU A 132 19.91 -7.19 -15.01
CA GLU A 132 19.18 -8.12 -15.89
C GLU A 132 18.64 -7.44 -17.15
N ASN A 133 17.99 -6.28 -17.01
CA ASN A 133 17.48 -5.50 -18.15
C ASN A 133 18.63 -5.06 -19.09
N MET A 134 19.78 -4.67 -18.54
CA MET A 134 20.98 -4.34 -19.32
C MET A 134 21.55 -5.57 -20.04
N LEU A 135 21.53 -6.76 -19.42
CA LEU A 135 21.96 -8.00 -20.04
C LEU A 135 21.06 -8.38 -21.23
N GLU A 136 19.75 -8.24 -21.09
CA GLU A 136 18.78 -8.46 -22.18
C GLU A 136 18.97 -7.46 -23.33
N ALA A 137 19.17 -6.17 -23.02
CA ALA A 137 19.48 -5.15 -24.02
C ALA A 137 20.79 -5.45 -24.78
N LEU A 138 21.82 -5.96 -24.09
CA LEU A 138 23.09 -6.37 -24.71
C LEU A 138 22.95 -7.66 -25.56
N LEU A 139 22.00 -8.55 -25.26
CA LEU A 139 21.75 -9.77 -26.03
C LEU A 139 21.22 -9.49 -27.44
N SER A 140 20.51 -8.38 -27.65
CA SER A 140 20.04 -7.94 -28.98
C SER A 140 21.16 -7.46 -29.93
N LYS A 141 22.36 -7.15 -29.40
CA LYS A 141 23.47 -6.56 -30.16
C LYS A 141 24.50 -7.62 -30.60
N ASN A 142 25.33 -7.27 -31.58
CA ASN A 142 26.28 -8.20 -32.21
C ASN A 142 27.31 -8.77 -31.19
N ASN A 143 27.37 -10.11 -31.10
CA ASN A 143 28.20 -10.87 -30.15
C ASN A 143 29.69 -10.46 -30.16
N LYS A 144 30.26 -10.02 -31.30
CA LYS A 144 31.68 -9.62 -31.36
C LYS A 144 31.98 -8.32 -30.60
N GLN A 145 31.03 -7.40 -30.52
CA GLN A 145 31.24 -6.07 -29.91
C GLN A 145 30.84 -6.03 -28.43
N THR A 146 29.87 -6.85 -28.02
CA THR A 146 29.30 -6.81 -26.66
C THR A 146 29.84 -7.88 -25.71
N LYS A 147 30.79 -8.73 -26.14
CA LYS A 147 31.26 -9.88 -25.34
C LYS A 147 31.76 -9.45 -23.95
N GLU A 148 32.68 -8.50 -23.88
CA GLU A 148 33.28 -8.04 -22.63
C GLU A 148 32.27 -7.27 -21.76
N GLN A 149 31.41 -6.46 -22.38
CA GLN A 149 30.31 -5.79 -21.69
C GLN A 149 29.36 -6.79 -21.03
N ARG A 150 28.88 -7.81 -21.76
CA ARG A 150 28.04 -8.87 -21.18
C ARG A 150 28.76 -9.61 -20.06
N GLN A 151 30.03 -9.98 -20.26
CA GLN A 151 30.79 -10.71 -19.25
C GLN A 151 31.00 -9.88 -17.97
N LYS A 152 31.11 -8.54 -18.07
CA LYS A 152 31.11 -7.64 -16.92
C LYS A 152 29.73 -7.55 -16.24
N VAL A 153 28.65 -7.41 -17.01
CA VAL A 153 27.27 -7.34 -16.46
C VAL A 153 26.84 -8.67 -15.82
N GLU A 154 27.21 -9.81 -16.41
CA GLU A 154 26.99 -11.14 -15.81
C GLU A 154 27.77 -11.31 -14.50
N MET A 155 28.98 -10.75 -14.40
CA MET A 155 29.79 -10.74 -13.19
C MET A 155 29.16 -9.87 -12.09
N GLU A 156 28.70 -8.67 -12.45
CA GLU A 156 28.03 -7.70 -11.58
C GLU A 156 26.70 -8.27 -11.02
N LEU A 157 25.85 -8.84 -11.89
CA LEU A 157 24.62 -9.53 -11.52
C LEU A 157 24.87 -10.71 -10.56
N GLY A 158 25.95 -11.47 -10.76
CA GLY A 158 26.36 -12.54 -9.82
C GLY A 158 27.04 -12.02 -8.54
N SER A 159 27.44 -10.76 -8.48
CA SER A 159 27.81 -10.11 -7.22
C SER A 159 26.55 -9.68 -6.45
N SER A 160 25.58 -9.10 -7.16
CA SER A 160 24.29 -8.68 -6.61
C SER A 160 23.47 -9.87 -6.07
N ASN A 161 23.42 -10.99 -6.78
CA ASN A 161 22.75 -12.21 -6.31
C ASN A 161 23.37 -12.80 -5.02
N ARG A 162 24.71 -12.81 -4.89
CA ARG A 162 25.37 -13.29 -3.66
C ARG A 162 25.14 -12.35 -2.49
N LYS A 163 25.26 -11.04 -2.73
CA LYS A 163 24.96 -10.00 -1.74
C LYS A 163 23.48 -10.04 -1.30
N LEU A 164 22.54 -10.36 -2.19
CA LEU A 164 21.14 -10.61 -1.81
C LEU A 164 20.97 -11.84 -0.91
N ALA A 165 21.74 -12.91 -1.12
CA ALA A 165 21.72 -14.08 -0.25
C ALA A 165 22.34 -13.77 1.14
N GLU A 166 23.47 -13.07 1.16
CA GLU A 166 24.12 -12.56 2.38
C GLU A 166 23.15 -11.65 3.18
N LEU A 167 22.44 -10.75 2.51
CA LEU A 167 21.47 -9.84 3.14
C LEU A 167 20.19 -10.53 3.62
N LYS A 168 19.69 -11.54 2.89
CA LYS A 168 18.58 -12.37 3.41
C LYS A 168 19.03 -13.13 4.67
N GLN A 169 20.24 -13.70 4.68
CA GLN A 169 20.80 -14.34 5.86
C GLN A 169 21.05 -13.37 7.04
N GLU A 170 21.47 -12.13 6.78
CA GLU A 170 21.59 -11.06 7.79
C GLU A 170 20.23 -10.75 8.44
N LEU A 171 19.15 -10.75 7.64
CA LEU A 171 17.78 -10.52 8.11
C LEU A 171 17.28 -11.70 8.96
N ASP A 172 17.46 -12.93 8.49
CA ASP A 172 17.03 -14.16 9.19
C ASP A 172 17.73 -14.29 10.55
N GLN A 173 19.03 -13.96 10.61
CA GLN A 173 19.80 -13.96 11.86
C GLN A 173 19.31 -12.91 12.86
N GLU A 174 19.01 -11.68 12.42
CA GLU A 174 18.49 -10.64 13.34
C GLU A 174 17.02 -10.89 13.74
N ILE A 175 16.23 -11.59 12.92
CA ILE A 175 14.91 -12.10 13.32
C ILE A 175 15.06 -13.17 14.41
N MET A 176 15.89 -14.20 14.20
CA MET A 176 16.16 -15.24 15.21
C MET A 176 16.71 -14.64 16.52
N ARG A 177 17.62 -13.67 16.42
CA ARG A 177 18.15 -12.93 17.58
C ARG A 177 17.08 -12.13 18.32
N SER A 178 16.02 -11.67 17.65
CA SER A 178 14.87 -11.01 18.29
C SER A 178 13.91 -11.97 18.99
N GLN A 179 14.04 -13.28 18.76
CA GLN A 179 13.20 -14.34 19.35
C GLN A 179 13.87 -15.05 20.54
N THR A 180 15.20 -15.00 20.66
CA THR A 180 15.93 -15.57 21.81
C THR A 180 15.92 -14.63 23.03
N PRO A 181 15.46 -15.07 24.22
CA PRO A 181 15.42 -14.23 25.42
C PRO A 181 16.82 -14.05 26.03
N THR A 182 17.56 -13.03 25.57
CA THR A 182 18.88 -12.70 26.12
C THR A 182 18.77 -11.86 27.39
N THR A 183 19.03 -12.47 28.55
CA THR A 183 19.14 -11.77 29.83
C THR A 183 20.29 -10.74 29.78
N PRO A 184 20.04 -9.42 29.94
CA PRO A 184 21.09 -8.41 29.82
C PRO A 184 21.76 -8.13 31.19
N PRO A 185 23.10 -8.04 31.26
CA PRO A 185 23.77 -7.47 32.44
C PRO A 185 23.54 -5.95 32.52
N ASN A 186 23.66 -5.41 33.73
CA ASN A 186 23.36 -4.01 34.04
C ASN A 186 24.27 -3.02 33.27
N THR A 187 23.67 -2.11 32.49
CA THR A 187 24.27 -0.79 32.21
C THR A 187 23.18 0.26 31.98
N ARG A 188 23.30 1.40 32.67
CA ARG A 188 22.32 2.51 32.59
C ARG A 188 22.58 3.37 31.35
N LEU A 189 21.52 3.74 30.61
CA LEU A 189 21.17 5.11 30.14
C LEU A 189 20.20 5.10 28.93
N THR A 190 19.54 6.25 28.70
CA THR A 190 18.68 6.61 27.54
C THR A 190 17.41 5.76 27.31
N SER A 191 16.30 6.17 27.94
CA SER A 191 14.95 5.63 27.73
C SER A 191 13.99 6.67 27.13
N TYR A 192 14.17 6.99 25.85
CA TYR A 192 13.24 7.82 25.07
C TYR A 192 12.76 7.09 23.80
N PHE A 193 11.50 7.32 23.42
CA PHE A 193 10.80 6.71 22.28
C PHE A 193 10.52 5.19 22.33
N ARG A 194 9.50 4.80 23.11
CA ARG A 194 8.41 3.97 22.57
C ARG A 194 7.10 4.28 23.28
N GLY A 195 6.05 4.48 22.49
CA GLY A 195 4.69 4.66 22.97
C GLY A 195 3.72 4.02 21.97
N SER A 196 3.30 2.80 22.28
CA SER A 196 2.13 2.14 21.69
C SER A 196 1.62 1.12 22.71
N PRO A 197 0.34 1.18 23.12
CA PRO A 197 -0.27 0.16 23.97
C PRO A 197 -0.66 -1.08 23.13
N LEU A 198 -1.36 -2.03 23.77
CA LEU A 198 -1.99 -3.21 23.15
C LEU A 198 -1.04 -4.32 22.66
N LYS A 199 -0.41 -5.03 23.61
CA LYS A 199 -0.35 -6.50 23.57
C LYS A 199 -0.30 -7.06 24.98
N SER A 200 -1.28 -7.90 25.31
CA SER A 200 -1.33 -8.66 26.57
C SER A 200 -0.32 -9.81 26.56
N PRO A 201 0.36 -10.11 27.69
CA PRO A 201 1.17 -11.31 27.81
C PRO A 201 0.27 -12.56 27.94
N PRO A 202 0.67 -13.73 27.41
CA PRO A 202 -0.13 -14.95 27.49
C PRO A 202 -0.10 -15.56 28.90
N LEU A 203 -1.20 -16.24 29.25
CA LEU A 203 -1.35 -16.97 30.51
C LEU A 203 -0.62 -18.33 30.45
N GLY A 204 0.46 -18.44 31.23
CA GLY A 204 0.89 -19.68 31.89
C GLY A 204 1.53 -20.79 31.05
N GLN A 205 2.81 -21.07 31.33
CA GLN A 205 3.27 -22.47 31.43
C GLN A 205 4.33 -22.59 32.54
N ASN A 206 4.29 -23.73 33.24
CA ASN A 206 4.96 -23.93 34.52
C ASN A 206 6.49 -23.90 34.43
N GLN A 207 7.13 -23.28 35.42
CA GLN A 207 8.40 -23.76 35.97
C GLN A 207 8.26 -23.92 37.49
N GLY A 208 9.05 -24.83 38.06
CA GLY A 208 8.91 -25.25 39.47
C GLY A 208 9.46 -24.22 40.48
N PRO A 209 9.21 -24.45 41.77
CA PRO A 209 9.72 -23.58 42.83
C PRO A 209 11.20 -23.87 43.07
N ASP A 210 12.07 -22.89 42.91
CA ASP A 210 13.38 -22.91 43.55
C ASP A 210 13.96 -21.51 43.80
N LEU A 211 14.78 -21.42 44.85
CA LEU A 211 15.61 -20.29 45.27
C LEU A 211 14.92 -18.92 45.44
N THR A 212 14.39 -18.75 46.65
CA THR A 212 14.14 -17.46 47.30
C THR A 212 15.40 -16.58 47.38
N GLU A 213 15.44 -15.46 46.65
CA GLU A 213 16.14 -14.25 47.13
C GLU A 213 15.11 -13.28 47.69
N SER A 214 15.13 -13.09 49.00
CA SER A 214 14.30 -12.12 49.71
C SER A 214 14.88 -10.72 49.54
N VAL A 215 14.36 -9.98 48.56
CA VAL A 215 14.42 -8.52 48.54
C VAL A 215 13.04 -8.01 48.89
N ASP A 216 12.94 -7.22 49.96
CA ASP A 216 11.67 -6.73 50.49
C ASP A 216 10.89 -5.97 49.42
N SER A 217 9.79 -6.57 48.98
CA SER A 217 8.91 -5.97 47.98
C SER A 217 8.00 -4.96 48.68
N GLU A 218 8.56 -3.78 48.97
CA GLU A 218 7.84 -2.64 49.56
C GLU A 218 6.49 -2.45 48.85
N SER A 219 5.44 -2.31 49.67
CA SER A 219 4.09 -2.14 49.16
C SER A 219 4.05 -0.95 48.18
N PRO A 220 3.45 -1.08 46.98
CA PRO A 220 3.36 0.02 46.03
C PRO A 220 2.74 1.30 46.62
N THR A 221 1.87 1.16 47.62
CA THR A 221 1.28 2.28 48.38
C THR A 221 2.28 2.96 49.33
N VAL A 222 3.24 2.21 49.89
CA VAL A 222 4.35 2.78 50.69
C VAL A 222 5.30 3.55 49.78
N VAL A 223 5.75 2.95 48.66
CA VAL A 223 6.62 3.61 47.68
C VAL A 223 5.96 4.90 47.12
N LEU A 224 4.65 4.87 46.88
CA LEU A 224 3.85 6.05 46.50
C LEU A 224 3.89 7.12 47.59
N THR A 225 3.64 6.75 48.85
CA THR A 225 3.60 7.67 50.00
C THR A 225 4.97 8.29 50.26
N GLU A 226 6.03 7.49 50.29
CA GLU A 226 7.40 7.98 50.46
C GLU A 226 7.84 8.88 49.32
N THR A 227 7.58 8.51 48.06
CA THR A 227 8.01 9.35 46.93
C THR A 227 7.22 10.67 46.88
N LEU A 228 5.97 10.70 47.36
CA LEU A 228 5.22 11.95 47.55
C LEU A 228 5.76 12.78 48.73
N GLN A 229 6.15 12.15 49.84
CA GLN A 229 6.79 12.85 50.96
C GLN A 229 8.20 13.37 50.59
N GLN A 230 8.91 12.68 49.70
CA GLN A 230 10.17 13.17 49.14
C GLN A 230 9.98 14.34 48.15
N LEU A 231 8.75 14.65 47.71
CA LEU A 231 8.42 15.87 46.96
C LEU A 231 8.04 17.05 47.89
N GLU A 232 8.17 16.91 49.21
CA GLU A 232 8.00 18.00 50.20
C GLU A 232 9.24 18.89 50.35
N ALA A 233 10.39 18.44 49.85
CA ALA A 233 11.67 19.13 50.01
C ALA A 233 11.79 20.36 49.09
N ASP A 234 11.39 21.53 49.59
CA ASP A 234 11.60 22.83 48.94
C ASP A 234 13.08 23.13 48.66
N GLY A 235 13.34 23.91 47.60
CA GLY A 235 14.67 24.43 47.27
C GLY A 235 15.65 23.44 46.61
N MET A 236 15.24 22.19 46.39
CA MET A 236 16.05 21.17 45.71
C MET A 236 16.29 21.48 44.22
N PRO A 237 17.35 20.93 43.59
CA PRO A 237 17.64 21.16 42.16
C PRO A 237 16.59 20.52 41.24
N PRO A 238 16.37 21.03 40.01
CA PRO A 238 15.34 20.53 39.08
C PRO A 238 15.31 19.01 38.89
N ASP A 239 16.48 18.40 38.72
CA ASP A 239 16.62 16.96 38.48
C ASP A 239 16.03 16.09 39.58
N TYR A 240 16.03 16.57 40.83
CA TYR A 240 15.50 15.87 42.01
C TYR A 240 13.99 15.62 41.88
N TYR A 241 13.22 16.68 41.57
CA TYR A 241 11.77 16.58 41.37
C TYR A 241 11.44 15.78 40.10
N ILE A 242 12.24 15.93 39.05
CA ILE A 242 12.06 15.21 37.77
C ILE A 242 12.27 13.70 37.98
N GLU A 243 13.30 13.29 38.73
CA GLU A 243 13.55 11.87 39.07
C GLU A 243 12.38 11.28 39.87
N ARG A 244 11.93 11.96 40.93
CA ARG A 244 10.80 11.51 41.77
C ARG A 244 9.49 11.43 41.00
N ALA A 245 9.19 12.41 40.17
CA ALA A 245 8.02 12.36 39.29
C ALA A 245 8.12 11.25 38.23
N ASN A 246 9.33 10.92 37.75
CA ASN A 246 9.54 9.79 36.85
C ASN A 246 9.30 8.45 37.57
N THR A 247 9.78 8.29 38.81
CA THR A 247 9.50 7.13 39.66
C THR A 247 8.00 6.95 39.91
N LEU A 248 7.29 8.01 40.29
CA LEU A 248 5.82 7.97 40.46
C LEU A 248 5.07 7.61 39.18
N VAL A 249 5.48 8.17 38.03
CA VAL A 249 4.88 7.83 36.72
C VAL A 249 5.08 6.36 36.38
N ASP A 250 6.25 5.79 36.62
CA ASP A 250 6.51 4.38 36.31
C ASP A 250 5.90 3.42 37.34
N LEU A 251 5.71 3.86 38.59
CA LEU A 251 4.92 3.17 39.61
C LEU A 251 3.43 3.08 39.22
N LEU A 252 2.83 4.20 38.78
CA LEU A 252 1.44 4.27 38.31
C LEU A 252 1.20 3.48 37.01
N LYS A 253 2.20 3.31 36.15
CA LYS A 253 2.13 2.41 34.98
C LYS A 253 2.15 0.94 35.38
N ARG A 254 3.01 0.57 36.34
CA ARG A 254 3.13 -0.82 36.84
C ARG A 254 1.89 -1.25 37.63
N ASN A 255 1.29 -0.32 38.38
CA ASN A 255 0.14 -0.58 39.26
C ASN A 255 -1.03 0.38 38.94
N PRO A 256 -1.79 0.17 37.85
CA PRO A 256 -2.85 1.11 37.43
C PRO A 256 -3.97 1.34 38.46
N GLY A 257 -4.17 0.40 39.40
CA GLY A 257 -5.16 0.52 40.46
C GLY A 257 -4.88 1.65 41.46
N LEU A 258 -3.60 1.97 41.73
CA LEU A 258 -3.19 2.99 42.70
C LEU A 258 -3.78 4.38 42.43
N LYS A 259 -4.23 4.66 41.20
CA LYS A 259 -4.89 5.92 40.84
C LYS A 259 -6.17 6.18 41.63
N TYR A 260 -6.90 5.12 41.98
CA TYR A 260 -8.14 5.22 42.76
C TYR A 260 -7.86 5.42 44.25
N ASP A 261 -6.71 4.94 44.72
CA ASP A 261 -6.24 5.07 46.12
C ASP A 261 -5.45 6.37 46.37
N LEU A 262 -5.30 7.24 45.36
CA LEU A 262 -4.58 8.50 45.49
C LEU A 262 -5.24 9.40 46.54
N ALA A 263 -4.48 9.73 47.59
CA ALA A 263 -4.82 10.76 48.56
C ALA A 263 -4.74 12.16 47.90
N TRP A 264 -5.78 12.50 47.14
CA TRP A 264 -5.77 13.59 46.16
C TRP A 264 -5.27 14.93 46.71
N LYS A 265 -5.57 15.29 47.97
CA LYS A 265 -5.06 16.52 48.59
C LYS A 265 -3.53 16.56 48.67
N VAL A 266 -2.90 15.48 49.16
CA VAL A 266 -1.43 15.41 49.26
C VAL A 266 -0.82 15.37 47.86
N PHE A 267 -1.38 14.56 46.96
CA PHE A 267 -0.93 14.49 45.58
C PHE A 267 -1.01 15.86 44.87
N SER A 268 -2.10 16.60 45.07
CA SER A 268 -2.32 17.91 44.46
C SER A 268 -1.35 18.98 44.93
N GLU A 269 -1.04 19.04 46.23
CA GLU A 269 -0.12 20.03 46.77
C GLU A 269 1.29 19.87 46.17
N ARG A 270 1.77 18.63 46.04
CA ARG A 270 3.07 18.34 45.39
C ARG A 270 3.05 18.64 43.89
N VAL A 271 1.97 18.28 43.19
CA VAL A 271 1.80 18.58 41.76
C VAL A 271 1.72 20.08 41.49
N GLN A 272 0.99 20.86 42.29
CA GLN A 272 0.90 22.31 42.13
C GLN A 272 2.24 23.00 42.34
N MET A 273 3.03 22.57 43.34
CA MET A 273 4.39 23.08 43.54
C MET A 273 5.32 22.77 42.35
N MET A 274 5.20 21.61 41.73
CA MET A 274 5.92 21.30 40.48
C MET A 274 5.46 22.17 39.31
N LEU A 275 4.14 22.37 39.13
CA LEU A 275 3.57 23.17 38.03
C LEU A 275 3.82 24.69 38.18
N LEU A 276 4.10 25.16 39.40
CA LEU A 276 4.50 26.53 39.71
C LEU A 276 6.02 26.77 39.63
N SER A 277 6.83 25.76 39.29
CA SER A 277 8.29 25.88 39.22
C SER A 277 8.77 26.85 38.14
N GLU A 278 9.87 27.56 38.40
CA GLU A 278 10.55 28.36 37.37
C GLU A 278 11.25 27.49 36.30
N SER A 279 11.49 26.21 36.58
CA SER A 279 12.07 25.27 35.60
C SER A 279 10.97 24.66 34.72
N SER A 280 11.06 24.91 33.41
CA SER A 280 10.17 24.32 32.40
C SER A 280 10.11 22.79 32.47
N ASP A 281 11.20 22.17 32.90
CA ASP A 281 11.37 20.72 32.83
C ASP A 281 10.76 20.05 34.08
N VAL A 282 10.75 20.76 35.22
CA VAL A 282 9.95 20.38 36.41
C VAL A 282 8.45 20.56 36.13
N VAL A 283 8.04 21.65 35.48
CA VAL A 283 6.63 21.84 35.08
C VAL A 283 6.21 20.76 34.06
N ALA A 284 7.07 20.41 33.10
CA ALA A 284 6.84 19.30 32.17
C ALA A 284 6.69 17.95 32.90
N ALA A 285 7.53 17.68 33.89
CA ALA A 285 7.41 16.49 34.74
C ALA A 285 6.11 16.51 35.58
N GLY A 286 5.68 17.68 36.06
CA GLY A 286 4.40 17.89 36.76
C GLY A 286 3.20 17.54 35.87
N TYR A 287 3.13 18.04 34.63
CA TYR A 287 2.08 17.65 33.68
C TYR A 287 2.14 16.16 33.35
N ARG A 288 3.34 15.60 33.14
CA ARG A 288 3.53 14.16 32.88
C ARG A 288 2.99 13.31 34.03
N LEU A 289 3.28 13.68 35.28
CA LEU A 289 2.80 13.01 36.50
C LEU A 289 1.27 13.13 36.64
N THR A 290 0.73 14.34 36.57
CA THR A 290 -0.72 14.62 36.65
C THR A 290 -1.49 13.80 35.62
N ARG A 291 -1.01 13.77 34.38
CA ARG A 291 -1.58 12.99 33.27
C ARG A 291 -1.60 11.49 33.54
N HIS A 292 -0.59 10.94 34.22
CA HIS A 292 -0.55 9.52 34.56
C HIS A 292 -1.42 9.17 35.79
N ALA A 293 -1.84 10.14 36.60
CA ALA A 293 -2.80 9.96 37.69
C ALA A 293 -4.28 9.95 37.25
N ILE A 294 -4.60 10.49 36.06
CA ILE A 294 -5.97 10.47 35.49
C ILE A 294 -6.51 9.04 35.43
N ALA A 295 -7.71 8.82 35.98
CA ALA A 295 -8.41 7.53 35.99
C ALA A 295 -9.80 7.61 35.37
N ASP A 296 -10.62 8.56 35.83
CA ASP A 296 -12.02 8.75 35.45
C ASP A 296 -12.38 10.25 35.35
N ARG A 297 -13.63 10.57 35.00
CA ARG A 297 -14.11 11.96 34.93
C ARG A 297 -14.06 12.68 36.29
N LYS A 298 -14.22 11.97 37.41
CA LYS A 298 -14.12 12.55 38.75
C LYS A 298 -12.68 12.98 39.07
N SER A 299 -11.68 12.21 38.66
CA SER A 299 -10.26 12.59 38.76
C SER A 299 -9.96 13.85 37.95
N LEU A 300 -10.54 14.01 36.75
CA LEU A 300 -10.43 15.25 35.97
C LEU A 300 -11.03 16.45 36.72
N GLN A 301 -12.22 16.30 37.31
CA GLN A 301 -12.85 17.35 38.10
C GLN A 301 -11.99 17.76 39.31
N THR A 302 -11.42 16.79 40.05
CA THR A 302 -10.46 17.06 41.14
C THR A 302 -9.17 17.73 40.63
N ILE A 303 -8.65 17.34 39.48
CA ILE A 303 -7.47 17.99 38.88
C ILE A 303 -7.80 19.45 38.50
N ARG A 304 -9.02 19.75 38.05
CA ARG A 304 -9.42 21.12 37.70
C ARG A 304 -9.59 22.05 38.90
N THR A 305 -9.93 21.55 40.09
CA THR A 305 -9.92 22.39 41.30
C THR A 305 -8.53 22.96 41.60
N LEU A 306 -7.46 22.40 41.00
CA LEU A 306 -6.08 22.83 41.19
C LEU A 306 -5.66 24.03 40.31
N ARG A 307 -6.60 24.65 39.59
CA ARG A 307 -6.36 25.75 38.62
C ARG A 307 -5.45 25.34 37.45
N THR A 308 -5.59 24.09 36.99
CA THR A 308 -4.82 23.57 35.85
C THR A 308 -5.15 24.26 34.53
N ASP A 309 -6.38 24.78 34.37
CA ASP A 309 -6.79 25.48 33.15
C ASP A 309 -5.91 26.72 32.93
N GLU A 310 -5.70 27.55 33.97
CA GLU A 310 -4.82 28.73 33.92
C GLU A 310 -3.33 28.37 33.75
N LEU A 311 -2.87 27.32 34.42
CA LEU A 311 -1.50 26.83 34.28
C LEU A 311 -1.22 26.37 32.84
N VAL A 312 -2.14 25.61 32.23
CA VAL A 312 -2.04 25.15 30.83
C VAL A 312 -2.01 26.34 29.88
N ILE A 313 -2.87 27.34 30.07
CA ILE A 313 -2.88 28.57 29.25
C ILE A 313 -1.52 29.27 29.33
N LEU A 314 -0.97 29.44 30.53
CA LEU A 314 0.34 30.07 30.75
C LEU A 314 1.50 29.26 30.15
N SER A 315 1.48 27.94 30.27
CA SER A 315 2.46 27.05 29.63
C SER A 315 2.39 27.17 28.11
N LEU A 316 1.21 27.04 27.49
CA LEU A 316 1.03 27.06 26.03
C LEU A 316 1.51 28.37 25.38
N VAL A 317 1.38 29.52 26.07
CA VAL A 317 1.83 30.81 25.54
C VAL A 317 3.33 31.08 25.72
N LYS A 318 4.08 30.27 26.49
CA LYS A 318 5.54 30.45 26.64
C LYS A 318 6.26 30.36 25.29
N LYS A 319 7.41 31.04 25.20
CA LYS A 319 8.26 31.03 23.98
C LYS A 319 8.75 29.62 23.65
N ALA A 320 9.10 29.43 22.38
CA ALA A 320 9.53 28.16 21.79
C ALA A 320 10.83 27.53 22.36
N ASN A 321 11.44 28.12 23.41
CA ASN A 321 12.49 27.45 24.19
C ASN A 321 11.92 26.52 25.27
N ALA A 322 10.70 26.75 25.77
CA ALA A 322 10.01 25.88 26.74
C ALA A 322 9.34 24.67 26.07
N VAL A 323 10.05 23.98 25.17
CA VAL A 323 9.48 22.95 24.28
C VAL A 323 8.81 21.82 25.05
N LEU A 324 9.52 21.22 26.01
CA LEU A 324 9.04 20.09 26.80
C LEU A 324 7.81 20.45 27.63
N GLU A 325 7.79 21.65 28.22
CA GLU A 325 6.66 22.13 29.01
C GLU A 325 5.38 22.23 28.17
N ARG A 326 5.47 22.89 27.01
CA ARG A 326 4.35 23.06 26.08
C ARG A 326 3.88 21.72 25.52
N GLU A 327 4.82 20.83 25.20
CA GLU A 327 4.53 19.48 24.70
C GLU A 327 3.80 18.62 25.76
N GLN A 328 4.22 18.66 27.04
CA GLN A 328 3.52 17.94 28.10
C GLN A 328 2.17 18.59 28.46
N ALA A 329 2.03 19.92 28.34
CA ALA A 329 0.74 20.61 28.49
C ALA A 329 -0.28 20.16 27.43
N VAL A 330 0.12 20.11 26.14
CA VAL A 330 -0.74 19.55 25.06
C VAL A 330 -1.08 18.08 25.34
N LYS A 331 -0.10 17.27 25.75
CA LYS A 331 -0.31 15.85 26.11
C LYS A 331 -1.23 15.67 27.32
N PHE A 332 -1.22 16.59 28.27
CA PHE A 332 -2.12 16.60 29.42
C PHE A 332 -3.55 16.93 28.99
N VAL A 333 -3.77 17.98 28.17
CA VAL A 333 -5.09 18.31 27.61
C VAL A 333 -5.66 17.15 26.78
N ARG A 334 -4.84 16.50 25.93
CA ARG A 334 -5.27 15.32 25.15
C ARG A 334 -5.77 14.16 26.01
N ALA A 335 -5.24 13.97 27.22
CA ALA A 335 -5.68 12.89 28.10
C ALA A 335 -7.10 13.07 28.67
N PHE A 336 -7.70 14.26 28.56
CA PHE A 336 -9.13 14.46 28.83
C PHE A 336 -10.00 13.80 27.73
N LEU A 337 -9.47 13.62 26.52
CA LEU A 337 -10.15 12.99 25.39
C LEU A 337 -10.13 11.46 25.46
N ASP A 338 -9.14 10.89 26.16
CA ASP A 338 -8.99 9.45 26.42
C ASP A 338 -10.02 8.94 27.46
N VAL A 339 -10.55 9.84 28.31
CA VAL A 339 -11.54 9.52 29.35
C VAL A 339 -12.96 9.65 28.80
N LYS A 340 -13.82 8.67 29.09
CA LYS A 340 -15.26 8.76 28.74
C LYS A 340 -15.87 10.02 29.36
N ASP A 341 -16.53 10.82 28.52
CA ASP A 341 -17.15 12.10 28.86
C ASP A 341 -16.19 13.16 29.48
N GLY A 342 -14.87 12.92 29.41
CA GLY A 342 -13.85 13.84 29.93
C GLY A 342 -13.67 15.12 29.11
N VAL A 343 -14.11 15.12 27.84
CA VAL A 343 -14.11 16.30 26.97
C VAL A 343 -14.96 17.45 27.52
N TYR A 344 -16.06 17.13 28.23
CA TYR A 344 -16.93 18.12 28.87
C TYR A 344 -16.28 18.83 30.08
N GLU A 345 -15.10 18.37 30.51
CA GLU A 345 -14.30 19.05 31.52
C GLU A 345 -13.26 20.02 30.93
N LEU A 346 -13.13 20.15 29.61
CA LEU A 346 -12.21 21.13 29.01
C LEU A 346 -12.87 22.51 28.87
N SER A 347 -12.21 23.56 29.36
CA SER A 347 -12.70 24.93 29.25
C SER A 347 -12.39 25.58 27.91
N ARG A 348 -13.27 26.49 27.48
CA ARG A 348 -13.12 27.33 26.28
C ARG A 348 -11.81 28.13 26.28
N ALA A 349 -11.31 28.53 27.46
CA ALA A 349 -10.04 29.24 27.59
C ALA A 349 -8.82 28.38 27.19
N VAL A 350 -8.81 27.10 27.58
CA VAL A 350 -7.79 26.12 27.17
C VAL A 350 -7.90 25.81 25.68
N VAL A 351 -9.11 25.55 25.16
CA VAL A 351 -9.31 25.23 23.73
C VAL A 351 -8.93 26.43 22.84
N ARG A 352 -9.34 27.66 23.18
CA ARG A 352 -8.85 28.87 22.49
C ARG A 352 -7.33 28.99 22.54
N SER A 353 -6.66 28.49 23.58
CA SER A 353 -5.20 28.55 23.68
C SER A 353 -4.50 27.55 22.75
N LEU A 354 -5.10 26.38 22.50
CA LEU A 354 -4.68 25.49 21.42
C LEU A 354 -4.89 26.14 20.03
N VAL A 355 -6.03 26.82 19.81
CA VAL A 355 -6.31 27.57 18.57
C VAL A 355 -5.22 28.59 18.27
N ALA A 356 -4.83 29.41 19.25
CA ALA A 356 -3.76 30.41 19.06
C ALA A 356 -2.39 29.79 18.70
N VAL A 357 -2.10 28.57 19.18
CA VAL A 357 -0.88 27.83 18.78
C VAL A 357 -1.01 27.28 17.35
N ALA A 358 -2.18 26.72 16.99
CA ALA A 358 -2.45 26.20 15.65
C ALA A 358 -2.43 27.29 14.54
N GLU A 359 -2.75 28.53 14.87
CA GLU A 359 -2.62 29.70 13.98
C GLU A 359 -1.18 30.19 13.78
N THR A 360 -0.23 29.73 14.60
CA THR A 360 1.15 30.21 14.55
C THR A 360 1.97 29.34 13.60
N TYR A 361 2.06 29.79 12.34
CA TYR A 361 2.70 29.08 11.22
C TYR A 361 4.12 28.55 11.47
N ASP A 362 4.92 29.22 12.33
CA ASP A 362 6.29 28.83 12.68
C ASP A 362 6.41 28.03 14.00
N ASP A 363 5.29 27.69 14.66
CA ASP A 363 5.30 26.92 15.91
C ASP A 363 5.40 25.40 15.67
N ARG A 364 6.37 24.76 16.32
CA ARG A 364 6.59 23.31 16.30
C ARG A 364 5.40 22.49 16.80
N LEU A 365 4.46 23.11 17.52
CA LEU A 365 3.26 22.46 18.04
C LEU A 365 2.01 22.70 17.19
N ARG A 366 2.09 23.44 16.07
CA ARG A 366 0.96 23.73 15.17
C ARG A 366 0.21 22.46 14.78
N ASP A 367 0.91 21.47 14.23
CA ASP A 367 0.33 20.23 13.68
C ASP A 367 -0.37 19.38 14.75
N ILE A 368 0.22 19.23 15.94
CA ILE A 368 -0.40 18.47 17.03
C ILE A 368 -1.56 19.25 17.68
N CYS A 369 -1.54 20.59 17.65
CA CYS A 369 -2.69 21.39 18.06
C CYS A 369 -3.84 21.29 17.06
N LEU A 370 -3.57 21.31 15.74
CA LEU A 370 -4.57 21.05 14.69
C LEU A 370 -5.23 19.67 14.85
N LEU A 371 -4.43 18.61 15.03
CA LEU A 371 -4.97 17.26 15.30
C LEU A 371 -5.80 17.20 16.60
N THR A 372 -5.35 17.87 17.66
CA THR A 372 -6.10 17.92 18.93
C THR A 372 -7.41 18.70 18.78
N LEU A 373 -7.44 19.74 17.94
CA LEU A 373 -8.67 20.48 17.61
C LEU A 373 -9.62 19.65 16.73
N ALA A 374 -9.12 18.80 15.83
CA ALA A 374 -9.92 17.86 15.06
C ALA A 374 -10.53 16.75 15.93
N GLU A 375 -9.77 16.19 16.88
CA GLU A 375 -10.27 15.23 17.88
C GLU A 375 -11.32 15.86 18.81
N LEU A 376 -11.10 17.11 19.22
CA LEU A 376 -12.09 17.92 19.95
C LEU A 376 -13.34 18.17 19.12
N LEU A 377 -13.21 18.41 17.81
CA LEU A 377 -14.34 18.69 16.92
C LEU A 377 -15.30 17.51 16.83
N MET A 378 -14.76 16.28 16.83
CA MET A 378 -15.53 15.04 16.85
C MET A 378 -16.16 14.74 18.21
N LYS A 379 -15.51 15.11 19.32
CA LYS A 379 -15.97 14.78 20.68
C LYS A 379 -16.89 15.85 21.31
N HIS A 380 -16.74 17.11 20.96
CA HIS A 380 -17.54 18.22 21.49
C HIS A 380 -17.54 19.43 20.53
N THR A 381 -18.20 19.28 19.38
CA THR A 381 -18.24 20.26 18.28
C THR A 381 -18.49 21.70 18.75
N GLU A 382 -19.48 21.91 19.63
CA GLU A 382 -19.84 23.23 20.16
C GLU A 382 -18.70 23.95 20.90
N LEU A 383 -17.81 23.23 21.59
CA LEU A 383 -16.70 23.83 22.32
C LEU A 383 -15.62 24.36 21.35
N VAL A 384 -15.41 23.67 20.23
CA VAL A 384 -14.50 24.13 19.16
C VAL A 384 -15.10 25.33 18.42
N VAL A 385 -16.40 25.34 18.17
CA VAL A 385 -17.13 26.47 17.59
C VAL A 385 -17.06 27.69 18.51
N ALA A 386 -17.39 27.53 19.79
CA ALA A 386 -17.33 28.59 20.80
C ALA A 386 -15.90 29.07 21.12
N ALA A 387 -14.87 28.32 20.70
CA ALA A 387 -13.46 28.71 20.73
C ALA A 387 -12.94 29.31 19.41
N ASN A 388 -13.78 29.45 18.38
CA ASN A 388 -13.43 29.84 17.01
C ASN A 388 -12.44 28.89 16.29
N GLY A 389 -12.31 27.63 16.72
CA GLY A 389 -11.36 26.69 16.11
C GLY A 389 -11.72 26.23 14.69
N MET A 390 -12.98 26.37 14.29
CA MET A 390 -13.48 26.00 12.96
C MET A 390 -12.75 26.71 11.83
N SER A 391 -12.50 28.02 11.96
CA SER A 391 -11.77 28.80 10.96
C SER A 391 -10.31 28.34 10.82
N THR A 392 -9.65 28.03 11.94
CA THR A 392 -8.24 27.58 11.96
C THR A 392 -8.07 26.21 11.31
N LEU A 393 -9.00 25.28 11.57
CA LEU A 393 -9.04 23.96 10.91
C LEU A 393 -9.34 24.08 9.41
N THR A 394 -10.21 25.02 9.03
CA THR A 394 -10.55 25.30 7.62
C THR A 394 -9.36 25.96 6.88
N GLU A 395 -8.67 26.90 7.51
CA GLU A 395 -7.50 27.58 6.96
C GLU A 395 -6.33 26.61 6.76
N ALA A 396 -6.09 25.67 7.67
CA ALA A 396 -5.07 24.63 7.54
C ALA A 396 -5.38 23.56 6.46
N LEU A 397 -6.65 23.46 6.03
CA LEU A 397 -7.07 22.66 4.87
C LEU A 397 -6.98 23.46 3.57
N ALA A 398 -7.30 24.76 3.60
CA ALA A 398 -7.24 25.66 2.46
C ALA A 398 -5.81 26.08 2.07
N ASP A 399 -4.90 26.21 3.06
CA ASP A 399 -3.51 26.61 2.83
C ASP A 399 -2.61 25.45 2.36
N GLY A 400 -3.12 24.21 2.37
CA GLY A 400 -2.42 22.99 1.97
C GLY A 400 -1.18 22.65 2.80
N SER A 401 -1.00 23.24 3.98
CA SER A 401 0.25 23.15 4.75
C SER A 401 0.28 22.02 5.78
N PHE A 402 -0.87 21.49 6.20
CA PHE A 402 -0.93 20.39 7.15
C PHE A 402 -0.69 19.03 6.47
N PRO A 403 0.35 18.25 6.83
CA PRO A 403 0.84 17.13 6.01
C PRO A 403 0.02 15.83 6.05
N ALA A 404 -1.11 15.79 6.77
CA ALA A 404 -1.99 14.61 6.87
C ALA A 404 -3.49 15.02 6.75
N PRO A 405 -3.87 15.72 5.66
CA PRO A 405 -5.16 16.43 5.55
C PRO A 405 -6.37 15.52 5.70
N GLU A 406 -6.24 14.22 5.38
CA GLU A 406 -7.29 13.22 5.51
C GLU A 406 -7.82 13.12 6.96
N GLY A 407 -6.95 13.34 7.96
CA GLY A 407 -7.34 13.33 9.37
C GLY A 407 -8.16 14.56 9.80
N LEU A 408 -7.86 15.73 9.23
CA LEU A 408 -8.68 16.93 9.46
C LEU A 408 -10.01 16.81 8.73
N VAL A 409 -10.00 16.40 7.45
CA VAL A 409 -11.21 16.15 6.66
C VAL A 409 -12.13 15.15 7.35
N ALA A 410 -11.61 14.05 7.91
CA ALA A 410 -12.41 13.07 8.65
C ALA A 410 -13.22 13.69 9.81
N SER A 411 -12.64 14.65 10.55
CA SER A 411 -13.35 15.33 11.64
C SER A 411 -14.52 16.19 11.14
N PHE A 412 -14.35 16.88 10.01
CA PHE A 412 -15.43 17.62 9.35
C PHE A 412 -16.48 16.70 8.72
N LEU A 413 -16.09 15.57 8.14
CA LEU A 413 -17.01 14.58 7.57
C LEU A 413 -17.86 13.89 8.65
N HIS A 414 -17.33 13.70 9.85
CA HIS A 414 -18.07 13.13 10.98
C HIS A 414 -19.21 14.06 11.44
N ILE A 415 -18.94 15.36 11.63
CA ILE A 415 -19.98 16.35 11.99
C ILE A 415 -20.95 16.62 10.83
N LEU A 416 -20.54 16.36 9.58
CA LEU A 416 -21.40 16.42 8.40
C LEU A 416 -22.39 15.24 8.33
N ASP A 417 -22.05 14.07 8.86
CA ASP A 417 -22.91 12.87 8.77
C ASP A 417 -24.19 13.01 9.62
N HIS A 418 -24.07 13.49 10.86
CA HIS A 418 -25.17 13.62 11.83
C HIS A 418 -25.83 15.02 11.83
N PRO A 419 -27.14 15.16 11.57
CA PRO A 419 -27.85 16.44 11.55
C PRO A 419 -27.66 17.32 12.79
N GLN A 420 -27.69 16.74 14.01
CA GLN A 420 -27.46 17.47 15.26
C GLN A 420 -26.07 18.14 15.33
N GLN A 421 -25.07 17.61 14.62
CA GLN A 421 -23.74 18.21 14.52
C GLN A 421 -23.60 19.08 13.26
N ARG A 422 -24.28 18.71 12.17
CA ARG A 422 -24.28 19.43 10.89
C ARG A 422 -24.75 20.87 11.03
N LYS A 423 -25.62 21.16 12.01
CA LYS A 423 -26.06 22.52 12.36
C LYS A 423 -24.93 23.51 12.71
N TYR A 424 -23.75 23.02 13.08
CA TYR A 424 -22.57 23.85 13.38
C TYR A 424 -21.73 24.20 12.13
N LEU A 425 -22.09 23.65 10.96
CA LEU A 425 -21.59 24.10 9.65
C LEU A 425 -22.47 25.26 9.16
N HIS A 426 -21.85 26.35 8.72
CA HIS A 426 -22.56 27.59 8.37
C HIS A 426 -23.19 27.51 6.98
N THR A 427 -22.44 26.98 6.01
CA THR A 427 -22.85 27.01 4.59
C THR A 427 -22.41 25.77 3.79
N GLY A 428 -21.52 24.93 4.33
CA GLY A 428 -20.85 23.87 3.56
C GLY A 428 -19.66 24.39 2.74
N ARG A 429 -19.45 25.71 2.67
CA ARG A 429 -18.30 26.32 1.98
C ARG A 429 -16.99 26.19 2.74
N GLU A 430 -17.05 25.77 4.01
CA GLU A 430 -15.92 25.27 4.77
C GLU A 430 -15.13 24.21 3.97
N PHE A 431 -15.81 23.39 3.15
CA PHE A 431 -15.18 22.39 2.30
C PHE A 431 -14.75 22.93 0.92
N GLU A 432 -15.45 23.95 0.38
CA GLU A 432 -15.05 24.65 -0.86
C GLU A 432 -13.67 25.30 -0.73
N ALA A 433 -13.25 25.67 0.49
CA ALA A 433 -11.94 26.28 0.75
C ALA A 433 -10.75 25.42 0.30
N MET A 434 -10.89 24.08 0.27
CA MET A 434 -9.85 23.16 -0.26
C MET A 434 -9.70 23.22 -1.79
N PHE A 435 -10.72 23.72 -2.50
CA PHE A 435 -10.68 23.90 -3.95
C PHE A 435 -10.05 25.26 -4.34
N ALA A 436 -10.08 26.24 -3.44
CA ALA A 436 -9.60 27.60 -3.71
C ALA A 436 -8.16 27.67 -4.28
N PRO A 437 -7.17 26.89 -3.78
CA PRO A 437 -5.81 26.88 -4.34
C PRO A 437 -5.72 26.44 -5.81
N PHE A 438 -6.66 25.64 -6.31
CA PHE A 438 -6.73 25.26 -7.72
C PHE A 438 -7.37 26.36 -8.59
N THR A 439 -8.26 27.17 -8.00
CA THR A 439 -9.03 28.18 -8.72
C THR A 439 -8.33 29.54 -8.86
N ASP A 440 -7.38 29.87 -7.98
CA ASP A 440 -6.61 31.13 -8.00
C ASP A 440 -5.26 30.95 -8.74
N PRO A 441 -5.05 31.59 -9.90
CA PRO A 441 -3.77 31.57 -10.63
C PRO A 441 -2.54 31.99 -9.82
N LEU A 442 -2.72 32.82 -8.79
CA LEU A 442 -1.62 33.27 -7.92
C LEU A 442 -1.14 32.17 -6.98
N LEU A 443 -2.02 31.24 -6.58
CA LEU A 443 -1.69 30.12 -5.69
C LEU A 443 -1.14 28.91 -6.48
N LEU A 444 -1.55 28.74 -7.73
CA LEU A 444 -1.14 27.63 -8.59
C LEU A 444 0.37 27.53 -8.84
N SER A 445 1.10 28.64 -8.81
CA SER A 445 2.52 28.67 -9.14
C SER A 445 3.42 28.47 -7.90
N GLY A 446 4.29 27.46 -7.93
CA GLY A 446 5.32 27.23 -6.90
C GLY A 446 4.86 26.52 -5.63
N ASN A 447 3.55 26.31 -5.43
CA ASN A 447 2.97 25.67 -4.25
C ASN A 447 2.66 24.16 -4.46
N GLU A 448 3.50 23.43 -5.21
CA GLU A 448 3.21 22.06 -5.67
C GLU A 448 2.87 21.08 -4.54
N GLU A 449 3.56 21.16 -3.39
CA GLU A 449 3.29 20.32 -2.22
C GLU A 449 1.91 20.63 -1.61
N LYS A 450 1.56 21.92 -1.49
CA LYS A 450 0.25 22.36 -0.97
C LYS A 450 -0.90 21.91 -1.86
N LEU A 451 -0.73 21.99 -3.18
CA LEU A 451 -1.73 21.48 -4.14
C LEU A 451 -1.92 19.96 -3.99
N LYS A 452 -0.86 19.19 -3.70
CA LYS A 452 -0.99 17.76 -3.39
C LYS A 452 -1.74 17.52 -2.08
N THR A 453 -1.47 18.29 -1.03
CA THR A 453 -2.25 18.26 0.22
C THR A 453 -3.74 18.51 -0.04
N CYS A 454 -4.09 19.55 -0.79
CA CYS A 454 -5.48 19.86 -1.13
C CYS A 454 -6.11 18.75 -2.00
N ALA A 455 -5.37 18.16 -2.94
CA ALA A 455 -5.83 17.01 -3.72
C ALA A 455 -6.10 15.78 -2.83
N GLN A 456 -5.23 15.46 -1.86
CA GLN A 456 -5.46 14.39 -0.89
C GLN A 456 -6.72 14.64 -0.05
N ALA A 457 -6.94 15.88 0.36
CA ALA A 457 -8.13 16.28 1.10
C ALA A 457 -9.43 16.07 0.29
N ILE A 458 -9.44 16.50 -0.97
CA ILE A 458 -10.54 16.29 -1.91
C ILE A 458 -10.74 14.78 -2.22
N ALA A 459 -9.65 14.03 -2.37
CA ALA A 459 -9.70 12.58 -2.54
C ALA A 459 -10.32 11.87 -1.34
N ALA A 460 -10.01 12.30 -0.11
CA ALA A 460 -10.61 11.74 1.11
C ALA A 460 -12.14 11.99 1.15
N MET A 461 -12.59 13.20 0.78
CA MET A 461 -14.04 13.46 0.63
C MET A 461 -14.68 12.53 -0.41
N LEU A 462 -14.09 12.44 -1.61
CA LEU A 462 -14.58 11.62 -2.73
C LEU A 462 -14.30 10.11 -2.58
N LYS A 463 -13.97 9.65 -1.37
CA LYS A 463 -13.90 8.25 -0.94
C LYS A 463 -14.89 7.92 0.18
N THR A 464 -15.80 8.84 0.52
CA THR A 464 -16.78 8.69 1.60
C THR A 464 -18.17 9.17 1.17
N TRP A 465 -19.24 8.61 1.76
CA TRP A 465 -20.61 9.03 1.46
C TRP A 465 -20.93 10.47 1.86
N PRO A 466 -20.60 10.97 3.07
CA PRO A 466 -20.84 12.38 3.43
C PRO A 466 -20.12 13.36 2.48
N GLY A 467 -18.86 13.07 2.12
CA GLY A 467 -18.06 13.91 1.24
C GLY A 467 -18.57 13.89 -0.22
N PHE A 468 -18.89 12.71 -0.75
CA PHE A 468 -19.49 12.58 -2.08
C PHE A 468 -20.84 13.29 -2.21
N ILE A 469 -21.73 13.12 -1.21
CA ILE A 469 -23.07 13.74 -1.23
C ILE A 469 -22.95 15.26 -1.20
N LEU A 470 -22.10 15.82 -0.33
CA LEU A 470 -21.85 17.27 -0.27
C LEU A 470 -21.27 17.81 -1.60
N LEU A 471 -20.24 17.16 -2.15
CA LEU A 471 -19.59 17.62 -3.39
C LEU A 471 -20.45 17.42 -4.65
N SER A 472 -21.53 16.63 -4.56
CA SER A 472 -22.52 16.44 -5.63
C SER A 472 -23.64 17.49 -5.61
N MET A 473 -23.80 18.25 -4.52
CA MET A 473 -24.83 19.28 -4.39
C MET A 473 -24.73 20.36 -5.48
N ASN A 474 -25.86 20.99 -5.79
CA ASN A 474 -25.96 22.10 -6.75
C ASN A 474 -25.35 21.76 -8.13
N GLY A 475 -25.62 20.55 -8.64
CA GLY A 475 -25.08 20.09 -9.92
C GLY A 475 -23.57 19.79 -9.88
N ALA A 476 -23.05 19.36 -8.73
CA ALA A 476 -21.63 19.11 -8.47
C ALA A 476 -20.70 20.32 -8.73
N SER A 477 -21.15 21.52 -8.37
CA SER A 477 -20.43 22.78 -8.62
C SER A 477 -18.97 22.82 -8.10
N PRO A 478 -18.59 22.24 -6.94
CA PRO A 478 -17.19 22.20 -6.51
C PRO A 478 -16.32 21.34 -7.44
N LEU A 479 -16.82 20.19 -7.90
CA LEU A 479 -16.13 19.32 -8.85
C LEU A 479 -15.98 19.99 -10.21
N ARG A 480 -17.02 20.70 -10.65
CA ARG A 480 -16.97 21.52 -11.86
C ARG A 480 -15.87 22.60 -11.76
N SER A 481 -15.76 23.30 -10.62
CA SER A 481 -14.72 24.32 -10.42
C SER A 481 -13.30 23.75 -10.50
N LEU A 482 -13.09 22.51 -10.05
CA LEU A 482 -11.81 21.79 -10.17
C LEU A 482 -11.52 21.37 -11.63
N ILE A 483 -12.56 20.93 -12.35
CA ILE A 483 -12.48 20.56 -13.77
C ILE A 483 -12.17 21.79 -14.62
N ASP A 484 -12.87 22.91 -14.39
CA ASP A 484 -12.69 24.17 -15.11
C ASP A 484 -11.28 24.78 -14.85
N SER A 485 -10.65 24.52 -13.70
CA SER A 485 -9.26 24.98 -13.45
C SER A 485 -8.19 24.36 -14.35
N LEU A 486 -8.50 23.26 -15.05
CA LEU A 486 -7.60 22.66 -16.06
C LEU A 486 -7.30 23.64 -17.22
N VAL A 487 -8.16 24.64 -17.44
CA VAL A 487 -7.93 25.69 -18.44
C VAL A 487 -6.65 26.49 -18.14
N TYR A 488 -6.26 26.69 -16.88
CA TYR A 488 -5.05 27.43 -16.53
C TYR A 488 -3.77 26.73 -17.02
N PRO A 489 -2.85 27.42 -17.72
CA PRO A 489 -1.67 26.82 -18.35
C PRO A 489 -0.52 26.59 -17.36
N ILE A 490 -0.77 25.82 -16.30
CA ILE A 490 0.20 25.51 -15.24
C ILE A 490 0.34 23.99 -15.15
N THR A 491 1.41 23.46 -15.74
CA THR A 491 1.66 22.03 -15.95
C THR A 491 1.60 21.21 -14.67
N GLN A 492 2.17 21.70 -13.56
CA GLN A 492 2.18 21.00 -12.27
C GLN A 492 0.76 20.84 -11.70
N SER A 493 -0.06 21.88 -11.80
CA SER A 493 -1.45 21.84 -11.32
C SER A 493 -2.29 20.85 -12.12
N ARG A 494 -2.23 20.96 -13.46
CA ARG A 494 -2.88 20.02 -14.38
C ARG A 494 -2.46 18.58 -14.10
N ASP A 495 -1.17 18.33 -13.87
CA ASP A 495 -0.66 17.00 -13.57
C ASP A 495 -1.23 16.42 -12.27
N ILE A 496 -1.31 17.23 -11.20
CA ILE A 496 -1.92 16.88 -9.90
C ILE A 496 -3.42 16.59 -10.04
N VAL A 497 -4.18 17.44 -10.73
CA VAL A 497 -5.62 17.24 -10.94
C VAL A 497 -5.90 15.97 -11.75
N LEU A 498 -5.04 15.62 -12.71
CA LEU A 498 -5.13 14.32 -13.38
C LEU A 498 -4.80 13.15 -12.43
N GLU A 499 -3.80 13.24 -11.54
CA GLU A 499 -3.51 12.16 -10.56
C GLU A 499 -4.67 11.94 -9.59
N LEU A 500 -5.31 13.02 -9.15
CA LEU A 500 -6.53 12.98 -8.33
C LEU A 500 -7.64 12.18 -9.04
N PHE A 501 -7.86 12.41 -10.33
CA PHE A 501 -8.84 11.63 -11.11
C PHE A 501 -8.43 10.16 -11.31
N PHE A 502 -7.14 9.84 -11.49
CA PHE A 502 -6.66 8.45 -11.51
C PHE A 502 -6.92 7.73 -10.16
N ASP A 503 -6.72 8.42 -9.04
CA ASP A 503 -6.90 7.89 -7.69
C ASP A 503 -8.37 7.62 -7.33
N ILE A 504 -9.25 8.63 -7.42
CA ILE A 504 -10.66 8.48 -6.99
C ILE A 504 -11.45 7.51 -7.88
N LEU A 505 -11.10 7.40 -9.17
CA LEU A 505 -11.65 6.40 -10.09
C LEU A 505 -10.94 5.03 -9.99
N ARG A 506 -9.94 4.90 -9.10
CA ARG A 506 -9.13 3.69 -8.83
C ARG A 506 -8.51 3.07 -10.09
N ILE A 507 -8.18 3.91 -11.08
CA ILE A 507 -7.58 3.54 -12.36
C ILE A 507 -6.11 3.20 -12.11
N LYS A 508 -5.77 1.91 -12.13
CA LYS A 508 -4.38 1.46 -11.99
C LYS A 508 -3.66 1.69 -13.32
N PRO A 509 -2.63 2.56 -13.40
CA PRO A 509 -1.96 2.86 -14.66
C PRO A 509 -1.27 1.60 -15.22
N PRO A 510 -1.53 1.19 -16.48
CA PRO A 510 -0.99 -0.04 -17.05
C PRO A 510 0.54 -0.13 -16.98
N SER A 511 1.12 -1.32 -16.95
CA SER A 511 2.58 -1.53 -16.87
C SER A 511 3.39 -0.86 -17.99
N TRP A 512 2.79 -0.62 -19.17
CA TRP A 512 3.39 0.12 -20.28
C TRP A 512 3.23 1.66 -20.20
N SER A 513 2.34 2.17 -19.33
CA SER A 513 1.91 3.58 -19.28
C SER A 513 3.09 4.55 -19.13
N THR A 514 3.99 4.32 -18.16
CA THR A 514 5.21 5.10 -17.93
C THR A 514 6.04 5.32 -19.19
N SER A 515 6.12 4.29 -20.04
CA SER A 515 6.89 4.34 -21.29
C SER A 515 6.09 4.95 -22.45
N PHE A 516 4.76 4.90 -22.42
CA PHE A 516 3.89 5.64 -23.33
C PHE A 516 3.91 7.14 -23.03
N LEU A 517 3.83 7.54 -21.76
CA LEU A 517 3.99 8.94 -21.30
C LEU A 517 5.35 9.49 -21.76
N ALA A 518 6.42 8.69 -21.64
CA ALA A 518 7.75 8.97 -22.20
C ALA A 518 7.85 8.90 -23.75
N GLY A 519 6.73 8.85 -24.47
CA GLY A 519 6.64 9.03 -25.93
C GLY A 519 6.98 7.82 -26.78
N ARG A 520 7.13 6.62 -26.21
CA ARG A 520 7.39 5.40 -26.99
C ARG A 520 6.09 4.87 -27.61
N ARG A 521 6.16 4.44 -28.88
CA ARG A 521 4.97 3.96 -29.63
C ARG A 521 4.41 2.67 -29.03
N LEU A 522 3.09 2.65 -28.80
CA LEU A 522 2.33 1.48 -28.30
C LEU A 522 2.51 0.22 -29.17
N THR A 523 2.70 0.39 -30.49
CA THR A 523 2.97 -0.72 -31.43
C THR A 523 4.27 -1.49 -31.14
N THR A 524 5.18 -0.95 -30.32
CA THR A 524 6.49 -1.55 -30.06
C THR A 524 6.47 -2.59 -28.93
N TYR A 525 5.54 -2.50 -27.97
CA TYR A 525 5.53 -3.38 -26.79
C TYR A 525 5.27 -4.85 -27.14
N GLY A 526 4.53 -5.12 -28.22
CA GLY A 526 4.31 -6.49 -28.72
C GLY A 526 5.60 -7.22 -29.14
N ARG A 527 6.75 -6.54 -29.23
CA ARG A 527 8.07 -7.15 -29.51
C ARG A 527 8.94 -7.38 -28.27
N VAL A 528 8.48 -6.99 -27.07
CA VAL A 528 9.30 -7.08 -25.86
C VAL A 528 8.74 -8.17 -24.94
N ASN A 529 9.53 -9.24 -24.72
CA ASN A 529 9.15 -10.36 -23.84
C ASN A 529 9.15 -10.00 -22.33
N THR A 530 9.17 -8.70 -22.00
CA THR A 530 9.14 -8.17 -20.63
C THR A 530 7.73 -8.01 -20.07
N LEU A 531 6.73 -8.68 -20.66
CA LEU A 531 5.55 -9.06 -19.87
C LEU A 531 6.07 -9.87 -18.68
N GLN A 532 6.11 -9.22 -17.50
CA GLN A 532 5.82 -9.96 -16.29
C GLN A 532 4.43 -10.56 -16.51
N VAL A 533 4.28 -11.85 -16.23
CA VAL A 533 2.96 -12.37 -15.93
C VAL A 533 2.63 -11.77 -14.57
N GLU A 534 1.94 -10.62 -14.59
CA GLU A 534 1.14 -10.23 -13.43
C GLU A 534 0.24 -11.44 -13.16
N GLN A 535 0.35 -12.02 -11.95
CA GLN A 535 -0.68 -12.95 -11.53
C GLN A 535 -2.02 -12.20 -11.63
N PRO A 536 -3.08 -12.82 -12.17
CA PRO A 536 -4.29 -12.11 -12.55
C PRO A 536 -4.84 -11.35 -11.35
N SER A 537 -4.67 -10.02 -11.32
CA SER A 537 -5.37 -9.20 -10.34
C SER A 537 -6.86 -9.44 -10.58
N GLN A 538 -7.62 -9.85 -9.55
CA GLN A 538 -8.95 -10.44 -9.73
C GLN A 538 -9.96 -9.54 -10.48
N ARG A 539 -9.66 -8.25 -10.65
CA ARG A 539 -10.35 -7.34 -11.58
C ARG A 539 -10.52 -7.91 -13.00
N GLN A 540 -9.54 -8.64 -13.55
CA GLN A 540 -9.71 -9.26 -14.88
C GLN A 540 -10.60 -10.52 -14.83
N LEU A 541 -10.72 -11.19 -13.68
CA LEU A 541 -11.70 -12.25 -13.47
C LEU A 541 -13.14 -11.72 -13.40
N ALA A 542 -13.37 -10.42 -13.18
CA ALA A 542 -14.71 -9.84 -13.25
C ALA A 542 -15.39 -9.99 -14.63
N GLU A 543 -14.62 -10.05 -15.73
CA GLU A 543 -15.15 -10.25 -17.10
C GLU A 543 -15.74 -11.67 -17.31
N TYR A 544 -15.55 -12.63 -16.38
CA TYR A 544 -16.18 -13.96 -16.43
C TYR A 544 -16.68 -14.56 -15.10
N ASN A 545 -16.40 -13.95 -13.94
CA ASN A 545 -16.87 -14.39 -12.62
C ASN A 545 -18.35 -14.04 -12.42
N ALA A 546 -19.23 -14.82 -13.08
CA ALA A 546 -20.66 -14.84 -12.79
C ALA A 546 -21.00 -15.34 -11.36
N GLU A 547 -19.99 -15.78 -10.60
CA GLU A 547 -20.09 -16.45 -9.30
C GLU A 547 -20.18 -15.45 -8.12
N GLY A 548 -21.03 -14.43 -8.27
CA GLY A 548 -21.69 -13.77 -7.14
C GLY A 548 -20.87 -12.83 -6.24
N ARG A 549 -19.62 -12.46 -6.55
CA ARG A 549 -18.90 -11.41 -5.79
C ARG A 549 -19.32 -9.99 -6.23
N PHE A 550 -19.29 -9.03 -5.32
CA PHE A 550 -19.75 -7.64 -5.54
C PHE A 550 -18.74 -6.63 -4.98
N ASP A 551 -18.10 -5.83 -5.84
CA ASP A 551 -17.12 -4.82 -5.45
C ASP A 551 -17.83 -3.51 -5.09
N LEU A 552 -17.97 -3.27 -3.78
CA LEU A 552 -18.61 -2.08 -3.21
C LEU A 552 -17.82 -0.81 -3.55
N THR A 553 -16.50 -0.91 -3.62
CA THR A 553 -15.64 0.23 -4.00
C THR A 553 -15.69 0.55 -5.48
N TYR A 554 -15.99 -0.43 -6.34
CA TYR A 554 -16.27 -0.18 -7.76
C TYR A 554 -17.66 0.45 -7.95
N HIS A 555 -18.67 -0.04 -7.22
CA HIS A 555 -20.01 0.58 -7.21
C HIS A 555 -19.96 2.04 -6.71
N PHE A 556 -19.23 2.31 -5.61
CA PHE A 556 -19.01 3.68 -5.16
C PHE A 556 -18.28 4.55 -6.22
N SER A 557 -17.28 3.99 -6.91
CA SER A 557 -16.60 4.73 -7.99
C SER A 557 -17.50 5.03 -9.19
N ALA A 558 -18.58 4.29 -9.40
CA ALA A 558 -19.59 4.61 -10.42
C ALA A 558 -20.39 5.88 -10.07
N PHE A 559 -20.76 6.08 -8.79
CA PHE A 559 -21.38 7.32 -8.33
C PHE A 559 -20.45 8.53 -8.53
N VAL A 560 -19.17 8.40 -8.14
CA VAL A 560 -18.15 9.45 -8.32
C VAL A 560 -17.94 9.76 -9.82
N LEU A 561 -17.86 8.72 -10.67
CA LEU A 561 -17.75 8.87 -12.12
C LEU A 561 -18.97 9.59 -12.72
N ALA A 562 -20.19 9.22 -12.31
CA ALA A 562 -21.42 9.85 -12.79
C ALA A 562 -21.48 11.34 -12.43
N ALA A 563 -21.06 11.71 -11.21
CA ALA A 563 -20.96 13.11 -10.78
C ALA A 563 -19.90 13.89 -11.58
N LEU A 564 -18.71 13.32 -11.82
CA LEU A 564 -17.65 13.94 -12.63
C LEU A 564 -18.06 14.12 -14.09
N VAL A 565 -18.77 13.15 -14.68
CA VAL A 565 -19.35 13.26 -16.01
C VAL A 565 -20.38 14.40 -16.06
N LYS A 566 -21.32 14.45 -15.10
CA LYS A 566 -22.31 15.53 -14.98
C LYS A 566 -21.66 16.91 -14.77
N ALA A 567 -20.52 16.96 -14.08
CA ALA A 567 -19.72 18.17 -13.86
C ALA A 567 -18.90 18.62 -15.09
N GLY A 568 -18.86 17.84 -16.17
CA GLY A 568 -18.22 18.24 -17.44
C GLY A 568 -16.81 17.69 -17.69
N LEU A 569 -16.38 16.62 -16.99
CA LEU A 569 -15.03 16.07 -17.10
C LEU A 569 -14.62 15.71 -18.54
N ILE A 570 -15.54 15.15 -19.35
CA ILE A 570 -15.22 14.66 -20.70
C ILE A 570 -14.86 15.82 -21.67
N PRO A 571 -15.67 16.88 -21.85
CA PRO A 571 -15.28 18.07 -22.61
C PRO A 571 -13.97 18.70 -22.12
N ALA A 572 -13.80 18.86 -20.80
CA ALA A 572 -12.62 19.49 -20.24
C ALA A 572 -11.32 18.70 -20.51
N LEU A 573 -11.37 17.36 -20.43
CA LEU A 573 -10.23 16.52 -20.83
C LEU A 573 -9.95 16.62 -22.34
N VAL A 574 -10.98 16.65 -23.18
CA VAL A 574 -10.84 16.83 -24.63
C VAL A 574 -10.15 18.16 -24.95
N ASP A 575 -10.60 19.27 -24.36
CA ASP A 575 -10.04 20.59 -24.63
C ASP A 575 -8.64 20.77 -24.01
N LEU A 576 -8.38 20.21 -22.83
CA LEU A 576 -7.02 20.08 -22.28
C LEU A 576 -6.09 19.37 -23.27
N ILE A 577 -6.50 18.21 -23.83
CA ILE A 577 -5.66 17.48 -24.79
C ILE A 577 -5.47 18.27 -26.09
N LYS A 578 -6.40 19.14 -26.51
CA LYS A 578 -6.17 20.07 -27.63
C LYS A 578 -5.07 21.08 -27.29
N ILE A 579 -5.22 21.84 -26.19
CA ILE A 579 -4.38 22.99 -25.86
C ILE A 579 -3.03 22.67 -25.18
N GLU A 580 -2.85 21.47 -24.62
CA GLU A 580 -1.64 21.15 -23.85
C GLU A 580 -0.37 21.07 -24.73
N GLU A 581 0.69 21.78 -24.33
CA GLU A 581 1.97 21.78 -25.02
C GLU A 581 2.91 20.68 -24.49
N ASP A 582 2.86 20.35 -23.18
CA ASP A 582 3.71 19.29 -22.66
C ASP A 582 3.28 17.92 -23.18
N ALA A 583 4.18 17.28 -23.92
CA ALA A 583 3.87 16.06 -24.62
C ALA A 583 3.70 14.83 -23.71
N ALA A 584 4.13 14.87 -22.44
CA ALA A 584 3.86 13.79 -21.47
C ALA A 584 2.50 13.99 -20.80
N LEU A 585 2.17 15.22 -20.38
CA LEU A 585 0.90 15.60 -19.79
C LEU A 585 -0.26 15.45 -20.79
N LYS A 586 -0.07 15.86 -22.05
CA LYS A 586 -1.02 15.62 -23.16
C LYS A 586 -1.34 14.12 -23.32
N ARG A 587 -0.34 13.24 -23.15
CA ARG A 587 -0.52 11.77 -23.15
C ARG A 587 -1.18 11.24 -21.87
N LYS A 588 -0.92 11.87 -20.72
CA LYS A 588 -1.58 11.57 -19.42
C LYS A 588 -3.09 11.86 -19.52
N GLY A 589 -3.44 13.00 -20.12
CA GLY A 589 -4.81 13.38 -20.48
C GLY A 589 -5.47 12.36 -21.41
N THR A 590 -4.85 12.00 -22.54
CA THR A 590 -5.44 11.01 -23.48
C THR A 590 -5.60 9.63 -22.85
N LEU A 591 -4.66 9.22 -21.97
CA LEU A 591 -4.78 7.96 -21.21
C LEU A 591 -5.96 8.02 -20.25
N LEU A 592 -6.08 9.10 -19.45
CA LEU A 592 -7.20 9.27 -18.53
C LEU A 592 -8.53 9.29 -19.28
N LEU A 593 -8.67 10.08 -20.35
CA LEU A 593 -9.88 10.13 -21.17
C LEU A 593 -10.26 8.75 -21.70
N THR A 594 -9.29 7.95 -22.17
CA THR A 594 -9.57 6.60 -22.67
C THR A 594 -10.03 5.64 -21.55
N GLU A 595 -9.44 5.73 -20.35
CA GLU A 595 -9.85 4.93 -19.20
C GLU A 595 -11.21 5.39 -18.63
N VAL A 596 -11.49 6.69 -18.60
CA VAL A 596 -12.79 7.25 -18.18
C VAL A 596 -13.90 6.84 -19.16
N LEU A 597 -13.64 6.84 -20.47
CA LEU A 597 -14.57 6.30 -21.49
C LEU A 597 -14.80 4.80 -21.29
N LYS A 598 -13.73 4.02 -21.07
CA LYS A 598 -13.83 2.59 -20.76
C LYS A 598 -14.65 2.36 -19.49
N LEU A 599 -14.35 3.05 -18.39
CA LEU A 599 -15.11 2.96 -17.15
C LEU A 599 -16.58 3.33 -17.37
N SER A 600 -16.86 4.40 -18.11
CA SER A 600 -18.23 4.81 -18.41
C SER A 600 -19.02 3.72 -19.13
N HIS A 601 -18.39 2.94 -20.01
CA HIS A 601 -19.04 1.81 -20.69
C HIS A 601 -19.39 0.63 -19.76
N HIS A 602 -18.61 0.40 -18.70
CA HIS A 602 -18.78 -0.76 -17.80
C HIS A 602 -19.48 -0.42 -16.47
N ALA A 603 -19.47 0.85 -16.06
CA ALA A 603 -19.88 1.32 -14.73
C ALA A 603 -21.07 2.29 -14.72
N LEU A 604 -21.46 2.89 -15.86
CA LEU A 604 -22.64 3.76 -15.95
C LEU A 604 -23.74 3.11 -16.80
N PRO A 605 -25.02 3.19 -16.40
CA PRO A 605 -26.14 2.70 -17.21
C PRO A 605 -26.15 3.27 -18.64
N GLU A 606 -26.71 2.53 -19.59
CA GLU A 606 -26.66 2.87 -21.02
C GLU A 606 -27.29 4.24 -21.32
N THR A 607 -28.32 4.61 -20.56
CA THR A 607 -28.99 5.93 -20.54
C THR A 607 -28.04 7.11 -20.36
N ILE A 608 -26.94 6.92 -19.62
CA ILE A 608 -25.86 7.90 -19.42
C ILE A 608 -24.69 7.61 -20.38
N SER A 609 -24.28 6.34 -20.47
CA SER A 609 -23.03 5.95 -21.12
C SER A 609 -23.03 6.17 -22.64
N SER A 610 -24.14 5.85 -23.30
CA SER A 610 -24.28 5.87 -24.77
C SER A 610 -23.94 7.22 -25.39
N SER A 611 -24.37 8.33 -24.78
CA SER A 611 -24.09 9.69 -25.28
C SER A 611 -22.60 10.04 -25.22
N ILE A 612 -21.87 9.50 -24.24
CA ILE A 612 -20.47 9.85 -23.98
C ILE A 612 -19.55 9.21 -25.02
N GLN A 613 -19.81 7.96 -25.41
CA GLN A 613 -18.96 7.21 -26.33
C GLN A 613 -18.91 7.80 -27.76
N VAL A 614 -19.86 8.67 -28.11
CA VAL A 614 -19.93 9.33 -29.43
C VAL A 614 -18.82 10.36 -29.64
N LEU A 615 -18.39 11.06 -28.57
CA LEU A 615 -17.41 12.15 -28.61
C LEU A 615 -17.70 13.19 -29.72
N GLY A 616 -18.95 13.66 -29.80
CA GLY A 616 -19.44 14.48 -30.92
C GLY A 616 -18.56 15.69 -31.27
N ASP A 617 -18.02 16.39 -30.27
CA ASP A 617 -17.18 17.58 -30.44
C ASP A 617 -15.79 17.31 -31.05
N LEU A 618 -15.43 16.03 -31.24
CA LEU A 618 -14.25 15.60 -31.99
C LEU A 618 -14.56 15.21 -33.45
N VAL A 619 -15.83 14.97 -33.78
CA VAL A 619 -16.23 14.62 -35.15
C VAL A 619 -16.30 15.91 -35.99
N PRO A 620 -15.46 16.07 -37.03
CA PRO A 620 -15.44 17.31 -37.80
C PRO A 620 -16.73 17.46 -38.62
N SER A 621 -17.28 18.67 -38.63
CA SER A 621 -18.34 19.02 -39.59
C SER A 621 -17.82 18.87 -41.02
N CYS A 622 -18.71 18.56 -41.96
CA CYS A 622 -18.36 18.49 -43.39
C CYS A 622 -17.80 19.82 -43.95
N VAL A 623 -18.01 20.94 -43.23
CA VAL A 623 -17.49 22.27 -43.59
C VAL A 623 -16.03 22.47 -43.16
N ASP A 624 -15.59 21.85 -42.06
CA ASP A 624 -14.27 22.06 -41.44
C ASP A 624 -13.19 21.09 -41.96
N PHE A 625 -13.52 20.30 -42.97
CA PHE A 625 -12.70 19.17 -43.41
C PHE A 625 -11.41 19.64 -44.10
N GLY A 626 -10.26 19.31 -43.50
CA GLY A 626 -8.94 19.78 -43.95
C GLY A 626 -8.34 20.93 -43.13
N THR A 627 -9.04 21.44 -42.11
CA THR A 627 -8.47 22.37 -41.12
C THR A 627 -7.46 21.69 -40.19
N GLU A 628 -6.58 22.48 -39.57
CA GLU A 628 -5.64 22.01 -38.54
C GLU A 628 -6.38 21.44 -37.32
N VAL A 629 -7.52 22.04 -36.93
CA VAL A 629 -8.40 21.53 -35.86
C VAL A 629 -8.90 20.12 -36.19
N THR A 630 -9.34 19.87 -37.43
CA THR A 630 -9.73 18.52 -37.88
C THR A 630 -8.57 17.52 -37.79
N ALA A 631 -7.34 17.94 -38.13
CA ALA A 631 -6.16 17.08 -38.00
C ALA A 631 -5.81 16.76 -36.54
N ILE A 632 -5.95 17.73 -35.61
CA ILE A 632 -5.76 17.52 -34.16
C ILE A 632 -6.81 16.55 -33.62
N ASN A 633 -8.09 16.76 -33.94
CA ASN A 633 -9.19 15.90 -33.49
C ASN A 633 -9.02 14.45 -33.98
N MET A 634 -8.74 14.26 -35.27
CA MET A 634 -8.45 12.93 -35.84
C MET A 634 -7.21 12.28 -35.20
N GLY A 635 -6.18 13.06 -34.90
CA GLY A 635 -5.00 12.61 -34.17
C GLY A 635 -5.28 12.21 -32.72
N MET A 636 -6.29 12.79 -32.07
CA MET A 636 -6.76 12.41 -30.74
C MET A 636 -7.57 11.09 -30.80
N ILE A 637 -8.54 11.00 -31.71
CA ILE A 637 -9.35 9.78 -31.92
C ILE A 637 -8.45 8.57 -32.17
N TYR A 638 -7.46 8.70 -33.06
CA TYR A 638 -6.49 7.62 -33.34
C TYR A 638 -5.66 7.22 -32.11
N GLN A 639 -5.32 8.16 -31.22
CA GLN A 639 -4.63 7.84 -29.96
C GLN A 639 -5.53 7.10 -28.98
N ILE A 640 -6.77 7.54 -28.79
CA ILE A 640 -7.78 6.86 -27.95
C ILE A 640 -8.00 5.42 -28.46
N GLU A 641 -8.19 5.24 -29.77
CA GLU A 641 -8.36 3.94 -30.40
C GLU A 641 -7.10 3.05 -30.27
N SER A 642 -5.90 3.64 -30.32
CA SER A 642 -4.62 2.95 -30.10
C SER A 642 -4.44 2.49 -28.64
N ILE A 643 -4.81 3.33 -27.67
CA ILE A 643 -4.78 3.03 -26.24
C ILE A 643 -5.80 1.94 -25.90
N ASN A 644 -7.06 2.09 -26.33
CA ASN A 644 -8.13 1.10 -26.09
C ASN A 644 -7.74 -0.29 -26.63
N ARG A 645 -7.17 -0.36 -27.84
CA ARG A 645 -6.62 -1.62 -28.40
C ARG A 645 -5.42 -2.18 -27.62
N ALA A 646 -4.63 -1.35 -26.93
CA ALA A 646 -3.56 -1.83 -26.05
C ALA A 646 -4.11 -2.37 -24.72
N LEU A 647 -5.10 -1.69 -24.12
CA LEU A 647 -5.79 -2.11 -22.90
C LEU A 647 -6.49 -3.47 -23.06
N ASN A 648 -7.28 -3.63 -24.13
CA ASN A 648 -8.07 -4.85 -24.30
C ASN A 648 -7.20 -6.06 -24.70
N ARG A 649 -6.05 -5.84 -25.38
CA ARG A 649 -5.04 -6.88 -25.58
C ARG A 649 -4.38 -7.33 -24.29
N ALA A 650 -4.23 -6.44 -23.29
CA ALA A 650 -3.71 -6.83 -21.99
C ALA A 650 -4.69 -7.77 -21.26
N SER A 651 -6.00 -7.46 -21.24
CA SER A 651 -7.03 -8.31 -20.61
C SER A 651 -7.05 -9.73 -21.21
N VAL A 652 -7.15 -9.84 -22.53
CA VAL A 652 -7.25 -11.15 -23.22
C VAL A 652 -5.98 -12.00 -23.03
N SER A 653 -4.81 -11.39 -22.83
CA SER A 653 -3.53 -12.13 -22.74
C SER A 653 -3.40 -13.02 -21.49
N THR A 654 -4.21 -12.77 -20.45
CA THR A 654 -4.16 -13.48 -19.16
C THR A 654 -5.03 -14.75 -19.15
N PHE A 655 -6.02 -14.85 -20.04
CA PHE A 655 -7.10 -15.86 -19.96
C PHE A 655 -6.86 -17.18 -20.71
N GLY A 656 -5.78 -17.31 -21.49
CA GLY A 656 -5.60 -18.42 -22.43
C GLY A 656 -4.17 -18.94 -22.55
N ARG A 657 -3.52 -19.26 -21.42
CA ARG A 657 -2.16 -19.85 -21.40
C ARG A 657 -1.96 -21.02 -20.44
N ILE A 658 -2.96 -21.90 -20.38
CA ILE A 658 -2.70 -23.35 -20.30
C ILE A 658 -2.88 -23.89 -21.73
N GLU A 659 -2.10 -24.93 -22.09
CA GLU A 659 -1.82 -25.26 -23.49
C GLU A 659 -3.05 -25.80 -24.26
N GLN A 660 -3.63 -24.96 -25.13
CA GLN A 660 -4.54 -25.43 -26.18
C GLN A 660 -4.14 -24.88 -27.55
N VAL A 661 -4.05 -25.77 -28.53
CA VAL A 661 -3.95 -25.43 -29.94
C VAL A 661 -5.38 -25.28 -30.45
N ASP A 662 -5.76 -24.05 -30.76
CA ASP A 662 -6.93 -23.75 -31.58
C ASP A 662 -6.52 -22.70 -32.63
N GLU A 663 -7.20 -22.72 -33.78
CA GLU A 663 -6.83 -21.94 -34.95
C GLU A 663 -7.45 -20.51 -34.90
N LEU A 664 -7.38 -19.76 -36.01
CA LEU A 664 -8.10 -18.49 -36.24
C LEU A 664 -7.64 -17.22 -35.46
N ALA A 665 -6.59 -17.26 -34.63
CA ALA A 665 -6.01 -16.06 -34.00
C ALA A 665 -5.07 -15.26 -34.93
N VAL A 666 -5.63 -14.45 -35.84
CA VAL A 666 -4.88 -13.64 -36.82
C VAL A 666 -4.11 -12.48 -36.16
N GLY A 667 -2.79 -12.63 -36.02
CA GLY A 667 -1.89 -11.59 -35.50
C GLY A 667 -0.47 -11.69 -36.05
N PRO A 668 0.22 -10.56 -36.32
CA PRO A 668 1.50 -10.54 -37.05
C PRO A 668 2.71 -11.11 -36.28
N GLN A 669 2.55 -11.51 -35.02
CA GLN A 669 3.55 -12.21 -34.21
C GLN A 669 3.43 -13.73 -34.34
N THR A 670 2.22 -14.26 -34.60
CA THR A 670 1.98 -15.70 -34.78
C THR A 670 2.66 -16.23 -36.06
N ILE A 671 2.86 -15.34 -37.04
CA ILE A 671 3.41 -15.63 -38.38
C ILE A 671 4.77 -16.36 -38.32
N GLU A 672 5.65 -16.03 -37.37
CA GLU A 672 6.94 -16.71 -37.23
C GLU A 672 6.82 -18.11 -36.60
N ARG A 673 5.82 -18.35 -35.73
CA ARG A 673 5.52 -19.68 -35.19
C ARG A 673 4.87 -20.60 -36.22
N THR A 674 3.95 -20.10 -37.04
CA THR A 674 3.39 -20.84 -38.19
C THR A 674 4.42 -21.24 -39.24
N LYS A 675 5.65 -20.72 -39.18
CA LYS A 675 6.74 -21.10 -40.09
C LYS A 675 7.37 -22.47 -39.76
N TYR A 676 7.09 -23.03 -38.59
CA TYR A 676 7.65 -24.32 -38.13
C TYR A 676 6.53 -25.27 -37.71
N THR A 677 5.90 -25.94 -38.68
CA THR A 677 4.84 -26.94 -38.45
C THR A 677 5.37 -28.37 -38.52
N ALA A 678 4.62 -29.33 -37.97
CA ALA A 678 4.91 -30.77 -38.08
C ALA A 678 4.91 -31.30 -39.53
N MET A 679 4.36 -30.54 -40.48
CA MET A 679 4.30 -30.88 -41.91
C MET A 679 5.41 -30.24 -42.76
N MET A 680 6.45 -29.66 -42.14
CA MET A 680 7.59 -29.09 -42.85
C MET A 680 8.26 -30.11 -43.79
N ASP A 681 8.53 -29.67 -45.03
CA ASP A 681 9.23 -30.48 -46.04
C ASP A 681 10.70 -30.76 -45.65
N GLY A 682 11.29 -31.82 -46.22
CA GLY A 682 12.64 -32.29 -45.93
C GLY A 682 13.72 -31.28 -46.27
N ASP A 683 13.66 -30.59 -47.41
CA ASP A 683 14.70 -29.62 -47.75
C ASP A 683 14.58 -28.35 -46.92
N GLN A 684 13.35 -27.92 -46.61
CA GLN A 684 13.10 -26.83 -45.67
C GLN A 684 13.61 -27.17 -44.25
N PHE A 685 13.38 -28.41 -43.79
CA PHE A 685 13.84 -28.90 -42.50
C PHE A 685 15.36 -29.03 -42.43
N ARG A 686 16.01 -29.57 -43.48
CA ARG A 686 17.48 -29.63 -43.61
C ARG A 686 18.10 -28.24 -43.58
N GLN A 687 17.52 -27.29 -44.33
CA GLN A 687 17.97 -25.90 -44.34
C GLN A 687 17.80 -25.24 -42.96
N ALA A 688 16.64 -25.39 -42.31
CA ALA A 688 16.41 -24.87 -40.96
C ALA A 688 17.36 -25.48 -39.90
N MET A 689 17.66 -26.78 -40.00
CA MET A 689 18.68 -27.43 -39.16
C MET A 689 20.08 -26.84 -39.38
N ALA A 690 20.44 -26.43 -40.61
CA ALA A 690 21.68 -25.72 -40.88
C ALA A 690 21.66 -24.28 -40.32
N ASP A 691 20.57 -23.53 -40.58
CA ASP A 691 20.40 -22.15 -40.14
C ASP A 691 20.40 -21.99 -38.60
N SER A 692 19.97 -23.02 -37.87
CA SER A 692 20.09 -23.11 -36.40
C SER A 692 21.53 -22.95 -35.88
N GLN A 693 22.54 -23.18 -36.73
CA GLN A 693 23.97 -23.27 -36.44
C GLN A 693 24.39 -24.41 -35.49
N VAL A 694 23.48 -25.31 -35.10
CA VAL A 694 23.81 -26.49 -34.26
C VAL A 694 24.79 -27.42 -34.98
N THR A 695 24.60 -27.64 -36.29
CA THR A 695 25.49 -28.45 -37.14
C THR A 695 26.82 -27.74 -37.43
N SER A 696 26.79 -26.43 -37.68
CA SER A 696 27.95 -25.59 -38.00
C SER A 696 28.90 -25.38 -36.80
N HIS A 697 28.37 -25.10 -35.62
CA HIS A 697 29.17 -24.61 -34.48
C HIS A 697 29.06 -25.49 -33.24
N SER A 698 30.19 -25.70 -32.57
CA SER A 698 30.29 -26.51 -31.33
C SER A 698 29.97 -25.72 -30.05
N GLN A 699 29.92 -24.39 -30.13
CA GLN A 699 29.62 -23.46 -29.05
C GLN A 699 28.15 -23.02 -29.09
N TYR A 700 27.40 -23.27 -28.03
CA TYR A 700 25.96 -23.00 -27.95
C TYR A 700 25.59 -21.50 -28.03
N ILE A 701 26.54 -20.61 -27.71
CA ILE A 701 26.39 -19.15 -27.77
C ILE A 701 26.21 -18.65 -29.22
N LYS A 702 26.60 -19.46 -30.21
CA LYS A 702 26.42 -19.15 -31.64
C LYS A 702 25.15 -19.78 -32.26
N TRP A 703 24.38 -20.54 -31.49
CA TRP A 703 23.17 -21.19 -31.98
C TRP A 703 21.98 -20.24 -31.97
N ARG A 704 21.10 -20.36 -32.98
CA ARG A 704 19.86 -19.56 -33.07
C ARG A 704 18.74 -20.24 -32.29
N TRP A 705 18.72 -20.02 -30.98
CA TRP A 705 17.85 -20.74 -30.04
C TRP A 705 16.34 -20.62 -30.32
N GLU A 706 15.88 -19.51 -30.90
CA GLU A 706 14.47 -19.37 -31.33
C GLU A 706 14.12 -20.33 -32.49
N LEU A 707 15.06 -20.54 -33.43
CA LEU A 707 14.89 -21.55 -34.48
C LEU A 707 14.95 -22.97 -33.91
N ILE A 708 15.75 -23.21 -32.87
CA ILE A 708 15.78 -24.51 -32.17
C ILE A 708 14.45 -24.76 -31.47
N GLN A 709 13.87 -23.75 -30.80
CA GLN A 709 12.55 -23.86 -30.17
C GLN A 709 11.49 -24.25 -31.22
N GLY A 710 11.42 -23.52 -32.35
CA GLY A 710 10.47 -23.83 -33.44
C GLY A 710 10.69 -25.21 -34.07
N LEU A 711 11.95 -25.63 -34.28
CA LEU A 711 12.27 -26.97 -34.77
C LEU A 711 11.82 -28.07 -33.81
N VAL A 712 11.90 -27.84 -32.50
CA VAL A 712 11.49 -28.77 -31.44
C VAL A 712 9.97 -28.81 -31.27
N GLU A 713 9.32 -27.65 -31.15
CA GLU A 713 7.86 -27.54 -30.95
C GLU A 713 7.05 -27.96 -32.19
N GLY A 714 7.64 -27.86 -33.39
CA GLY A 714 7.00 -28.17 -34.67
C GLY A 714 7.57 -29.42 -35.36
N PRO A 715 8.49 -29.29 -36.33
CA PRO A 715 8.95 -30.40 -37.18
C PRO A 715 9.40 -31.67 -36.46
N LEU A 716 10.04 -31.58 -35.29
CA LEU A 716 10.55 -32.77 -34.57
C LEU A 716 9.45 -33.61 -33.90
N THR A 717 8.20 -33.15 -33.85
CA THR A 717 7.03 -33.98 -33.47
C THR A 717 6.72 -35.06 -34.52
N ASN A 718 7.16 -34.88 -35.77
CA ASN A 718 6.96 -35.81 -36.87
C ASN A 718 8.04 -36.93 -36.85
N PRO A 719 7.66 -38.22 -36.73
CA PRO A 719 8.63 -39.32 -36.62
C PRO A 719 9.68 -39.36 -37.74
N LYS A 720 9.32 -39.02 -38.98
CA LYS A 720 10.26 -39.03 -40.12
C LYS A 720 11.31 -37.92 -40.02
N ARG A 721 10.92 -36.74 -39.52
CA ARG A 721 11.82 -35.59 -39.30
C ARG A 721 12.68 -35.78 -38.07
N LEU A 722 12.14 -36.39 -37.02
CA LEU A 722 12.90 -36.82 -35.86
C LEU A 722 13.98 -37.84 -36.24
N GLU A 723 13.64 -38.84 -37.05
CA GLU A 723 14.62 -39.80 -37.57
C GLU A 723 15.73 -39.12 -38.38
N GLU A 724 15.36 -38.21 -39.29
CA GLU A 724 16.30 -37.41 -40.07
C GLU A 724 17.26 -36.59 -39.18
N ALA A 725 16.75 -36.01 -38.08
CA ALA A 725 17.55 -35.27 -37.11
C ALA A 725 18.43 -36.13 -36.19
N ILE A 726 18.03 -37.39 -35.93
CA ILE A 726 18.82 -38.39 -35.19
C ILE A 726 19.94 -38.95 -36.08
N ARG A 727 19.63 -39.27 -37.34
CA ARG A 727 20.60 -39.71 -38.36
C ARG A 727 21.60 -38.60 -38.72
N SER A 728 21.20 -37.33 -38.63
CA SER A 728 22.09 -36.17 -38.82
C SER A 728 23.32 -36.24 -37.88
N PRO A 729 24.56 -36.28 -38.42
CA PRO A 729 25.75 -36.68 -37.66
C PRO A 729 26.13 -35.73 -36.52
N LYS A 730 25.57 -34.52 -36.50
CA LYS A 730 25.91 -33.46 -35.54
C LYS A 730 24.70 -32.87 -34.80
N PHE A 731 23.48 -32.92 -35.33
CA PHE A 731 22.35 -32.14 -34.79
C PHE A 731 21.89 -32.66 -33.42
N MET A 732 21.18 -33.80 -33.35
CA MET A 732 20.63 -34.29 -32.08
C MET A 732 21.73 -34.64 -31.05
N LYS A 733 22.86 -35.15 -31.53
CA LYS A 733 24.06 -35.45 -30.71
C LYS A 733 24.69 -34.20 -30.06
N ARG A 734 24.49 -33.01 -30.62
CA ARG A 734 24.90 -31.74 -29.99
C ARG A 734 23.79 -31.13 -29.14
N LEU A 735 22.53 -31.15 -29.59
CA LEU A 735 21.40 -30.55 -28.88
C LEU A 735 21.13 -31.26 -27.54
N VAL A 736 20.82 -32.55 -27.55
CA VAL A 736 20.69 -33.34 -26.31
C VAL A 736 22.04 -33.43 -25.59
N GLY A 737 23.14 -33.36 -26.34
CA GLY A 737 24.50 -33.28 -25.79
C GLY A 737 24.85 -31.97 -25.07
N PHE A 738 24.04 -30.90 -25.16
CA PHE A 738 24.21 -29.65 -24.42
C PHE A 738 23.57 -29.75 -23.03
N PHE A 739 22.42 -30.43 -22.94
CA PHE A 739 21.69 -30.69 -21.70
C PHE A 739 22.27 -31.81 -20.82
N ARG A 740 23.34 -32.50 -21.24
CA ARG A 740 23.95 -33.56 -20.39
C ARG A 740 24.73 -32.95 -19.20
N PRO A 741 24.40 -33.31 -17.93
CA PRO A 741 25.05 -32.77 -16.73
C PRO A 741 26.58 -32.76 -16.78
N PHE A 742 27.20 -33.90 -17.02
CA PHE A 742 28.67 -34.05 -17.03
C PHE A 742 29.35 -33.58 -18.33
N LYS A 743 28.66 -32.80 -19.17
CA LYS A 743 29.32 -31.94 -20.16
C LYS A 743 29.52 -30.51 -19.69
N TYR A 744 29.00 -30.13 -18.51
CA TYR A 744 29.21 -28.82 -17.89
C TYR A 744 28.92 -27.64 -18.85
N ARG A 745 27.84 -27.78 -19.64
CA ARG A 745 27.43 -26.84 -20.69
C ARG A 745 26.18 -26.05 -20.34
N PHE A 746 25.09 -26.75 -20.03
CA PHE A 746 23.85 -26.15 -19.57
C PHE A 746 23.91 -25.85 -18.05
N SER A 747 24.39 -26.81 -17.27
CA SER A 747 24.52 -26.76 -15.79
C SER A 747 25.45 -25.68 -15.24
N THR A 748 26.24 -25.00 -16.09
CA THR A 748 27.18 -23.93 -15.70
C THR A 748 26.75 -22.54 -16.18
N ILE A 749 25.61 -22.43 -16.87
CA ILE A 749 25.04 -21.14 -17.29
C ILE A 749 24.44 -20.45 -16.08
N ARG A 750 24.73 -19.16 -15.89
CA ARG A 750 24.17 -18.36 -14.80
C ARG A 750 22.65 -18.23 -14.92
N ASN A 751 21.96 -18.39 -13.79
CA ASN A 751 20.52 -18.24 -13.67
C ASN A 751 20.15 -16.75 -13.79
N THR A 752 19.60 -16.38 -14.96
CA THR A 752 19.19 -15.00 -15.30
C THR A 752 17.93 -15.04 -16.14
N ARG A 753 17.09 -14.00 -16.08
CA ARG A 753 15.82 -13.94 -16.83
C ARG A 753 15.96 -14.26 -18.34
N PRO A 754 16.99 -13.79 -19.09
CA PRO A 754 17.17 -14.18 -20.50
C PRO A 754 17.62 -15.64 -20.71
N ASN A 755 18.39 -16.21 -19.78
CA ASN A 755 18.93 -17.57 -19.89
C ASN A 755 17.87 -18.66 -19.63
N GLN A 756 16.73 -18.32 -18.99
CA GLN A 756 15.56 -19.19 -18.81
C GLN A 756 15.01 -19.78 -20.13
N ARG A 757 15.31 -19.16 -21.29
CA ARG A 757 14.97 -19.74 -22.60
C ARG A 757 15.55 -21.14 -22.82
N TYR A 758 16.74 -21.43 -22.30
CA TYR A 758 17.35 -22.76 -22.48
C TYR A 758 16.61 -23.85 -21.70
N ILE A 759 16.03 -23.51 -20.54
CA ILE A 759 15.15 -24.42 -19.78
C ILE A 759 13.88 -24.70 -20.59
N ARG A 760 13.25 -23.67 -21.17
CA ARG A 760 12.06 -23.84 -22.04
C ARG A 760 12.34 -24.74 -23.25
N THR A 761 13.52 -24.62 -23.88
CA THR A 761 13.92 -25.53 -24.98
C THR A 761 14.17 -26.95 -24.49
N GLY A 762 14.77 -27.15 -23.32
CA GLY A 762 14.98 -28.47 -22.73
C GLY A 762 13.65 -29.16 -22.39
N CYS A 763 12.71 -28.44 -21.80
CA CYS A 763 11.38 -28.94 -21.44
C CYS A 763 10.55 -29.31 -22.69
N ALA A 764 10.55 -28.44 -23.72
CA ALA A 764 9.92 -28.75 -25.00
C ALA A 764 10.55 -29.99 -25.65
N LEU A 765 11.88 -30.13 -25.60
CA LEU A 765 12.59 -31.27 -26.16
C LEU A 765 12.26 -32.60 -25.45
N MET A 766 12.07 -32.59 -24.13
CA MET A 766 11.60 -33.78 -23.40
C MET A 766 10.18 -34.20 -23.84
N ARG A 767 9.26 -33.23 -23.96
CA ARG A 767 7.89 -33.48 -24.43
C ARG A 767 7.85 -33.97 -25.89
N THR A 768 8.59 -33.34 -26.80
CA THR A 768 8.66 -33.76 -28.21
C THR A 768 9.23 -35.18 -28.36
N LEU A 769 10.25 -35.54 -27.57
CA LEU A 769 10.84 -36.88 -27.64
C LEU A 769 9.92 -37.97 -27.06
N THR A 770 9.12 -37.67 -26.02
CA THR A 770 8.16 -38.64 -25.45
C THR A 770 6.90 -38.86 -26.28
N GLN A 771 6.61 -38.00 -27.27
CA GLN A 771 5.47 -38.17 -28.20
C GLN A 771 5.64 -39.32 -29.22
N THR A 772 6.84 -39.87 -29.41
CA THR A 772 7.10 -40.90 -30.43
C THR A 772 7.97 -42.04 -29.89
N SER A 773 7.68 -43.28 -30.29
CA SER A 773 8.47 -44.46 -29.88
C SER A 773 9.97 -44.33 -30.22
N LEU A 774 10.30 -43.68 -31.34
CA LEU A 774 11.67 -43.39 -31.75
C LEU A 774 12.36 -42.38 -30.81
N GLY A 775 11.67 -41.31 -30.41
CA GLY A 775 12.20 -40.31 -29.47
C GLY A 775 12.37 -40.86 -28.06
N VAL A 776 11.44 -41.72 -27.64
CA VAL A 776 11.47 -42.50 -26.40
C VAL A 776 12.67 -43.43 -26.36
N GLN A 777 12.88 -44.25 -27.40
CA GLN A 777 14.06 -45.11 -27.50
C GLN A 777 15.35 -44.27 -27.50
N TYR A 778 15.38 -43.16 -28.24
CA TYR A 778 16.52 -42.26 -28.27
C TYR A 778 16.84 -41.62 -26.90
N LEU A 779 15.83 -41.38 -26.05
CA LEU A 779 16.00 -40.95 -24.66
C LEU A 779 16.53 -42.07 -23.76
N ALA A 780 15.98 -43.28 -23.87
CA ALA A 780 16.43 -44.45 -23.10
C ALA A 780 17.90 -44.80 -23.35
N GLU A 781 18.33 -44.77 -24.62
CA GLU A 781 19.73 -44.97 -25.02
C GLU A 781 20.62 -43.76 -24.69
N ASN A 782 20.04 -42.60 -24.34
CA ASN A 782 20.80 -41.41 -24.02
C ASN A 782 21.33 -41.44 -22.60
N LYS A 783 22.63 -41.15 -22.45
CA LYS A 783 23.22 -40.83 -21.13
C LYS A 783 22.67 -39.54 -20.48
N LEU A 784 21.59 -38.92 -20.98
CA LEU A 784 20.99 -37.75 -20.37
C LEU A 784 20.25 -38.10 -19.07
N LEU A 785 19.23 -38.96 -19.14
CA LEU A 785 18.41 -39.29 -17.97
C LEU A 785 19.23 -40.02 -16.90
N ARG A 786 20.07 -40.97 -17.32
CA ARG A 786 21.07 -41.61 -16.45
C ARG A 786 21.97 -40.60 -15.72
N GLN A 787 22.47 -39.56 -16.39
CA GLN A 787 23.33 -38.57 -15.72
C GLN A 787 22.55 -37.65 -14.78
N ILE A 788 21.26 -37.40 -15.05
CA ILE A 788 20.40 -36.68 -14.11
C ILE A 788 20.13 -37.56 -12.87
N ALA A 789 19.89 -38.86 -13.04
CA ALA A 789 19.79 -39.81 -11.92
C ALA A 789 21.10 -39.93 -11.12
N GLU A 790 22.25 -40.00 -11.80
CA GLU A 790 23.57 -39.98 -11.14
C GLU A 790 23.81 -38.67 -10.36
N CYS A 791 23.26 -37.53 -10.81
CA CYS A 791 23.28 -36.28 -10.03
C CYS A 791 22.26 -36.24 -8.88
N LEU A 792 21.10 -36.88 -9.01
CA LEU A 792 20.12 -37.00 -7.93
C LEU A 792 20.65 -37.95 -6.83
N ALA A 793 21.29 -39.05 -7.20
CA ALA A 793 21.93 -39.96 -6.26
C ALA A 793 23.04 -39.29 -5.44
N GLN A 794 23.83 -38.39 -6.04
CA GLN A 794 24.88 -37.59 -5.37
C GLN A 794 24.40 -36.72 -4.19
N ILE A 795 23.08 -36.56 -4.01
CA ILE A 795 22.48 -35.82 -2.89
C ILE A 795 21.45 -36.64 -2.10
N ASP A 796 21.30 -37.93 -2.41
CA ASP A 796 20.48 -38.88 -1.64
C ASP A 796 21.36 -39.56 -0.57
N PRO A 797 21.07 -39.39 0.74
CA PRO A 797 21.80 -40.04 1.83
C PRO A 797 21.91 -41.57 1.69
N HIS A 798 20.94 -42.22 1.03
CA HIS A 798 20.86 -43.69 0.98
C HIS A 798 21.51 -44.30 -0.27
N SER A 799 21.89 -43.50 -1.27
CA SER A 799 22.42 -44.05 -2.53
C SER A 799 23.86 -44.57 -2.44
N GLY A 800 24.62 -44.10 -1.44
CA GLY A 800 26.07 -44.33 -1.31
C GLY A 800 26.93 -43.62 -2.36
N ILE A 801 26.32 -43.01 -3.39
CA ILE A 801 27.03 -42.21 -4.40
C ILE A 801 27.20 -40.80 -3.86
N THR A 802 28.45 -40.34 -3.76
CA THR A 802 28.77 -38.98 -3.29
C THR A 802 29.62 -38.23 -4.33
N SER A 803 29.63 -36.90 -4.23
CA SER A 803 30.48 -36.01 -5.03
C SER A 803 31.04 -34.91 -4.13
N SER A 804 32.30 -34.54 -4.33
CA SER A 804 32.90 -33.37 -3.68
C SER A 804 32.35 -32.03 -4.21
N ASN A 805 31.54 -32.06 -5.27
CA ASN A 805 30.83 -30.92 -5.81
C ASN A 805 29.54 -31.37 -6.55
N PRO A 806 28.41 -31.49 -5.85
CA PRO A 806 27.13 -31.88 -6.45
C PRO A 806 26.49 -30.74 -7.28
N LEU A 807 25.92 -31.07 -8.44
CA LEU A 807 25.21 -30.07 -9.27
C LEU A 807 23.87 -29.60 -8.65
N PHE A 808 23.36 -30.32 -7.64
CA PHE A 808 22.13 -30.01 -6.90
C PHE A 808 22.41 -29.53 -5.46
N GLU A 809 23.59 -28.98 -5.22
CA GLU A 809 23.88 -28.18 -4.04
C GLU A 809 23.11 -26.84 -4.07
N ARG A 810 22.64 -26.37 -2.91
CA ARG A 810 21.78 -25.17 -2.77
C ARG A 810 22.35 -23.94 -3.49
N HIS A 811 23.65 -23.65 -3.33
CA HIS A 811 24.30 -22.52 -4.00
C HIS A 811 24.34 -22.67 -5.53
N HIS A 812 24.63 -23.87 -6.05
CA HIS A 812 24.65 -24.12 -7.49
C HIS A 812 23.26 -24.05 -8.13
N MET A 813 22.22 -24.53 -7.44
CA MET A 813 20.83 -24.41 -7.91
C MET A 813 20.34 -22.95 -7.92
N ALA A 814 20.85 -22.10 -7.02
CA ALA A 814 20.56 -20.67 -7.02
C ALA A 814 21.31 -19.92 -8.14
N GLU A 815 22.63 -20.08 -8.25
CA GLU A 815 23.45 -19.32 -9.21
C GLU A 815 23.36 -19.80 -10.66
N THR A 816 23.00 -21.07 -10.92
CA THR A 816 23.07 -21.69 -12.24
C THR A 816 21.74 -22.29 -12.71
N LEU A 817 21.67 -22.65 -13.99
CA LEU A 817 20.52 -23.38 -14.54
C LEU A 817 20.45 -24.86 -14.11
N SER A 818 21.27 -25.35 -13.16
CA SER A 818 21.19 -26.76 -12.72
C SER A 818 19.81 -27.14 -12.17
N ALA A 819 19.14 -26.22 -11.44
CA ALA A 819 17.75 -26.39 -11.01
C ALA A 819 16.77 -26.63 -12.17
N GLY A 820 17.11 -26.19 -13.38
CA GLY A 820 16.33 -26.42 -14.60
C GLY A 820 16.23 -27.90 -15.03
N TYR A 821 17.02 -28.81 -14.44
CA TYR A 821 16.80 -30.24 -14.64
C TYR A 821 15.50 -30.73 -14.00
N PHE A 822 15.08 -30.18 -12.86
CA PHE A 822 13.77 -30.52 -12.25
C PHE A 822 12.61 -30.15 -13.18
N ALA A 823 12.68 -29.00 -13.86
CA ALA A 823 11.71 -28.61 -14.88
C ALA A 823 11.67 -29.58 -16.09
N MET A 824 12.84 -30.14 -16.49
CA MET A 824 12.90 -31.13 -17.57
C MET A 824 12.36 -32.50 -17.14
N LEU A 825 12.54 -32.91 -15.88
CA LEU A 825 11.90 -34.11 -15.32
C LEU A 825 10.38 -33.92 -15.20
N GLY A 826 9.94 -32.74 -14.75
CA GLY A 826 8.53 -32.34 -14.79
C GLY A 826 7.93 -32.45 -16.20
N ALA A 827 8.66 -32.00 -17.21
CA ALA A 827 8.27 -32.12 -18.61
C ALA A 827 8.21 -33.58 -19.14
N LEU A 828 8.85 -34.56 -18.46
CA LEU A 828 8.66 -35.99 -18.73
C LEU A 828 7.45 -36.56 -17.97
N SER A 829 7.25 -36.15 -16.72
CA SER A 829 6.21 -36.66 -15.80
C SER A 829 4.77 -36.52 -16.32
N HIS A 830 4.53 -35.58 -17.25
CA HIS A 830 3.24 -35.42 -17.95
C HIS A 830 2.87 -36.63 -18.83
N SER A 831 3.79 -37.56 -19.10
CA SER A 831 3.58 -38.73 -19.96
C SER A 831 3.91 -40.03 -19.23
N ALA A 832 3.06 -41.06 -19.41
CA ALA A 832 3.29 -42.38 -18.80
C ALA A 832 4.62 -43.01 -19.26
N GLU A 833 5.05 -42.74 -20.48
CA GLU A 833 6.33 -43.21 -21.00
C GLU A 833 7.52 -42.41 -20.43
N GLY A 834 7.36 -41.11 -20.20
CA GLY A 834 8.34 -40.31 -19.46
C GLY A 834 8.47 -40.74 -17.99
N MET A 835 7.38 -41.17 -17.35
CA MET A 835 7.40 -41.83 -16.04
C MET A 835 8.19 -43.14 -16.06
N ARG A 836 7.90 -44.03 -17.02
CA ARG A 836 8.62 -45.30 -17.21
C ARG A 836 10.13 -45.10 -17.42
N LEU A 837 10.52 -44.04 -18.14
CA LEU A 837 11.92 -43.65 -18.34
C LEU A 837 12.61 -43.13 -17.06
N MET A 838 11.87 -42.55 -16.11
CA MET A 838 12.41 -42.12 -14.81
C MET A 838 12.51 -43.30 -13.82
N GLU A 839 11.54 -44.21 -13.86
CA GLU A 839 11.55 -45.47 -13.10
C GLU A 839 12.71 -46.39 -13.52
N GLN A 840 13.01 -46.46 -14.83
CA GLN A 840 14.19 -47.19 -15.36
C GLN A 840 15.53 -46.75 -14.74
N TRP A 841 15.61 -45.51 -14.23
CA TRP A 841 16.82 -44.96 -13.60
C TRP A 841 16.63 -44.72 -12.08
N HIS A 842 15.70 -45.42 -11.43
CA HIS A 842 15.47 -45.38 -9.97
C HIS A 842 15.19 -43.99 -9.39
N MET A 843 14.69 -43.05 -10.21
CA MET A 843 14.46 -41.67 -9.76
C MET A 843 13.34 -41.59 -8.71
N MET A 844 12.35 -42.48 -8.75
CA MET A 844 11.24 -42.51 -7.78
C MET A 844 11.73 -42.86 -6.37
N ASP A 845 12.61 -43.86 -6.26
CA ASP A 845 13.21 -44.29 -4.98
C ASP A 845 13.97 -43.12 -4.35
N ILE A 846 14.80 -42.44 -5.15
CA ILE A 846 15.53 -41.24 -4.74
C ILE A 846 14.56 -40.13 -4.31
N PHE A 847 13.48 -39.88 -5.06
CA PHE A 847 12.50 -38.84 -4.70
C PHE A 847 11.81 -39.08 -3.35
N TYR A 848 11.60 -40.34 -2.93
CA TYR A 848 11.07 -40.63 -1.58
C TYR A 848 12.03 -40.22 -0.46
N HIS A 849 13.34 -40.41 -0.65
CA HIS A 849 14.36 -40.00 0.31
C HIS A 849 14.56 -38.48 0.31
N LEU A 850 14.60 -37.86 -0.87
CA LEU A 850 14.80 -36.41 -1.00
C LEU A 850 13.67 -35.59 -0.36
N VAL A 851 12.44 -36.13 -0.30
CA VAL A 851 11.30 -35.47 0.37
C VAL A 851 11.34 -35.52 1.91
N GLU A 852 12.22 -36.34 2.49
CA GLU A 852 12.43 -36.46 3.95
C GLU A 852 13.56 -35.55 4.48
N LEU A 853 14.28 -34.85 3.60
CA LEU A 853 15.41 -33.99 3.98
C LEU A 853 14.96 -32.73 4.72
N LYS A 854 15.21 -32.68 6.03
CA LYS A 854 14.85 -31.54 6.89
C LYS A 854 15.55 -30.24 6.51
N ASP A 855 16.81 -30.31 6.08
CA ASP A 855 17.69 -29.14 5.89
C ASP A 855 17.77 -28.65 4.43
N ARG A 856 16.98 -29.24 3.51
CA ARG A 856 17.00 -28.97 2.05
C ARG A 856 15.61 -28.65 1.50
N ASP A 857 14.93 -27.72 2.15
CA ASP A 857 13.66 -27.14 1.69
C ASP A 857 13.72 -26.62 0.23
N ASP A 858 14.84 -26.03 -0.16
CA ASP A 858 15.12 -25.56 -1.54
C ASP A 858 15.02 -26.68 -2.57
N LEU A 859 15.47 -27.88 -2.21
CA LEU A 859 15.44 -29.05 -3.05
C LEU A 859 14.03 -29.65 -3.10
N ILE A 860 13.34 -29.73 -1.95
CA ILE A 860 11.98 -30.27 -1.87
C ILE A 860 11.01 -29.37 -2.64
N ARG A 861 11.10 -28.05 -2.49
CA ARG A 861 10.29 -27.10 -3.29
C ARG A 861 10.64 -27.18 -4.78
N ALA A 862 11.91 -27.35 -5.15
CA ALA A 862 12.32 -27.55 -6.54
C ALA A 862 11.80 -28.86 -7.14
N LEU A 863 11.80 -29.95 -6.37
CA LEU A 863 11.22 -31.24 -6.77
C LEU A 863 9.70 -31.12 -6.94
N LEU A 864 8.98 -30.78 -5.87
CA LEU A 864 7.52 -30.77 -5.86
C LEU A 864 6.94 -29.71 -6.81
N GLY A 865 7.53 -28.51 -6.86
CA GLY A 865 7.02 -27.40 -7.67
C GLY A 865 7.17 -27.58 -9.19
N ASN A 866 7.99 -28.53 -9.65
CA ASN A 866 8.20 -28.79 -11.09
C ASN A 866 7.48 -30.03 -11.63
N MET A 867 7.17 -31.02 -10.78
CA MET A 867 6.54 -32.26 -11.22
C MET A 867 5.07 -32.08 -11.59
N ASP A 868 4.57 -32.95 -12.48
CA ASP A 868 3.15 -33.06 -12.81
C ASP A 868 2.49 -34.22 -12.06
N TYR A 869 1.35 -33.93 -11.43
CA TYR A 869 0.54 -34.86 -10.66
C TYR A 869 -0.77 -35.25 -11.38
N THR A 870 -0.89 -34.86 -12.65
CA THR A 870 -2.04 -35.17 -13.53
C THR A 870 -2.26 -36.68 -13.71
N LEU A 871 -1.18 -37.48 -13.73
CA LEU A 871 -1.22 -38.94 -13.78
C LEU A 871 -1.24 -39.57 -12.37
N ASP A 872 -1.85 -40.74 -12.22
CA ASP A 872 -1.89 -41.50 -10.96
C ASP A 872 -0.63 -42.37 -10.82
N THR A 873 0.36 -41.88 -10.09
CA THR A 873 1.70 -42.48 -9.99
C THR A 873 2.34 -42.24 -8.62
N HIS A 874 3.53 -42.82 -8.38
CA HIS A 874 4.32 -42.57 -7.17
C HIS A 874 4.54 -41.09 -6.83
N LEU A 875 4.52 -40.18 -7.82
CA LEU A 875 4.62 -38.74 -7.56
C LEU A 875 3.48 -38.24 -6.64
N ARG A 876 2.25 -38.74 -6.79
CA ARG A 876 1.15 -38.39 -5.87
C ARG A 876 1.38 -38.90 -4.45
N VAL A 877 2.01 -40.06 -4.29
CA VAL A 877 2.39 -40.62 -2.98
C VAL A 877 3.48 -39.78 -2.33
N ILE A 878 4.49 -39.35 -3.11
CA ILE A 878 5.56 -38.44 -2.66
C ILE A 878 4.98 -37.08 -2.24
N LEU A 879 4.02 -36.53 -3.00
CA LEU A 879 3.30 -35.30 -2.63
C LEU A 879 2.46 -35.49 -1.36
N SER A 880 1.73 -36.60 -1.24
CA SER A 880 0.97 -36.94 -0.02
C SER A 880 1.89 -37.06 1.20
N LYS A 881 3.08 -37.63 1.04
CA LYS A 881 4.09 -37.71 2.10
C LYS A 881 4.61 -36.32 2.50
N ALA A 882 4.89 -35.44 1.53
CA ALA A 882 5.26 -34.06 1.79
C ALA A 882 4.17 -33.26 2.54
N LEU A 883 2.90 -33.52 2.23
CA LEU A 883 1.73 -32.93 2.88
C LEU A 883 1.52 -33.41 4.33
N THR A 884 1.90 -34.65 4.68
CA THR A 884 1.62 -35.21 6.02
C THR A 884 2.82 -35.31 6.95
N SER A 885 4.05 -35.48 6.42
CA SER A 885 5.27 -35.66 7.23
C SER A 885 6.36 -34.62 6.96
N GLY A 886 6.08 -33.59 6.15
CA GLY A 886 6.99 -32.46 5.93
C GLY A 886 7.11 -31.55 7.15
N VAL A 887 8.20 -30.77 7.21
CA VAL A 887 8.28 -29.57 8.06
C VAL A 887 7.21 -28.54 7.66
N LYS A 888 6.82 -27.63 8.56
CA LYS A 888 5.69 -26.68 8.36
C LYS A 888 5.69 -26.06 6.96
N ASP A 889 6.80 -25.43 6.57
CA ASP A 889 6.91 -24.68 5.30
C ASP A 889 6.81 -25.57 4.05
N ILE A 890 7.07 -26.87 4.19
CA ILE A 890 6.91 -27.87 3.13
C ILE A 890 5.47 -28.35 3.05
N ARG A 891 4.78 -28.58 4.18
CA ARG A 891 3.33 -28.89 4.19
C ARG A 891 2.52 -27.71 3.65
N LEU A 892 2.86 -26.48 4.08
CA LEU A 892 2.28 -25.24 3.58
C LEU A 892 2.53 -25.04 2.08
N PHE A 893 3.77 -25.26 1.60
CA PHE A 893 4.08 -25.19 0.17
C PHE A 893 3.34 -26.25 -0.65
N ALA A 894 3.30 -27.50 -0.18
CA ALA A 894 2.60 -28.59 -0.85
C ALA A 894 1.07 -28.36 -0.87
N THR A 895 0.50 -27.78 0.18
CA THR A 895 -0.92 -27.38 0.22
C THR A 895 -1.19 -26.26 -0.77
N LYS A 896 -0.36 -25.20 -0.81
CA LYS A 896 -0.44 -24.14 -1.83
C LYS A 896 -0.33 -24.71 -3.26
N LEU A 897 0.46 -25.77 -3.47
CA LEU A 897 0.61 -26.46 -4.76
C LEU A 897 -0.65 -27.25 -5.18
N LEU A 898 -1.41 -27.83 -4.24
CA LEU A 898 -2.68 -28.52 -4.54
C LEU A 898 -3.72 -27.61 -5.19
N ARG A 899 -3.70 -26.30 -4.91
CA ARG A 899 -4.61 -25.29 -5.53
C ARG A 899 -4.66 -25.41 -7.05
N ARG A 900 -3.51 -25.67 -7.70
CA ARG A 900 -3.39 -25.86 -9.16
C ARG A 900 -4.25 -27.00 -9.70
N TYR A 901 -4.46 -28.05 -8.90
CA TYR A 901 -5.18 -29.27 -9.29
C TYR A 901 -6.60 -29.36 -8.70
N ALA A 902 -6.88 -28.62 -7.62
CA ALA A 902 -8.21 -28.53 -7.00
C ALA A 902 -9.10 -27.45 -7.65
N VAL A 903 -8.54 -26.29 -7.99
CA VAL A 903 -9.26 -25.14 -8.58
C VAL A 903 -9.06 -25.07 -10.10
N GLY A 904 -7.83 -25.30 -10.55
CA GLY A 904 -7.43 -25.10 -11.94
C GLY A 904 -8.16 -26.02 -12.92
N ARG A 905 -8.57 -25.46 -14.06
CA ARG A 905 -9.07 -26.24 -15.21
C ARG A 905 -7.91 -26.99 -15.88
N VAL A 906 -7.46 -28.07 -15.26
CA VAL A 906 -6.51 -29.01 -15.87
C VAL A 906 -7.19 -29.62 -17.10
N GLN A 907 -6.76 -29.22 -18.29
CA GLN A 907 -7.22 -29.82 -19.54
C GLN A 907 -6.46 -31.12 -19.76
N TYR A 908 -7.17 -32.24 -19.56
CA TYR A 908 -6.65 -33.56 -19.90
C TYR A 908 -6.63 -33.71 -21.42
N SER A 909 -5.52 -34.21 -21.95
CA SER A 909 -5.20 -34.23 -23.39
C SER A 909 -6.08 -35.17 -24.25
N SER A 910 -7.07 -35.84 -23.67
CA SER A 910 -8.09 -36.62 -24.40
C SER A 910 -9.34 -35.81 -24.79
N GLY A 911 -9.44 -34.52 -24.44
CA GLY A 911 -10.56 -33.63 -24.80
C GLY A 911 -11.87 -33.88 -24.02
N LEU A 912 -11.99 -35.02 -23.33
CA LEU A 912 -13.08 -35.35 -22.44
C LEU A 912 -12.67 -35.04 -20.99
N GLN A 913 -13.24 -34.00 -20.39
CA GLN A 913 -13.14 -33.79 -18.96
C GLN A 913 -13.95 -34.85 -18.21
N ASP A 914 -13.30 -35.91 -17.75
CA ASP A 914 -13.84 -36.69 -16.63
C ASP A 914 -13.88 -35.76 -15.41
N ARG A 915 -15.10 -35.52 -14.92
CA ARG A 915 -15.38 -34.69 -13.73
C ARG A 915 -14.69 -35.23 -12.48
N SER A 916 -14.30 -36.50 -12.47
CA SER A 916 -13.58 -37.17 -11.39
C SER A 916 -12.11 -36.75 -11.24
N SER A 917 -11.56 -36.02 -12.22
CA SER A 917 -10.12 -35.79 -12.35
C SER A 917 -9.48 -34.91 -11.24
N SER A 918 -10.24 -34.00 -10.64
CA SER A 918 -9.79 -33.16 -9.51
C SER A 918 -9.98 -33.83 -8.13
N HIS A 919 -10.76 -34.92 -8.05
CA HIS A 919 -11.19 -35.54 -6.78
C HIS A 919 -10.04 -36.10 -5.93
N TRP A 920 -8.87 -36.39 -6.51
CA TRP A 920 -7.67 -36.77 -5.74
C TRP A 920 -7.08 -35.55 -5.03
N ALA A 921 -6.96 -34.41 -5.70
CA ALA A 921 -6.45 -33.18 -5.12
C ALA A 921 -7.38 -32.65 -4.04
N LEU A 922 -8.70 -32.64 -4.29
CA LEU A 922 -9.70 -32.27 -3.29
C LEU A 922 -9.62 -33.13 -2.02
N ARG A 923 -9.39 -34.46 -2.15
CA ARG A 923 -9.16 -35.33 -0.98
C ARG A 923 -7.89 -34.97 -0.20
N LEU A 924 -6.80 -34.63 -0.89
CA LEU A 924 -5.57 -34.20 -0.21
C LEU A 924 -5.74 -32.85 0.50
N VAL A 925 -6.48 -31.89 -0.07
CA VAL A 925 -6.80 -30.62 0.62
C VAL A 925 -7.70 -30.88 1.83
N LEU A 926 -8.69 -31.79 1.72
CA LEU A 926 -9.53 -32.21 2.85
C LEU A 926 -8.71 -32.85 3.99
N THR A 927 -7.63 -33.60 3.69
CA THR A 927 -6.71 -34.09 4.71
C THR A 927 -5.96 -32.96 5.43
N GLN A 928 -5.61 -31.87 4.73
CA GLN A 928 -4.91 -30.72 5.32
C GLN A 928 -5.79 -29.83 6.22
N LEU A 929 -7.11 -30.04 6.24
CA LEU A 929 -8.00 -29.45 7.26
C LEU A 929 -7.72 -29.97 8.69
N TYR A 930 -6.96 -31.06 8.83
CA TYR A 930 -6.60 -31.69 10.10
C TYR A 930 -5.10 -31.60 10.38
N ASP A 931 -4.39 -30.66 9.75
CA ASP A 931 -2.98 -30.41 10.05
C ASP A 931 -2.83 -29.79 11.46
N PRO A 932 -1.80 -30.18 12.25
CA PRO A 932 -1.58 -29.60 13.58
C PRO A 932 -1.17 -28.12 13.57
N ASP A 933 -0.85 -27.53 12.41
CA ASP A 933 -0.57 -26.10 12.26
C ASP A 933 -1.74 -25.38 11.59
N VAL A 934 -2.34 -24.44 12.32
CA VAL A 934 -3.54 -23.69 11.91
C VAL A 934 -3.36 -22.97 10.57
N GLU A 935 -2.14 -22.49 10.25
CA GLU A 935 -1.86 -21.79 8.99
C GLU A 935 -1.99 -22.72 7.77
N VAL A 936 -1.69 -24.02 7.93
CA VAL A 936 -1.90 -25.03 6.88
C VAL A 936 -3.39 -25.31 6.70
N GLY A 937 -4.14 -25.40 7.82
CA GLY A 937 -5.60 -25.53 7.81
C GLY A 937 -6.31 -24.36 7.15
N GLU A 938 -5.90 -23.12 7.45
CA GLU A 938 -6.40 -21.90 6.78
C GLU A 938 -6.20 -21.94 5.28
N VAL A 939 -4.99 -22.30 4.81
CA VAL A 939 -4.71 -22.40 3.37
C VAL A 939 -5.54 -23.52 2.73
N ALA A 940 -5.76 -24.63 3.42
CA ALA A 940 -6.64 -25.69 2.95
C ALA A 940 -8.11 -25.24 2.83
N VAL A 941 -8.64 -24.49 3.79
CA VAL A 941 -9.98 -23.87 3.70
C VAL A 941 -10.06 -22.87 2.54
N LYS A 942 -9.10 -21.95 2.42
CA LYS A 942 -9.04 -20.95 1.34
C LYS A 942 -9.06 -21.61 -0.05
N ILE A 943 -8.37 -22.75 -0.22
CA ILE A 943 -8.39 -23.54 -1.46
C ILE A 943 -9.73 -24.26 -1.68
N LEU A 944 -10.35 -24.80 -0.63
CA LEU A 944 -11.64 -25.47 -0.73
C LEU A 944 -12.79 -24.49 -1.02
N GLU A 945 -12.80 -23.30 -0.43
CA GLU A 945 -13.80 -22.26 -0.72
C GLU A 945 -13.75 -21.87 -2.20
N GLU A 946 -12.54 -21.66 -2.73
CA GLU A 946 -12.32 -21.33 -4.14
C GLU A 946 -12.69 -22.50 -5.07
N ALA A 947 -12.34 -23.74 -4.72
CA ALA A 947 -12.70 -24.92 -5.52
C ALA A 947 -14.21 -25.18 -5.51
N CYS A 948 -14.89 -24.93 -4.39
CA CYS A 948 -16.33 -25.07 -4.22
C CYS A 948 -17.17 -23.97 -4.89
N ASN A 949 -16.55 -22.97 -5.55
CA ASN A 949 -17.27 -22.17 -6.55
C ASN A 949 -17.85 -23.07 -7.66
N GLN A 950 -17.10 -24.10 -8.06
CA GLN A 950 -17.58 -25.11 -9.01
C GLN A 950 -18.52 -26.09 -8.29
N ARG A 951 -19.81 -26.04 -8.63
CA ARG A 951 -20.87 -26.85 -8.01
C ARG A 951 -20.56 -28.35 -7.91
N SER A 952 -19.91 -28.95 -8.91
CA SER A 952 -19.51 -30.36 -8.89
C SER A 952 -18.44 -30.67 -7.84
N HIS A 953 -17.51 -29.75 -7.57
CA HIS A 953 -16.52 -29.90 -6.49
C HIS A 953 -17.18 -29.76 -5.12
N LEU A 954 -18.10 -28.80 -4.97
CA LEU A 954 -18.88 -28.62 -3.74
C LEU A 954 -19.70 -29.87 -3.40
N GLU A 955 -20.47 -30.39 -4.36
CA GLU A 955 -21.26 -31.61 -4.19
C GLU A 955 -20.37 -32.84 -3.87
N TYR A 956 -19.13 -32.89 -4.39
CA TYR A 956 -18.14 -33.91 -4.03
C TYR A 956 -17.57 -33.72 -2.61
N VAL A 957 -17.20 -32.50 -2.23
CA VAL A 957 -16.65 -32.17 -0.90
C VAL A 957 -17.68 -32.46 0.20
N VAL A 958 -18.94 -32.07 0.00
CA VAL A 958 -20.05 -32.41 0.93
C VAL A 958 -20.25 -33.93 0.99
N LYS A 959 -20.12 -34.66 -0.13
CA LYS A 959 -20.18 -36.13 -0.15
C LYS A 959 -19.04 -36.79 0.65
N CYS A 960 -17.90 -36.13 0.81
CA CYS A 960 -16.82 -36.58 1.69
C CYS A 960 -17.08 -36.37 3.19
N ARG A 961 -18.09 -35.57 3.58
CA ARG A 961 -18.48 -35.27 4.97
C ARG A 961 -17.30 -34.92 5.90
N PRO A 962 -16.54 -33.84 5.62
CA PRO A 962 -15.51 -33.38 6.55
C PRO A 962 -16.13 -32.86 7.85
N SER A 963 -15.50 -33.19 8.97
CA SER A 963 -15.64 -32.42 10.22
C SER A 963 -15.02 -31.05 10.02
N LEU A 964 -15.70 -30.00 10.46
CA LEU A 964 -15.25 -28.60 10.31
C LEU A 964 -15.29 -27.81 11.62
N ASP A 965 -15.96 -28.34 12.64
CA ASP A 965 -16.23 -27.71 13.94
C ASP A 965 -14.93 -27.28 14.65
N HIS A 966 -13.86 -28.06 14.47
CA HIS A 966 -12.52 -27.80 15.04
C HIS A 966 -11.79 -26.60 14.41
N LEU A 967 -12.32 -26.03 13.33
CA LEU A 967 -11.77 -24.83 12.66
C LEU A 967 -12.39 -23.52 13.18
N GLY A 968 -13.54 -23.59 13.89
CA GLY A 968 -14.27 -22.41 14.34
C GLY A 968 -14.55 -21.40 13.22
N GLU A 969 -14.27 -20.12 13.46
CA GLU A 969 -14.47 -19.03 12.49
C GLU A 969 -13.74 -19.24 11.16
N ILE A 970 -12.58 -19.95 11.17
CA ILE A 970 -11.83 -20.25 9.94
C ILE A 970 -12.66 -21.12 8.99
N GLY A 971 -13.47 -22.05 9.53
CA GLY A 971 -14.34 -22.92 8.75
C GLY A 971 -15.60 -22.24 8.21
N ALA A 972 -16.02 -21.11 8.79
CA ALA A 972 -17.31 -20.49 8.50
C ALA A 972 -17.53 -20.10 7.02
N PRO A 973 -16.56 -19.54 6.26
CA PRO A 973 -16.73 -19.25 4.84
C PRO A 973 -17.00 -20.50 3.98
N LEU A 974 -16.45 -21.65 4.36
CA LEU A 974 -16.65 -22.93 3.67
C LEU A 974 -17.99 -23.58 4.04
N LEU A 975 -18.40 -23.47 5.31
CA LEU A 975 -19.72 -23.89 5.78
C LEU A 975 -20.84 -23.08 5.09
N LEU A 976 -20.70 -21.75 5.08
CA LEU A 976 -21.58 -20.85 4.31
C LEU A 976 -21.62 -21.24 2.83
N ARG A 977 -20.47 -21.61 2.24
CA ARG A 977 -20.44 -22.07 0.84
C ARG A 977 -21.23 -23.35 0.63
N PHE A 978 -21.19 -24.33 1.53
CA PHE A 978 -21.96 -25.58 1.37
C PHE A 978 -23.48 -25.31 1.31
N LEU A 979 -23.98 -24.34 2.08
CA LEU A 979 -25.39 -23.95 2.13
C LEU A 979 -25.96 -23.56 0.76
N SER A 980 -25.11 -23.11 -0.18
CA SER A 980 -25.47 -22.73 -1.55
C SER A 980 -26.07 -23.84 -2.43
N THR A 981 -26.11 -25.10 -1.96
CA THR A 981 -26.69 -26.23 -2.69
C THR A 981 -27.61 -27.05 -1.79
N SER A 982 -28.69 -27.60 -2.34
CA SER A 982 -29.60 -28.50 -1.61
C SER A 982 -28.91 -29.74 -1.01
N VAL A 983 -27.75 -30.16 -1.53
CA VAL A 983 -26.96 -31.26 -0.95
C VAL A 983 -26.22 -30.81 0.31
N GLY A 984 -25.55 -29.65 0.26
CA GLY A 984 -24.89 -29.05 1.42
C GLY A 984 -25.87 -28.54 2.48
N TYR A 985 -27.01 -27.98 2.08
CA TYR A 985 -28.12 -27.66 2.99
C TYR A 985 -28.54 -28.89 3.80
N ARG A 986 -28.81 -30.03 3.15
CA ARG A 986 -29.22 -31.26 3.85
C ARG A 986 -28.10 -31.89 4.69
N TYR A 987 -26.84 -31.60 4.39
CA TYR A 987 -25.71 -31.99 5.25
C TYR A 987 -25.67 -31.14 6.51
N LEU A 988 -25.67 -29.82 6.39
CA LEU A 988 -25.62 -28.88 7.52
C LEU A 988 -26.89 -28.94 8.40
N SER A 989 -28.06 -29.14 7.78
CA SER A 989 -29.32 -29.40 8.50
C SER A 989 -29.30 -30.73 9.28
N GLY A 990 -28.44 -31.68 8.90
CA GLY A 990 -28.24 -32.93 9.64
C GLY A 990 -27.17 -32.83 10.74
N LEU A 991 -26.63 -31.63 10.96
CA LEU A 991 -25.69 -31.26 12.03
C LEU A 991 -26.26 -30.12 12.90
N ASP A 992 -27.55 -29.78 12.76
CA ASP A 992 -28.27 -28.65 13.36
C ASP A 992 -27.68 -27.22 13.15
N TYR A 993 -26.53 -27.12 12.49
CA TYR A 993 -25.78 -25.89 12.19
C TYR A 993 -26.63 -24.75 11.60
N ILE A 994 -27.55 -25.07 10.68
CA ILE A 994 -28.37 -24.05 10.00
C ILE A 994 -29.26 -23.29 10.99
N THR A 995 -29.86 -23.98 11.96
CA THR A 995 -30.77 -23.35 12.92
C THR A 995 -29.99 -22.44 13.86
N GLN A 996 -28.89 -22.96 14.43
CA GLN A 996 -28.03 -22.19 15.33
C GLN A 996 -27.43 -20.94 14.66
N GLU A 997 -26.92 -21.06 13.42
CA GLU A 997 -26.46 -19.88 12.67
C GLU A 997 -27.59 -18.90 12.37
N MET A 998 -28.79 -19.36 12.01
CA MET A 998 -29.91 -18.47 11.71
C MET A 998 -30.29 -17.62 12.92
N ASP A 999 -30.29 -18.21 14.11
CA ASP A 999 -30.56 -17.52 15.37
C ASP A 999 -29.42 -16.55 15.74
N ASP A 1000 -28.15 -16.98 15.66
CA ASP A 1000 -26.98 -16.11 15.92
C ASP A 1000 -26.93 -14.90 14.97
N TRP A 1001 -27.22 -15.10 13.68
CA TRP A 1001 -27.24 -14.01 12.69
C TRP A 1001 -28.40 -13.04 12.93
N PHE A 1002 -29.56 -13.54 13.36
CA PHE A 1002 -30.71 -12.72 13.74
C PHE A 1002 -30.44 -11.89 15.01
N LEU A 1003 -29.91 -12.54 16.06
CA LEU A 1003 -29.68 -11.94 17.38
C LEU A 1003 -28.50 -10.97 17.43
N GLY A 1004 -27.49 -11.09 16.54
CA GLY A 1004 -26.39 -10.10 16.53
C GLY A 1004 -25.39 -10.14 15.36
N ARG A 1005 -25.19 -11.27 14.65
CA ARG A 1005 -24.15 -11.27 13.58
C ARG A 1005 -24.51 -10.40 12.37
N ASN A 1006 -25.80 -10.13 12.10
CA ASN A 1006 -26.23 -9.09 11.14
C ASN A 1006 -25.63 -7.72 11.46
N ASP A 1007 -25.51 -7.38 12.74
CA ASP A 1007 -25.08 -6.06 13.20
C ASP A 1007 -23.54 -5.97 13.17
N ALA A 1008 -22.86 -7.07 13.55
CA ALA A 1008 -21.41 -7.23 13.37
C ALA A 1008 -20.97 -7.23 11.88
N TYR A 1009 -21.80 -7.75 10.98
CA TYR A 1009 -21.56 -7.74 9.54
C TYR A 1009 -21.44 -6.31 8.97
N VAL A 1010 -22.15 -5.33 9.54
CA VAL A 1010 -22.03 -3.90 9.19
C VAL A 1010 -20.58 -3.43 9.35
N ALA A 1011 -19.98 -3.68 10.53
CA ALA A 1011 -18.62 -3.29 10.83
C ALA A 1011 -17.58 -4.01 9.93
N LEU A 1012 -17.83 -5.29 9.59
CA LEU A 1012 -17.00 -6.04 8.66
C LEU A 1012 -17.01 -5.45 7.24
N VAL A 1013 -18.18 -5.02 6.75
CA VAL A 1013 -18.31 -4.34 5.45
C VAL A 1013 -17.61 -2.98 5.46
N GLU A 1014 -17.89 -2.14 6.46
CA GLU A 1014 -17.31 -0.80 6.55
C GLU A 1014 -15.77 -0.85 6.68
N ALA A 1015 -15.23 -1.82 7.43
CA ALA A 1015 -13.80 -2.08 7.50
C ALA A 1015 -13.18 -2.60 6.18
N SER A 1016 -13.91 -3.42 5.41
CA SER A 1016 -13.49 -3.87 4.07
C SER A 1016 -13.38 -2.69 3.11
N ILE A 1017 -14.38 -1.79 3.11
CA ILE A 1017 -14.36 -0.57 2.28
C ILE A 1017 -13.20 0.35 2.68
N LEU A 1018 -13.02 0.63 3.99
CA LEU A 1018 -11.96 1.51 4.48
C LEU A 1018 -10.57 1.02 4.06
N ARG A 1019 -10.26 -0.26 4.29
CA ARG A 1019 -8.96 -0.85 3.96
C ARG A 1019 -8.68 -0.81 2.45
N ALA A 1020 -9.72 -0.94 1.62
CA ALA A 1020 -9.61 -0.90 0.16
C ALA A 1020 -9.23 0.47 -0.42
N TYR A 1021 -9.31 1.54 0.38
CA TYR A 1021 -8.78 2.87 0.07
C TYR A 1021 -7.40 3.12 0.70
N MET A 1022 -7.08 2.50 1.84
CA MET A 1022 -5.77 2.62 2.48
C MET A 1022 -4.66 1.89 1.69
N ASP A 1023 -4.88 0.63 1.31
CA ASP A 1023 -3.86 -0.21 0.63
C ASP A 1023 -3.48 0.27 -0.78
N ALA A 1024 -4.29 1.16 -1.36
CA ALA A 1024 -3.99 1.83 -2.63
C ALA A 1024 -2.69 2.65 -2.57
N ASN A 1025 -2.42 3.31 -1.43
CA ASN A 1025 -1.22 4.13 -1.24
C ASN A 1025 0.02 3.29 -0.89
N THR A 1026 -0.15 2.23 -0.09
CA THR A 1026 0.94 1.35 0.39
C THR A 1026 1.60 0.53 -0.72
N SER A 1027 0.89 0.33 -1.84
CA SER A 1027 1.29 -0.51 -2.98
C SER A 1027 2.61 -0.12 -3.68
N LYS A 1028 3.25 1.01 -3.32
CA LYS A 1028 4.55 1.45 -3.87
C LYS A 1028 5.79 0.86 -3.16
N VAL A 1029 5.64 0.19 -2.00
CA VAL A 1029 6.79 -0.08 -1.10
C VAL A 1029 7.18 -1.57 -0.95
N HIS A 1030 6.29 -2.53 -1.24
CA HIS A 1030 6.55 -3.95 -0.95
C HIS A 1030 6.71 -4.83 -2.20
N PHE A 1031 7.91 -4.77 -2.79
CA PHE A 1031 8.42 -5.82 -3.66
C PHE A 1031 9.17 -6.87 -2.83
N ASN A 1032 8.47 -7.91 -2.37
CA ASN A 1032 9.06 -9.13 -1.83
C ASN A 1032 8.39 -10.36 -2.47
N GLU A 1033 9.07 -11.50 -2.50
CA GLU A 1033 8.73 -12.61 -3.41
C GLU A 1033 7.53 -13.49 -2.94
N ASP A 1034 6.97 -13.23 -1.76
CA ASP A 1034 5.83 -13.94 -1.17
C ASP A 1034 4.46 -13.44 -1.69
N ALA A 1035 4.21 -13.63 -2.98
CA ALA A 1035 2.94 -13.32 -3.65
C ALA A 1035 1.76 -14.26 -3.26
N THR A 1036 1.68 -14.66 -1.98
CA THR A 1036 0.64 -15.56 -1.43
C THR A 1036 0.15 -15.21 -0.01
N VAL A 1037 0.54 -14.06 0.55
CA VAL A 1037 0.08 -13.62 1.88
C VAL A 1037 -1.13 -12.69 1.75
N ASP A 1038 -2.30 -13.25 2.03
CA ASP A 1038 -3.55 -12.62 2.47
C ASP A 1038 -3.91 -11.22 1.95
N LEU A 1039 -4.10 -11.12 0.63
CA LEU A 1039 -5.17 -10.29 0.11
C LEU A 1039 -6.50 -11.04 0.23
N HIS A 1040 -7.21 -10.85 1.36
CA HIS A 1040 -8.68 -10.80 1.29
C HIS A 1040 -9.06 -9.79 0.19
N GLU A 1041 -10.13 -10.02 -0.56
CA GLU A 1041 -10.46 -9.20 -1.74
C GLU A 1041 -11.02 -7.83 -1.29
N VAL A 1042 -10.13 -6.92 -0.91
CA VAL A 1042 -10.44 -5.70 -0.16
C VAL A 1042 -11.38 -4.78 -0.95
N GLY A 1043 -12.55 -4.48 -0.36
CA GLY A 1043 -13.62 -3.70 -0.99
C GLY A 1043 -14.74 -4.53 -1.61
N ILE A 1044 -14.64 -5.86 -1.59
CA ILE A 1044 -15.74 -6.77 -1.96
C ILE A 1044 -16.63 -7.03 -0.74
N ALA A 1045 -17.94 -7.16 -0.97
CA ALA A 1045 -18.93 -7.55 0.02
C ALA A 1045 -18.63 -8.96 0.59
N PRO A 1046 -18.50 -9.14 1.92
CA PRO A 1046 -18.24 -10.45 2.53
C PRO A 1046 -19.39 -11.46 2.32
N PRO A 1047 -19.15 -12.77 2.45
CA PRO A 1047 -20.21 -13.78 2.47
C PRO A 1047 -21.22 -13.54 3.61
N HIS A 1048 -22.50 -13.83 3.35
CA HIS A 1048 -23.59 -13.57 4.29
C HIS A 1048 -24.52 -14.79 4.39
N PHE A 1049 -24.88 -15.23 5.60
CA PHE A 1049 -25.70 -16.42 5.82
C PHE A 1049 -27.02 -16.45 5.03
N TYR A 1050 -27.85 -15.41 5.20
CA TYR A 1050 -29.15 -15.35 4.53
C TYR A 1050 -29.06 -15.34 3.00
N ARG A 1051 -27.94 -14.90 2.41
CA ARG A 1051 -27.71 -14.99 0.96
C ARG A 1051 -27.55 -16.43 0.49
N GLU A 1052 -26.67 -17.17 1.15
CA GLU A 1052 -26.36 -18.55 0.77
C GLU A 1052 -27.56 -19.47 1.09
N LEU A 1053 -28.34 -19.15 2.14
CA LEU A 1053 -29.64 -19.76 2.41
C LEU A 1053 -30.64 -19.53 1.26
N ALA A 1054 -30.76 -18.28 0.77
CA ALA A 1054 -31.65 -17.88 -0.32
C ALA A 1054 -31.27 -18.41 -1.72
N ARG A 1055 -30.18 -19.20 -1.84
CA ARG A 1055 -29.86 -19.93 -3.09
C ARG A 1055 -30.63 -21.24 -3.27
N THR A 1056 -31.31 -21.72 -2.23
CA THR A 1056 -31.96 -23.05 -2.25
C THR A 1056 -33.44 -22.95 -1.92
N HIS A 1057 -34.27 -23.77 -2.57
CA HIS A 1057 -35.70 -23.83 -2.26
C HIS A 1057 -35.95 -24.29 -0.81
N GLU A 1058 -35.10 -25.17 -0.28
CA GLU A 1058 -35.15 -25.56 1.14
C GLU A 1058 -34.83 -24.39 2.08
N GLY A 1059 -33.80 -23.59 1.79
CA GLY A 1059 -33.45 -22.41 2.58
C GLY A 1059 -34.47 -21.29 2.50
N CYS A 1060 -35.01 -20.99 1.32
CA CYS A 1060 -36.13 -20.06 1.16
C CYS A 1060 -37.37 -20.54 1.94
N LYS A 1061 -37.67 -21.84 1.94
CA LYS A 1061 -38.77 -22.38 2.75
C LYS A 1061 -38.53 -22.17 4.24
N LEU A 1062 -37.33 -22.45 4.75
CA LEU A 1062 -36.97 -22.20 6.14
C LEU A 1062 -37.10 -20.71 6.51
N LEU A 1063 -36.57 -19.81 5.68
CA LEU A 1063 -36.65 -18.36 5.87
C LEU A 1063 -38.10 -17.85 5.95
N LYS A 1064 -39.00 -18.42 5.13
CA LYS A 1064 -40.44 -18.11 5.19
C LYS A 1064 -41.15 -18.72 6.40
N GLN A 1065 -40.60 -19.78 6.99
CA GLN A 1065 -41.13 -20.41 8.21
C GLN A 1065 -40.63 -19.74 9.51
N SER A 1066 -39.40 -19.21 9.53
CA SER A 1066 -38.89 -18.44 10.68
C SER A 1066 -39.42 -17.00 10.70
N GLY A 1067 -39.76 -16.44 9.53
CA GLY A 1067 -40.33 -15.10 9.40
C GLY A 1067 -39.32 -13.96 9.43
N HIS A 1068 -38.03 -14.24 9.67
CA HIS A 1068 -36.97 -13.25 9.88
C HIS A 1068 -36.91 -12.17 8.77
N PHE A 1069 -37.16 -12.55 7.50
CA PHE A 1069 -37.21 -11.59 6.39
C PHE A 1069 -38.27 -10.49 6.59
N TYR A 1070 -39.47 -10.86 7.05
CA TYR A 1070 -40.57 -9.92 7.24
C TYR A 1070 -40.32 -8.99 8.45
N GLU A 1071 -39.61 -9.49 9.47
CA GLU A 1071 -39.19 -8.68 10.62
C GLU A 1071 -38.07 -7.69 10.26
N PHE A 1072 -37.06 -8.13 9.48
CA PHE A 1072 -36.08 -7.21 8.88
C PHE A 1072 -36.79 -6.15 8.02
N SER A 1073 -37.81 -6.55 7.24
CA SER A 1073 -38.58 -5.63 6.39
C SER A 1073 -39.42 -4.65 7.19
N SER A 1074 -40.03 -5.05 8.32
CA SER A 1074 -40.72 -4.11 9.23
C SER A 1074 -39.72 -3.14 9.84
N THR A 1075 -38.59 -3.63 10.36
CA THR A 1075 -37.52 -2.79 10.95
C THR A 1075 -37.02 -1.71 9.98
N ILE A 1076 -36.97 -2.01 8.67
CA ILE A 1076 -36.62 -1.05 7.62
C ILE A 1076 -37.77 -0.08 7.30
N ARG A 1077 -39.04 -0.54 7.35
CA ARG A 1077 -40.25 0.26 7.09
C ARG A 1077 -40.56 1.25 8.20
N ASP A 1078 -40.38 0.80 9.44
CA ASP A 1078 -40.67 1.55 10.66
C ASP A 1078 -39.54 2.55 11.02
N PHE A 1079 -38.43 2.53 10.27
CA PHE A 1079 -37.31 3.48 10.42
C PHE A 1079 -37.73 4.93 10.17
N ASN A 1080 -37.46 5.78 11.17
CA ASN A 1080 -37.59 7.23 11.03
C ASN A 1080 -36.39 7.79 10.26
N LEU A 1081 -36.66 8.57 9.21
CA LEU A 1081 -35.61 9.22 8.40
C LEU A 1081 -34.81 10.26 9.20
N GLU A 1082 -35.36 10.77 10.31
CA GLU A 1082 -34.70 11.73 11.20
C GLU A 1082 -33.90 11.09 12.34
N GLU A 1083 -33.81 9.75 12.39
CA GLU A 1083 -33.11 9.03 13.47
C GLU A 1083 -31.59 9.25 13.45
N GLU A 1084 -31.00 9.36 14.64
CA GLU A 1084 -29.56 9.58 14.86
C GLU A 1084 -28.92 8.60 15.85
N ASP A 1085 -29.69 7.77 16.56
CA ASP A 1085 -29.15 6.80 17.52
C ASP A 1085 -28.25 5.74 16.84
N PRO A 1086 -26.97 5.57 17.26
CA PRO A 1086 -26.02 4.70 16.58
C PRO A 1086 -26.36 3.20 16.70
N GLU A 1087 -27.06 2.77 17.74
CA GLU A 1087 -27.48 1.36 17.90
C GLU A 1087 -28.65 1.06 16.96
N ILE A 1088 -29.64 1.96 16.88
CA ILE A 1088 -30.78 1.83 15.94
C ILE A 1088 -30.28 1.90 14.49
N LEU A 1089 -29.42 2.87 14.16
CA LEU A 1089 -28.82 3.00 12.83
C LEU A 1089 -28.05 1.73 12.44
N THR A 1090 -27.27 1.15 13.37
CA THR A 1090 -26.55 -0.11 13.11
C THR A 1090 -27.50 -1.27 12.89
N LYS A 1091 -28.59 -1.39 13.68
CA LYS A 1091 -29.58 -2.46 13.52
C LYS A 1091 -30.32 -2.38 12.18
N VAL A 1092 -30.68 -1.17 11.76
CA VAL A 1092 -31.32 -0.93 10.45
C VAL A 1092 -30.34 -1.21 9.30
N LYS A 1093 -29.06 -0.79 9.40
CA LYS A 1093 -28.01 -1.20 8.44
C LYS A 1093 -27.90 -2.72 8.34
N GLY A 1094 -27.88 -3.44 9.46
CA GLY A 1094 -27.82 -4.91 9.51
C GLY A 1094 -29.00 -5.57 8.80
N CYS A 1095 -30.22 -5.09 9.08
CA CYS A 1095 -31.45 -5.55 8.40
C CYS A 1095 -31.42 -5.26 6.89
N MET A 1096 -30.98 -4.07 6.48
CA MET A 1096 -30.85 -3.68 5.07
C MET A 1096 -29.81 -4.56 4.34
N TRP A 1097 -28.67 -4.85 4.97
CA TRP A 1097 -27.68 -5.78 4.40
C TRP A 1097 -28.25 -7.19 4.25
N ALA A 1098 -29.00 -7.70 5.24
CA ALA A 1098 -29.64 -9.01 5.14
C ALA A 1098 -30.67 -9.06 4.00
N VAL A 1099 -31.58 -8.08 3.92
CA VAL A 1099 -32.59 -7.99 2.83
C VAL A 1099 -31.93 -7.84 1.46
N GLY A 1100 -30.90 -6.99 1.32
CA GLY A 1100 -30.16 -6.86 0.06
C GLY A 1100 -29.42 -8.12 -0.35
N ASN A 1101 -28.86 -8.85 0.62
CA ASN A 1101 -28.19 -10.13 0.38
C ASN A 1101 -29.18 -11.21 -0.11
N ILE A 1102 -30.37 -11.29 0.49
CA ILE A 1102 -31.46 -12.19 0.08
C ILE A 1102 -31.96 -11.80 -1.32
N GLY A 1103 -32.27 -10.52 -1.54
CA GLY A 1103 -32.74 -9.95 -2.80
C GLY A 1103 -31.74 -10.03 -3.96
N SER A 1104 -30.46 -10.28 -3.68
CA SER A 1104 -29.43 -10.51 -4.70
C SER A 1104 -29.51 -11.88 -5.38
N MET A 1105 -30.39 -12.78 -4.90
CA MET A 1105 -30.58 -14.15 -5.40
C MET A 1105 -31.99 -14.33 -5.96
N ASP A 1106 -32.15 -15.04 -7.09
CA ASP A 1106 -33.41 -15.08 -7.84
C ASP A 1106 -34.58 -15.72 -7.06
N LEU A 1107 -34.31 -16.62 -6.11
CA LEU A 1107 -35.33 -17.20 -5.20
C LEU A 1107 -35.70 -16.28 -4.03
N GLY A 1108 -34.93 -15.20 -3.81
CA GLY A 1108 -35.24 -14.13 -2.86
C GLY A 1108 -36.23 -13.10 -3.42
N ALA A 1109 -36.42 -13.04 -4.74
CA ALA A 1109 -37.28 -12.06 -5.41
C ALA A 1109 -38.73 -12.01 -4.88
N PRO A 1110 -39.45 -13.13 -4.64
CA PRO A 1110 -40.82 -13.09 -4.12
C PRO A 1110 -40.93 -12.49 -2.71
N PHE A 1111 -39.87 -12.53 -1.91
CA PHE A 1111 -39.87 -11.92 -0.58
C PHE A 1111 -39.83 -10.39 -0.67
N LEU A 1112 -39.10 -9.83 -1.64
CA LEU A 1112 -39.09 -8.39 -1.91
C LEU A 1112 -40.48 -7.88 -2.32
N GLU A 1113 -41.16 -8.64 -3.19
CA GLU A 1113 -42.50 -8.35 -3.69
C GLU A 1113 -43.56 -8.42 -2.57
N GLU A 1114 -43.59 -9.52 -1.81
CA GLU A 1114 -44.55 -9.73 -0.70
C GLU A 1114 -44.43 -8.69 0.43
N ALA A 1115 -43.29 -8.00 0.55
CA ALA A 1115 -43.00 -7.07 1.64
C ALA A 1115 -42.91 -5.59 1.23
N ASP A 1116 -42.97 -5.25 -0.07
CA ASP A 1116 -42.78 -3.87 -0.59
C ASP A 1116 -41.60 -3.11 0.07
N VAL A 1117 -40.48 -3.83 0.25
CA VAL A 1117 -39.32 -3.31 0.99
C VAL A 1117 -38.40 -2.47 0.09
N VAL A 1118 -38.43 -2.67 -1.22
CA VAL A 1118 -37.55 -1.95 -2.17
C VAL A 1118 -37.86 -0.46 -2.21
N THR A 1119 -39.13 -0.08 -2.35
CA THR A 1119 -39.59 1.32 -2.31
C THR A 1119 -39.25 2.00 -0.98
N THR A 1120 -39.28 1.24 0.12
CA THR A 1120 -38.83 1.71 1.44
C THR A 1120 -37.31 1.98 1.46
N ILE A 1121 -36.49 1.11 0.89
CA ILE A 1121 -35.02 1.31 0.84
C ILE A 1121 -34.65 2.49 -0.07
N VAL A 1122 -35.38 2.72 -1.16
CA VAL A 1122 -35.23 3.94 -2.00
C VAL A 1122 -35.57 5.20 -1.21
N ARG A 1123 -36.67 5.20 -0.44
CA ARG A 1123 -37.01 6.29 0.50
C ARG A 1123 -35.89 6.56 1.52
N ILE A 1124 -35.13 5.54 1.95
CA ILE A 1124 -33.97 5.72 2.83
C ILE A 1124 -32.78 6.32 2.07
N ALA A 1125 -32.47 5.83 0.86
CA ALA A 1125 -31.38 6.34 0.02
C ALA A 1125 -31.50 7.85 -0.30
N GLU A 1126 -32.72 8.30 -0.60
CA GLU A 1126 -33.00 9.68 -1.01
C GLU A 1126 -33.43 10.57 0.17
N GLY A 1127 -33.98 9.96 1.24
CA GLY A 1127 -34.64 10.66 2.34
C GLY A 1127 -33.85 10.74 3.64
N ALA A 1128 -33.03 9.75 4.02
CA ALA A 1128 -32.44 9.68 5.36
C ALA A 1128 -31.60 10.92 5.72
N HIS A 1129 -31.70 11.39 6.96
CA HIS A 1129 -31.00 12.59 7.40
C HIS A 1129 -29.52 12.34 7.75
N VAL A 1130 -29.17 11.11 8.16
CA VAL A 1130 -27.79 10.61 8.26
C VAL A 1130 -27.31 10.14 6.87
N LEU A 1131 -26.12 10.57 6.44
CA LEU A 1131 -25.62 10.38 5.07
C LEU A 1131 -25.00 9.00 4.86
N SER A 1132 -24.40 8.41 5.89
CA SER A 1132 -23.93 7.02 5.85
C SER A 1132 -25.07 6.02 5.69
N MET A 1133 -26.28 6.31 6.20
CA MET A 1133 -27.48 5.50 5.92
C MET A 1133 -27.88 5.54 4.45
N ARG A 1134 -27.87 6.72 3.82
CA ARG A 1134 -28.08 6.85 2.36
C ARG A 1134 -27.10 5.97 1.60
N GLY A 1135 -25.83 5.99 2.04
CA GLY A 1135 -24.76 5.19 1.46
C GLY A 1135 -24.95 3.67 1.60
N THR A 1136 -25.38 3.19 2.76
CA THR A 1136 -25.74 1.77 2.95
C THR A 1136 -26.93 1.40 2.05
N ALA A 1137 -27.95 2.26 1.94
CA ALA A 1137 -29.07 2.04 1.04
C ALA A 1137 -28.62 1.92 -0.42
N CYS A 1138 -27.77 2.82 -0.91
CA CYS A 1138 -27.20 2.74 -2.27
C CYS A 1138 -26.55 1.37 -2.56
N PHE A 1139 -25.70 0.86 -1.66
CA PHE A 1139 -25.07 -0.46 -1.85
C PHE A 1139 -26.08 -1.62 -1.80
N VAL A 1140 -27.10 -1.53 -0.96
CA VAL A 1140 -28.16 -2.54 -0.83
C VAL A 1140 -29.07 -2.56 -2.06
N LEU A 1141 -29.43 -1.41 -2.62
CA LEU A 1141 -30.12 -1.31 -3.92
C LEU A 1141 -29.24 -1.90 -5.05
N GLY A 1142 -27.93 -1.67 -5.01
CA GLY A 1142 -26.96 -2.31 -5.90
C GLY A 1142 -26.97 -3.84 -5.83
N LEU A 1143 -27.00 -4.42 -4.63
CA LEU A 1143 -27.15 -5.86 -4.41
C LEU A 1143 -28.49 -6.40 -4.96
N ILE A 1144 -29.61 -5.71 -4.69
CA ILE A 1144 -30.95 -6.11 -5.16
C ILE A 1144 -31.02 -6.10 -6.69
N SER A 1145 -30.45 -5.08 -7.35
CA SER A 1145 -30.48 -4.95 -8.81
C SER A 1145 -29.79 -6.10 -9.57
N ARG A 1146 -29.09 -7.02 -8.88
CA ARG A 1146 -28.39 -8.15 -9.51
C ARG A 1146 -29.33 -9.25 -10.01
N THR A 1147 -30.55 -9.32 -9.50
CA THR A 1147 -31.61 -10.18 -10.07
C THR A 1147 -32.40 -9.39 -11.11
N LEU A 1148 -32.98 -10.08 -12.10
CA LEU A 1148 -33.81 -9.41 -13.12
C LEU A 1148 -35.00 -8.69 -12.46
N HIS A 1149 -35.69 -9.36 -11.53
CA HIS A 1149 -36.85 -8.81 -10.86
C HIS A 1149 -36.51 -7.67 -9.88
N GLY A 1150 -35.39 -7.78 -9.17
CA GLY A 1150 -34.87 -6.68 -8.34
C GLY A 1150 -34.49 -5.45 -9.19
N PHE A 1151 -34.00 -5.64 -10.42
CA PHE A 1151 -33.79 -4.53 -11.36
C PHE A 1151 -35.12 -3.93 -11.86
N GLU A 1152 -36.13 -4.74 -12.19
CA GLU A 1152 -37.47 -4.27 -12.58
C GLU A 1152 -38.08 -3.36 -11.50
N MET A 1153 -38.10 -3.80 -10.23
CA MET A 1153 -38.56 -3.01 -9.08
C MET A 1153 -37.82 -1.67 -8.94
N LEU A 1154 -36.51 -1.65 -9.18
CA LEU A 1154 -35.69 -0.44 -9.11
C LEU A 1154 -35.94 0.50 -10.30
N ALA A 1155 -36.20 -0.06 -11.48
CA ALA A 1155 -36.51 0.70 -12.69
C ALA A 1155 -37.87 1.41 -12.60
N GLU A 1156 -38.84 0.84 -11.87
CA GLU A 1156 -40.11 1.48 -11.52
C GLU A 1156 -39.91 2.60 -10.49
N ASN A 1157 -39.05 2.38 -9.49
CA ASN A 1157 -38.68 3.38 -8.48
C ASN A 1157 -37.68 4.44 -8.99
N GLY A 1158 -37.45 4.56 -10.30
CA GLY A 1158 -36.65 5.65 -10.90
C GLY A 1158 -35.12 5.46 -10.85
N TRP A 1159 -34.66 4.27 -10.49
CA TRP A 1159 -33.24 3.88 -10.55
C TRP A 1159 -32.92 3.13 -11.86
N ASP A 1160 -31.63 2.91 -12.13
CA ASP A 1160 -31.12 2.26 -13.34
C ASP A 1160 -29.81 1.51 -13.01
N THR A 1161 -29.37 0.53 -13.81
CA THR A 1161 -28.20 -0.31 -13.50
C THR A 1161 -27.40 -0.67 -14.74
N THR A 1162 -26.12 -1.02 -14.58
CA THR A 1162 -25.33 -1.55 -15.71
C THR A 1162 -25.66 -3.01 -16.00
N VAL A 1163 -25.75 -3.33 -17.28
CA VAL A 1163 -25.93 -4.70 -17.78
C VAL A 1163 -24.69 -5.15 -18.56
N ASP A 1164 -24.40 -6.45 -18.50
CA ASP A 1164 -23.39 -7.08 -19.35
C ASP A 1164 -23.90 -7.27 -20.80
N PRO A 1165 -23.05 -7.64 -21.77
CA PRO A 1165 -23.46 -7.93 -23.15
C PRO A 1165 -24.43 -9.12 -23.32
N ARG A 1166 -24.93 -9.71 -22.25
CA ARG A 1166 -25.99 -10.74 -22.22
C ARG A 1166 -27.27 -10.23 -21.51
N GLY A 1167 -27.34 -8.95 -21.17
CA GLY A 1167 -28.48 -8.33 -20.49
C GLY A 1167 -28.55 -8.58 -18.98
N ARG A 1168 -27.49 -9.10 -18.36
CA ARG A 1168 -27.47 -9.40 -16.91
C ARG A 1168 -26.93 -8.21 -16.12
N SER A 1169 -27.63 -7.78 -15.09
CA SER A 1169 -27.16 -6.70 -14.22
C SER A 1169 -25.84 -7.04 -13.52
N LEU A 1170 -24.94 -6.05 -13.47
CA LEU A 1170 -23.68 -6.11 -12.73
C LEU A 1170 -23.82 -5.65 -11.27
N GLY A 1171 -24.96 -5.06 -10.90
CA GLY A 1171 -25.23 -4.52 -9.57
C GLY A 1171 -24.84 -3.05 -9.37
N LEU A 1172 -24.36 -2.34 -10.41
CA LEU A 1172 -23.88 -0.96 -10.29
C LEU A 1172 -25.03 0.03 -10.47
N CYS A 1173 -25.99 -0.04 -9.54
CA CYS A 1173 -27.25 0.69 -9.62
C CYS A 1173 -27.11 2.16 -9.17
N LEU A 1174 -27.67 3.10 -9.94
CA LEU A 1174 -27.65 4.54 -9.73
C LEU A 1174 -29.08 5.11 -9.88
N PRO A 1175 -29.44 6.21 -9.19
CA PRO A 1175 -30.69 6.92 -9.46
C PRO A 1175 -30.60 7.63 -10.81
N ARG A 1176 -31.70 7.66 -11.59
CA ARG A 1176 -31.74 8.41 -12.86
C ARG A 1176 -31.52 9.92 -12.69
N ASN A 1177 -31.75 10.44 -11.48
CA ASN A 1177 -31.29 11.78 -11.08
C ASN A 1177 -30.43 11.71 -9.80
N LEU A 1178 -29.12 11.95 -9.94
CA LEU A 1178 -28.17 12.02 -8.82
C LEU A 1178 -28.54 13.08 -7.76
N GLU A 1179 -29.32 14.10 -8.10
CA GLU A 1179 -29.74 15.14 -7.13
C GLU A 1179 -30.74 14.60 -6.09
N ALA A 1180 -31.38 13.45 -6.32
CA ALA A 1180 -32.24 12.81 -5.32
C ALA A 1180 -31.47 12.37 -4.07
N LEU A 1181 -30.17 12.09 -4.20
CA LEU A 1181 -29.28 11.75 -3.08
C LEU A 1181 -28.75 12.98 -2.32
N CYS A 1182 -28.90 14.18 -2.87
CA CYS A 1182 -28.33 15.41 -2.32
C CYS A 1182 -29.15 15.97 -1.14
N LEU A 1183 -28.48 16.68 -0.23
CA LEU A 1183 -29.15 17.46 0.80
C LEU A 1183 -29.81 18.71 0.20
N LYS A 1184 -30.93 19.15 0.81
CA LYS A 1184 -31.61 20.42 0.46
C LYS A 1184 -30.91 21.65 1.05
N SER A 1185 -30.25 21.50 2.20
CA SER A 1185 -29.33 22.46 2.82
C SER A 1185 -28.30 21.70 3.64
N VAL A 1186 -27.10 22.28 3.79
CA VAL A 1186 -26.06 21.74 4.68
C VAL A 1186 -26.29 22.23 6.11
N GLY A 1187 -26.47 23.54 6.30
CA GLY A 1187 -26.48 24.18 7.61
C GLY A 1187 -27.69 25.05 7.90
N SER A 1188 -27.71 25.64 9.09
CA SER A 1188 -28.61 26.74 9.45
C SER A 1188 -27.91 28.07 9.20
N ALA A 1189 -28.61 29.02 8.57
CA ALA A 1189 -28.10 30.38 8.38
C ALA A 1189 -28.00 31.18 9.71
N THR A 1190 -28.50 30.62 10.82
CA THR A 1190 -28.49 31.27 12.14
C THR A 1190 -27.30 30.75 12.94
N VAL A 1191 -26.30 31.61 13.15
CA VAL A 1191 -25.09 31.29 13.94
C VAL A 1191 -25.49 31.04 15.39
N LEU A 1192 -25.41 29.79 15.84
CA LEU A 1192 -25.68 29.36 17.23
C LEU A 1192 -24.55 29.73 18.22
N VAL A 1193 -23.93 30.90 18.04
CA VAL A 1193 -23.12 31.55 19.09
C VAL A 1193 -24.04 32.46 19.89
N SER A 1194 -25.01 31.84 20.58
CA SER A 1194 -25.67 32.48 21.71
C SER A 1194 -24.67 32.51 22.86
N THR A 1195 -23.94 33.62 23.04
CA THR A 1195 -23.30 33.88 24.34
C THR A 1195 -24.39 33.81 25.40
N SER A 1196 -24.17 33.05 26.47
CA SER A 1196 -25.11 33.04 27.57
C SER A 1196 -25.20 34.45 28.15
N PRO A 1197 -26.36 34.89 28.68
CA PRO A 1197 -26.46 36.20 29.32
C PRO A 1197 -25.49 36.32 30.52
N GLU A 1198 -25.09 35.18 31.11
CA GLU A 1198 -24.03 35.11 32.12
C GLU A 1198 -22.63 35.40 31.54
N ASP A 1199 -22.28 34.86 30.37
CA ASP A 1199 -20.97 35.12 29.74
C ASP A 1199 -20.87 36.58 29.28
N ASP A 1200 -21.95 37.11 28.72
CA ASP A 1200 -22.10 38.53 28.41
C ASP A 1200 -21.93 39.41 29.66
N ALA A 1201 -22.42 38.97 30.82
CA ALA A 1201 -22.24 39.65 32.10
C ALA A 1201 -20.82 39.51 32.65
N LYS A 1202 -20.22 38.31 32.60
CA LYS A 1202 -18.81 38.06 32.99
C LYS A 1202 -17.85 38.91 32.16
N TYR A 1203 -18.07 39.02 30.85
CA TYR A 1203 -17.24 39.86 29.97
C TYR A 1203 -17.42 41.36 30.26
N LYS A 1204 -18.65 41.83 30.51
CA LYS A 1204 -18.90 43.21 30.94
C LYS A 1204 -18.18 43.52 32.26
N TYR A 1205 -18.33 42.67 33.28
CA TYR A 1205 -17.59 42.80 34.54
C TYR A 1205 -16.07 42.82 34.32
N ALA A 1206 -15.55 41.91 33.49
CA ALA A 1206 -14.13 41.81 33.20
C ALA A 1206 -13.54 43.01 32.44
N THR A 1207 -14.36 43.77 31.70
CA THR A 1207 -13.94 44.96 30.94
C THR A 1207 -14.16 46.27 31.69
N THR A 1208 -14.84 46.26 32.85
CA THR A 1208 -15.11 47.44 33.68
C THR A 1208 -14.38 47.41 35.01
N ASP A 1209 -13.97 48.59 35.48
CA ASP A 1209 -13.38 48.80 36.80
C ASP A 1209 -13.58 50.26 37.22
N ASP A 1210 -13.84 50.51 38.50
CA ASP A 1210 -14.06 51.87 39.02
C ASP A 1210 -12.76 52.69 39.07
N ASN A 1211 -11.59 52.04 39.14
CA ASN A 1211 -10.31 52.72 39.04
C ASN A 1211 -10.02 53.06 37.56
N PRO A 1212 -9.89 54.36 37.20
CA PRO A 1212 -9.75 54.77 35.80
C PRO A 1212 -8.46 54.28 35.13
N VAL A 1213 -7.44 53.88 35.89
CA VAL A 1213 -6.22 53.29 35.33
C VAL A 1213 -6.38 51.79 35.11
N ARG A 1214 -7.00 51.04 36.05
CA ARG A 1214 -7.38 49.65 35.82
C ARG A 1214 -8.29 49.54 34.60
N ALA A 1215 -9.33 50.37 34.50
CA ALA A 1215 -10.21 50.46 33.33
C ALA A 1215 -9.44 50.75 32.03
N LYS A 1216 -8.42 51.63 32.05
CA LYS A 1216 -7.55 51.87 30.89
C LYS A 1216 -6.71 50.64 30.53
N ILE A 1217 -6.15 49.92 31.51
CA ILE A 1217 -5.39 48.67 31.28
C ILE A 1217 -6.30 47.62 30.62
N LEU A 1218 -7.50 47.37 31.17
CA LEU A 1218 -8.48 46.42 30.63
C LEU A 1218 -8.90 46.81 29.21
N LYS A 1219 -9.18 48.10 28.96
CA LYS A 1219 -9.48 48.61 27.61
C LYS A 1219 -8.34 48.38 26.63
N SER A 1220 -7.08 48.61 27.01
CA SER A 1220 -5.93 48.32 26.14
C SER A 1220 -5.74 46.83 25.90
N ILE A 1221 -6.10 45.96 26.85
CA ILE A 1221 -6.14 44.50 26.64
C ILE A 1221 -7.22 44.11 25.62
N VAL A 1222 -8.40 44.76 25.65
CA VAL A 1222 -9.43 44.60 24.59
C VAL A 1222 -8.91 45.10 23.24
N GLU A 1223 -8.31 46.30 23.18
CA GLU A 1223 -7.74 46.86 21.94
C GLU A 1223 -6.61 45.97 21.35
N MET A 1224 -5.89 45.19 22.17
CA MET A 1224 -4.87 44.24 21.68
C MET A 1224 -5.43 43.04 20.90
N GLY A 1225 -6.72 42.74 20.98
CA GLY A 1225 -7.34 41.71 20.13
C GLY A 1225 -7.44 42.15 18.66
N ASN A 1226 -7.48 43.46 18.41
CA ASN A 1226 -7.54 44.03 17.07
C ASN A 1226 -6.14 44.24 16.50
N SER A 1227 -5.83 43.57 15.38
CA SER A 1227 -4.52 43.62 14.71
C SER A 1227 -4.09 45.01 14.25
N VAL A 1228 -5.02 45.93 14.00
CA VAL A 1228 -4.75 47.33 13.65
C VAL A 1228 -4.31 48.13 14.87
N MET A 1229 -4.96 47.91 16.02
CA MET A 1229 -4.70 48.64 17.27
C MET A 1229 -3.54 48.06 18.08
N TYR A 1230 -3.21 46.79 17.88
CA TYR A 1230 -2.18 46.02 18.59
C TYR A 1230 -0.91 46.80 18.96
N LYS A 1231 -0.26 47.46 17.99
CA LYS A 1231 1.00 48.20 18.24
C LYS A 1231 0.82 49.38 19.20
N LYS A 1232 -0.30 50.10 19.09
CA LYS A 1232 -0.63 51.22 19.98
C LYS A 1232 -1.00 50.69 21.36
N ALA A 1233 -1.89 49.71 21.44
CA ALA A 1233 -2.36 49.12 22.68
C ALA A 1233 -1.22 48.50 23.51
N ALA A 1234 -0.27 47.82 22.86
CA ALA A 1234 0.93 47.30 23.51
C ALA A 1234 1.84 48.43 24.05
N ALA A 1235 2.02 49.52 23.29
CA ALA A 1235 2.79 50.69 23.75
C ALA A 1235 2.12 51.40 24.94
N ASP A 1236 0.81 51.60 24.90
CA ASP A 1236 0.01 52.13 26.02
C ASP A 1236 0.13 51.22 27.26
N LEU A 1237 0.03 49.89 27.11
CA LEU A 1237 0.21 48.94 28.21
C LEU A 1237 1.62 48.95 28.80
N HIS A 1238 2.66 49.08 27.97
CA HIS A 1238 4.05 49.20 28.44
C HIS A 1238 4.27 50.50 29.23
N ALA A 1239 3.69 51.61 28.76
CA ALA A 1239 3.70 52.89 29.47
C ALA A 1239 2.90 52.85 30.79
N LEU A 1240 1.86 52.01 30.88
CA LEU A 1240 1.11 51.79 32.12
C LEU A 1240 1.87 50.90 33.11
N LYS A 1241 2.42 49.74 32.68
CA LYS A 1241 3.21 48.84 33.53
C LYS A 1241 4.46 49.53 34.11
N SER A 1242 5.10 50.41 33.34
CA SER A 1242 6.28 51.16 33.81
C SER A 1242 5.94 52.31 34.77
N ARG A 1243 4.76 52.93 34.65
CA ARG A 1243 4.31 54.00 35.57
C ARG A 1243 3.66 53.48 36.85
N GLN A 1244 2.90 52.38 36.76
CA GLN A 1244 2.11 51.82 37.87
C GLN A 1244 2.19 50.28 37.84
N PRO A 1245 3.34 49.69 38.24
CA PRO A 1245 3.56 48.25 38.17
C PRO A 1245 2.66 47.43 39.13
N SER A 1246 2.12 48.06 40.17
CA SER A 1246 1.27 47.45 41.20
C SER A 1246 -0.03 46.84 40.64
N HIS A 1247 -0.70 47.51 39.70
CA HIS A 1247 -1.94 47.00 39.06
C HIS A 1247 -1.73 45.73 38.22
N PHE A 1248 -0.48 45.31 38.00
CA PHE A 1248 -0.10 44.07 37.34
C PHE A 1248 0.49 43.03 38.32
N GLY A 1249 0.47 43.32 39.62
CA GLY A 1249 0.72 42.38 40.72
C GLY A 1249 -0.56 42.00 41.48
N ASP A 1250 -1.72 42.31 40.89
CA ASP A 1250 -3.06 42.21 41.47
C ASP A 1250 -3.82 41.03 40.85
N THR A 1251 -4.36 40.16 41.70
CA THR A 1251 -5.02 38.91 41.28
C THR A 1251 -6.39 39.15 40.67
N GLU A 1252 -7.09 40.22 41.04
CA GLU A 1252 -8.38 40.58 40.43
C GLU A 1252 -8.18 40.98 38.96
N MET A 1253 -7.24 41.89 38.70
CA MET A 1253 -6.90 42.35 37.34
C MET A 1253 -6.45 41.22 36.42
N PHE A 1254 -5.77 40.19 36.93
CA PHE A 1254 -5.40 39.01 36.15
C PHE A 1254 -6.60 38.07 35.91
N ARG A 1255 -7.45 37.83 36.91
CA ARG A 1255 -8.72 37.08 36.73
C ARG A 1255 -9.62 37.76 35.67
N LYS A 1256 -9.76 39.10 35.71
CA LYS A 1256 -10.43 39.90 34.66
C LYS A 1256 -9.75 39.75 33.28
N THR A 1257 -8.42 39.79 33.23
CA THR A 1257 -7.64 39.61 31.99
C THR A 1257 -7.88 38.24 31.35
N LEU A 1258 -7.92 37.16 32.13
CA LEU A 1258 -8.19 35.81 31.61
C LEU A 1258 -9.60 35.71 30.99
N VAL A 1259 -10.63 36.29 31.62
CA VAL A 1259 -11.99 36.33 31.06
C VAL A 1259 -12.05 37.08 29.73
N ILE A 1260 -11.32 38.19 29.59
CA ILE A 1260 -11.19 38.90 28.29
C ILE A 1260 -10.52 38.00 27.24
N LEU A 1261 -9.42 37.32 27.61
CA LEU A 1261 -8.70 36.40 26.73
C LEU A 1261 -9.47 35.11 26.39
N GLU A 1262 -10.50 34.76 27.15
CA GLU A 1262 -11.45 33.67 26.84
C GLU A 1262 -12.60 34.14 25.95
N SER A 1263 -13.09 35.37 26.15
CA SER A 1263 -14.31 35.85 25.49
C SER A 1263 -14.11 36.10 23.99
N HIS A 1264 -12.90 36.46 23.57
CA HIS A 1264 -12.59 36.88 22.19
C HIS A 1264 -11.35 36.18 21.60
N HIS A 1265 -11.10 36.45 20.32
CA HIS A 1265 -9.92 35.94 19.61
C HIS A 1265 -8.66 36.74 19.96
N TYR A 1266 -7.56 36.02 20.24
CA TYR A 1266 -6.25 36.61 20.47
C TYR A 1266 -5.14 35.68 19.95
N ARG A 1267 -4.34 36.18 19.01
CA ARG A 1267 -3.13 35.51 18.48
C ARG A 1267 -2.12 35.21 19.60
N LEU A 1268 -1.31 34.16 19.42
CA LEU A 1268 -0.33 33.69 20.41
C LEU A 1268 0.59 34.80 20.94
N GLN A 1269 1.12 35.64 20.03
CA GLN A 1269 1.99 36.76 20.40
C GLN A 1269 1.30 37.77 21.33
N ALA A 1270 0.01 38.05 21.12
CA ALA A 1270 -0.76 38.96 21.95
C ALA A 1270 -0.96 38.39 23.36
N ARG A 1271 -1.33 37.11 23.47
CA ARG A 1271 -1.50 36.43 24.76
C ARG A 1271 -0.19 36.31 25.52
N HIS A 1272 0.89 35.88 24.86
CA HIS A 1272 2.23 35.89 25.45
C HIS A 1272 2.58 37.29 25.97
N TYR A 1273 2.34 38.35 25.20
CA TYR A 1273 2.65 39.73 25.63
C TYR A 1273 1.83 40.14 26.85
N ILE A 1274 0.50 40.00 26.79
CA ILE A 1274 -0.44 40.39 27.86
C ILE A 1274 -0.11 39.66 29.17
N LEU A 1275 0.04 38.33 29.12
CA LEU A 1275 0.25 37.52 30.31
C LEU A 1275 1.64 37.75 30.95
N ASN A 1276 2.67 38.09 30.17
CA ASN A 1276 3.99 38.48 30.70
C ASN A 1276 4.06 39.91 31.26
N LEU A 1277 3.01 40.73 31.16
CA LEU A 1277 2.94 42.00 31.91
C LEU A 1277 2.67 41.78 33.40
N PHE A 1278 2.03 40.67 33.76
CA PHE A 1278 1.71 40.32 35.13
C PHE A 1278 2.90 39.68 35.86
N ASN A 1279 2.93 39.81 37.18
CA ASN A 1279 4.04 39.33 38.00
C ASN A 1279 4.06 37.78 38.06
N LYS A 1280 5.21 37.13 37.86
CA LYS A 1280 5.33 35.65 37.84
C LYS A 1280 4.68 34.95 39.05
N GLY A 1281 4.89 35.47 40.25
CA GLY A 1281 4.37 34.89 41.50
C GLY A 1281 2.84 34.97 41.65
N LEU A 1282 2.13 35.63 40.75
CA LEU A 1282 0.68 35.83 40.86
C LEU A 1282 -0.11 34.52 40.78
N MET A 1283 0.38 33.52 40.02
CA MET A 1283 -0.26 32.20 40.01
C MET A 1283 -0.11 31.46 41.34
N ARG A 1284 0.97 31.69 42.11
CA ARG A 1284 1.13 31.14 43.46
C ARG A 1284 0.06 31.73 44.38
N LYS A 1285 -0.11 33.06 44.36
CA LYS A 1285 -1.19 33.76 45.08
C LYS A 1285 -2.58 33.25 44.72
N ILE A 1286 -2.86 33.01 43.43
CA ILE A 1286 -4.17 32.52 42.93
C ILE A 1286 -4.44 31.06 43.29
N ILE A 1287 -3.40 30.23 43.47
CA ILE A 1287 -3.53 28.81 43.79
C ILE A 1287 -3.63 28.55 45.30
N PHE A 1288 -2.95 29.35 46.13
CA PHE A 1288 -2.99 29.23 47.59
C PHE A 1288 -3.86 30.30 48.28
N ASP A 1289 -4.59 31.11 47.50
CA ASP A 1289 -5.42 32.26 47.92
C ASP A 1289 -4.77 33.17 49.00
N GLU A 1290 -3.46 33.42 48.85
CA GLU A 1290 -2.60 34.21 49.76
C GLU A 1290 -3.06 35.68 49.95
N ASP A 1291 -4.03 36.17 49.16
CA ASP A 1291 -4.57 37.53 49.25
C ASP A 1291 -5.73 37.68 50.27
N MET A 1292 -6.26 36.58 50.81
CA MET A 1292 -7.39 36.61 51.76
C MET A 1292 -6.98 36.80 53.24
N GLY A 1293 -5.68 36.94 53.54
CA GLY A 1293 -5.16 36.97 54.92
C GLY A 1293 -5.09 38.37 55.59
N ASP A 1294 -4.67 39.40 54.87
CA ASP A 1294 -4.22 40.67 55.45
C ASP A 1294 -5.32 41.77 55.46
N SER A 1295 -6.56 41.43 55.83
CA SER A 1295 -7.69 42.40 55.82
C SER A 1295 -8.61 42.36 57.05
N THR A 1296 -8.07 42.00 58.22
CA THR A 1296 -8.76 42.14 59.52
C THR A 1296 -7.89 42.86 60.55
N GLU A 1297 -8.48 43.86 61.22
CA GLU A 1297 -8.04 44.45 62.49
C GLU A 1297 -6.70 45.19 62.51
N SER A 1298 -6.70 46.38 61.90
CA SER A 1298 -5.88 47.52 62.36
C SER A 1298 -6.80 48.69 62.76
N ASP A 1299 -7.69 48.46 63.72
CA ASP A 1299 -8.51 49.51 64.34
C ASP A 1299 -7.94 49.90 65.71
N THR A 1300 -8.09 51.16 66.10
CA THR A 1300 -7.22 51.77 67.13
C THR A 1300 -7.62 51.46 68.58
N GLY A 1301 -6.61 51.19 69.42
CA GLY A 1301 -6.63 51.29 70.89
C GLY A 1301 -5.40 52.03 71.40
#